data_AF-A0A371BSX1-F1
#
_entry.id   AF-A0A371BSX1-F1
#
_cell.length_a   1.000
_cell.length_b   1.000
_cell.length_c   1.000
_cell.angle_alpha   90.00
_cell.angle_beta   90.00
_cell.angle_gamma   90.00
#
_symmetry.space_group_name_H-M   'P 1'
#
loop_
_entity.id
_entity.type
_entity.pdbx_description
1 polymer ?
#
loop_
_entity_poly.entity_id
_entity_poly.type
_entity_poly.pdbx_seq_one_letter_code
_entity_poly.pdbx_strand_id
1 'polypeptide(L)'
;MIDSTAWPRVGLFISSTFDDMHGERDYLVKRVLPKLYQWCEERRLHLVDVDLRWGINREVEVVGSCLQAIDACQPLFVCFLGQRFGRVTAIEVEHALQQGSRVIFYLRDPDYLADLPAELRFVYANGHENEMQHLRDLAREEARTYSAHWNPDTGRLTEFDFGDRLLADLQSAIASAYPDRVAGVGTGWSDQQEQFLARTREASIERVATYEALDAYVEGDNSGLFALTGPGGIGKTTALAKWLEHRSDTVLARFVGASDVSTTVPTLLASIVGAATGREPEDTARLRDTWQGLVRGVVVFDALDRLDGGLSDLDWLPWTLPPGLKVVVSYATDAPGGRDLRDRMAAGNSVVLHELAPFGSLTQRREIVDHYFSGYFKELAPELMEWLIRRPSAGNPLYLKVVLAELRVFGDYRLLKEHLTSRFGANPQSAFDEPLRRMESDSPYAAVSQQDMVRHVFGLLAHARTGLSVEELASIVPGERSEVEDAIQVCLRQVRPFLARRKDRYDFLHDSFRAAARSRYAHTDWHGLLAGYFDGLPLSSRRKLSELPYHLMESGRFDRLRDVLCNLAFIEAACASGLTSELVADFDAARQRTSLEPLADFERFIRSESHHLSRYASISGFTRQQAANWAPTGSVHDTAEILPGPLLRQLNPPSSMDDRLLATLEGHTGEVTDAAFVPGENKLLSASLDGTLISWDTRTWRQLEKTIRLEDGIESCDVSVDGALIALADAKGQVQVHRRADNTTLLCVGSFSDFARRCRFLPDGRLLSVGRSGLMIHNPRTGELLTRFEGGLTVRDCAVAPTGLVALACEGAKVCLYDPDAGEVIRTLYLDRDEGAAWACAFSPDGSLLLGSGGKLWYSNDVAALGQSSIWRTGTWESVEDFEHPVAATACRFLDEDTFLIGLLDGSLHLYDARTRQHHVRGAHAKTIQTLSMADGILVTASLDGRLRAWKTDNLVEDDDTGRAGRGLYCAFAGPSARTWIGAERGFEYDFRQRDLDADGAVSDTPLWLDGEVSFGLRMFRRDAATPLTGVVVRWEDARRTPPHPSSPIHGRGTYWLLASSGRMYPFQLSLLPALPASLWSPENVRWARSREGEFALLRRGRLVCGQVEYRFDCDPHQFHLPQVSFSQDASRVLFVSGEDLHVLDLRTGLGDVLLSSGGGLVHAFCESPSGTRIVVACEDGSLREVSADDVRHLTGHEGPVVDCSFLDDDMPLSLGRDGTLRVWADGRVRAVFVGRTPLTAFAVDPSENRILASDSAGAVYLLAPQNLHT
;
A
#
# COMPACT_ATOMS: atom_id res chain seq x y z
N MET A 1 25.29 12.20 1.33
CA MET A 1 26.10 13.25 1.96
C MET A 1 26.01 14.48 1.08
N ILE A 2 26.00 15.69 1.63
CA ILE A 2 26.08 16.92 0.83
C ILE A 2 27.57 17.18 0.65
N ASP A 3 28.10 16.93 -0.55
CA ASP A 3 29.50 17.21 -0.84
C ASP A 3 29.70 18.72 -0.93
N SER A 4 30.72 19.23 -0.26
CA SER A 4 30.97 20.67 -0.05
C SER A 4 31.48 21.42 -1.29
N THR A 5 31.28 20.90 -2.52
CA THR A 5 31.75 21.57 -3.73
C THR A 5 30.68 22.50 -4.30
N ALA A 6 30.65 23.74 -3.80
CA ALA A 6 29.79 24.79 -4.35
C ALA A 6 30.00 24.96 -5.86
N TRP A 7 28.89 25.13 -6.60
CA TRP A 7 28.93 25.35 -8.05
C TRP A 7 29.69 26.63 -8.39
N PRO A 8 30.57 26.64 -9.41
CA PRO A 8 31.28 27.86 -9.81
C PRO A 8 30.31 28.97 -10.23
N ARG A 9 30.60 30.20 -9.77
CA ARG A 9 29.84 31.39 -10.16
C ARG A 9 30.30 31.89 -11.53
N VAL A 10 29.34 32.16 -12.41
CA VAL A 10 29.55 32.75 -13.74
C VAL A 10 28.90 34.13 -13.73
N GLY A 11 29.68 35.19 -13.69
CA GLY A 11 29.13 36.55 -13.79
C GLY A 11 28.90 36.96 -15.24
N LEU A 12 27.88 37.77 -15.48
CA LEU A 12 27.56 38.38 -16.78
C LEU A 12 27.21 39.85 -16.58
N PHE A 13 28.04 40.76 -17.08
CA PHE A 13 27.74 42.19 -17.04
C PHE A 13 27.02 42.65 -18.32
N ILE A 14 25.93 43.39 -18.16
CA ILE A 14 25.12 43.90 -19.28
C ILE A 14 25.25 45.43 -19.32
N SER A 15 25.90 45.94 -20.37
CA SER A 15 26.09 47.37 -20.64
C SER A 15 25.23 47.84 -21.82
N SER A 16 24.59 48.99 -21.65
CA SER A 16 23.94 49.74 -22.75
C SER A 16 23.70 51.18 -22.33
N THR A 17 23.28 52.02 -23.26
CA THR A 17 22.67 53.33 -22.95
C THR A 17 21.34 53.16 -22.21
N PHE A 18 21.01 54.09 -21.31
CA PHE A 18 19.88 53.95 -20.37
C PHE A 18 18.51 54.22 -20.99
N ASP A 19 18.35 55.33 -21.71
CA ASP A 19 17.02 55.83 -22.10
C ASP A 19 16.44 55.16 -23.37
N ASP A 20 17.28 54.58 -24.23
CA ASP A 20 16.88 54.12 -25.57
C ASP A 20 16.97 52.60 -25.79
N MET A 21 17.32 51.84 -24.75
CA MET A 21 17.55 50.38 -24.83
C MET A 21 16.68 49.57 -23.85
N HIS A 22 15.58 50.15 -23.36
CA HIS A 22 14.69 49.50 -22.40
C HIS A 22 14.07 48.20 -22.96
N GLY A 23 13.72 48.18 -24.25
CA GLY A 23 13.09 47.02 -24.90
C GLY A 23 14.04 45.83 -25.04
N GLU A 24 15.28 46.09 -25.46
CA GLU A 24 16.32 45.09 -25.66
C GLU A 24 16.70 44.42 -24.34
N ARG A 25 16.88 45.21 -23.28
CA ARG A 25 17.16 44.67 -21.96
C ARG A 25 15.97 43.88 -21.41
N ASP A 26 14.73 44.36 -21.60
CA ASP A 26 13.53 43.61 -21.21
C ASP A 26 13.47 42.26 -21.93
N TYR A 27 13.78 42.24 -23.23
CA TYR A 27 13.86 41.01 -24.01
C TYR A 27 14.93 40.06 -23.46
N LEU A 28 16.12 40.58 -23.14
CA LEU A 28 17.23 39.82 -22.58
C LEU A 28 16.84 39.14 -21.25
N VAL A 29 16.31 39.92 -20.30
CA VAL A 29 15.95 39.44 -18.96
C VAL A 29 14.78 38.46 -19.00
N LYS A 30 13.80 38.69 -19.87
CA LYS A 30 12.58 37.86 -19.93
C LYS A 30 12.74 36.61 -20.79
N ARG A 31 13.63 36.62 -21.81
CA ARG A 31 13.70 35.54 -22.83
C ARG A 31 15.07 34.85 -22.91
N VAL A 32 16.16 35.59 -22.89
CA VAL A 32 17.51 35.02 -23.14
C VAL A 32 18.13 34.48 -21.86
N LEU A 33 18.22 35.30 -20.80
CA LEU A 33 18.84 34.90 -19.54
C LEU A 33 18.18 33.67 -18.92
N PRO A 34 16.83 33.53 -18.90
CA PRO A 34 16.23 32.36 -18.30
C PRO A 34 16.56 31.04 -19.02
N LYS A 35 16.77 31.07 -20.35
CA LYS A 35 17.29 29.92 -21.11
C LYS A 35 18.75 29.63 -20.75
N LEU A 36 19.56 30.68 -20.59
CA LEU A 36 20.97 30.56 -20.20
C LEU A 36 21.13 29.98 -18.79
N TYR A 37 20.31 30.43 -17.83
CA TYR A 37 20.25 29.90 -16.47
C TYR A 37 20.06 28.38 -16.46
N GLN A 38 19.08 27.88 -17.21
CA GLN A 38 18.82 26.44 -17.33
C GLN A 38 20.04 25.69 -17.90
N TRP A 39 20.61 26.22 -18.98
CA TRP A 39 21.77 25.61 -19.65
C TRP A 39 23.02 25.56 -18.75
N CYS A 40 23.24 26.59 -17.92
CA CYS A 40 24.32 26.63 -16.93
C CYS A 40 24.12 25.59 -15.83
N GLU A 41 22.89 25.39 -15.38
CA GLU A 41 22.60 24.43 -14.30
C GLU A 41 22.77 22.97 -14.72
N GLU A 42 22.44 22.63 -15.97
CA GLU A 42 22.75 21.31 -16.56
C GLU A 42 24.25 20.99 -16.52
N ARG A 43 25.08 22.03 -16.36
CA ARG A 43 26.55 21.98 -16.29
C ARG A 43 27.09 22.30 -14.90
N ARG A 44 26.21 22.38 -13.88
CA ARG A 44 26.57 22.70 -12.49
C ARG A 44 27.28 24.06 -12.34
N LEU A 45 26.77 25.09 -13.02
CA LEU A 45 27.26 26.47 -12.98
C LEU A 45 26.19 27.41 -12.42
N HIS A 46 26.59 28.40 -11.61
CA HIS A 46 25.69 29.41 -11.04
C HIS A 46 25.86 30.74 -11.79
N LEU A 47 24.97 31.03 -12.74
CA LEU A 47 24.95 32.31 -13.45
C LEU A 47 24.52 33.45 -12.52
N VAL A 48 25.15 34.61 -12.63
CA VAL A 48 24.73 35.86 -11.99
C VAL A 48 24.82 36.97 -13.04
N ASP A 49 23.67 37.46 -13.50
CA ASP A 49 23.63 38.63 -14.37
C ASP A 49 23.57 39.93 -13.57
N VAL A 50 24.30 40.94 -14.06
CA VAL A 50 24.32 42.28 -13.49
C VAL A 50 23.77 43.26 -14.53
N ASP A 51 22.55 43.73 -14.25
CA ASP A 51 21.85 44.75 -15.03
C ASP A 51 21.52 45.97 -14.15
N LEU A 52 22.34 47.02 -14.28
CA LEU A 52 22.31 48.23 -13.46
C LEU A 52 21.31 49.28 -13.96
N ARG A 53 20.07 48.91 -14.31
CA ARG A 53 19.03 49.88 -14.75
C ARG A 53 18.67 50.92 -13.69
N TRP A 54 18.74 50.51 -12.44
CA TRP A 54 18.57 51.33 -11.24
C TRP A 54 19.39 50.70 -10.11
N GLY A 55 19.72 51.49 -9.11
CA GLY A 55 20.42 50.98 -7.93
C GLY A 55 21.70 51.72 -7.53
N ILE A 56 22.00 52.89 -8.11
CA ILE A 56 23.17 53.70 -7.72
C ILE A 56 22.70 55.11 -7.37
N ASN A 57 22.96 55.54 -6.13
CA ASN A 57 22.32 56.74 -5.56
C ASN A 57 23.04 58.08 -5.85
N ARG A 58 24.16 58.11 -6.62
CA ARG A 58 24.91 59.34 -6.94
C ARG A 58 25.70 59.26 -8.25
N GLU A 59 25.61 60.28 -9.12
CA GLU A 59 26.26 60.32 -10.45
C GLU A 59 27.78 60.06 -10.45
N VAL A 60 28.51 60.49 -9.41
CA VAL A 60 29.98 60.32 -9.31
C VAL A 60 30.37 58.90 -8.87
N GLU A 61 29.50 58.21 -8.13
CA GLU A 61 29.70 56.82 -7.66
C GLU A 61 29.25 55.78 -8.70
N VAL A 62 28.52 56.19 -9.75
CA VAL A 62 28.06 55.32 -10.85
C VAL A 62 29.23 54.64 -11.54
N VAL A 63 30.23 55.40 -11.98
CA VAL A 63 31.36 54.84 -12.73
C VAL A 63 32.12 53.85 -11.86
N GLY A 64 32.48 54.22 -10.62
CA GLY A 64 33.23 53.33 -9.72
C GLY A 64 32.50 52.01 -9.42
N SER A 65 31.18 52.07 -9.21
CA SER A 65 30.36 50.88 -8.94
C SER A 65 30.23 49.98 -10.18
N CYS A 66 30.05 50.56 -11.38
CA CYS A 66 30.04 49.81 -12.63
C CYS A 66 31.38 49.08 -12.86
N LEU A 67 32.52 49.75 -12.63
CA LEU A 67 33.83 49.14 -12.81
C LEU A 67 34.05 47.93 -11.86
N GLN A 68 33.67 48.07 -10.58
CA GLN A 68 33.74 46.95 -9.62
C GLN A 68 32.83 45.79 -10.01
N ALA A 69 31.63 46.08 -10.52
CA ALA A 69 30.71 45.07 -11.00
C ALA A 69 31.22 44.33 -12.25
N ILE A 70 31.91 45.04 -13.16
CA ILE A 70 32.57 44.44 -14.34
C ILE A 70 33.67 43.48 -13.90
N ASP A 71 34.51 43.89 -12.95
CA ASP A 71 35.59 43.04 -12.41
C ASP A 71 35.04 41.76 -11.77
N ALA A 72 33.90 41.87 -11.06
CA ALA A 72 33.22 40.73 -10.46
C ALA A 72 32.50 39.80 -11.47
N CYS A 73 32.29 40.26 -12.71
CA CYS A 73 31.59 39.52 -13.76
C CYS A 73 32.50 38.90 -14.82
N GLN A 74 33.83 38.97 -14.64
CA GLN A 74 34.75 38.38 -15.58
C GLN A 74 34.51 36.86 -15.75
N PRO A 75 34.65 36.32 -16.98
CA PRO A 75 35.10 37.00 -18.19
C PRO A 75 33.98 37.54 -19.09
N LEU A 76 32.69 37.55 -18.69
CA LEU A 76 31.60 37.84 -19.64
C LEU A 76 31.11 39.29 -19.56
N PHE A 77 31.09 39.94 -20.71
CA PHE A 77 30.55 41.29 -20.87
C PHE A 77 29.73 41.39 -22.16
N VAL A 78 28.48 41.86 -22.07
CA VAL A 78 27.61 42.11 -23.24
C VAL A 78 27.35 43.59 -23.36
N CYS A 79 27.54 44.15 -24.56
CA CYS A 79 27.32 45.55 -24.86
C CYS A 79 26.26 45.73 -25.96
N PHE A 80 25.19 46.47 -25.68
CA PHE A 80 24.22 46.93 -26.68
C PHE A 80 24.43 48.40 -27.00
N LEU A 81 24.55 48.72 -28.30
CA LEU A 81 24.76 50.09 -28.79
C LEU A 81 23.77 50.44 -29.90
N GLY A 82 23.29 51.68 -29.91
CA GLY A 82 22.33 52.20 -30.88
C GLY A 82 22.86 53.41 -31.64
N GLN A 83 22.07 54.48 -31.71
CA GLN A 83 22.41 55.76 -32.36
C GLN A 83 22.54 56.87 -31.32
N ARG A 84 22.47 56.52 -30.04
CA ARG A 84 22.72 57.38 -28.89
C ARG A 84 24.05 57.03 -28.25
N PHE A 85 24.85 58.05 -27.94
CA PHE A 85 26.11 57.91 -27.19
C PHE A 85 25.88 58.02 -25.68
N GLY A 86 26.51 57.12 -24.92
CA GLY A 86 26.59 57.15 -23.46
C GLY A 86 28.03 57.19 -22.96
N ARG A 87 28.43 58.29 -22.28
CA ARG A 87 29.80 58.46 -21.75
C ARG A 87 30.19 57.37 -20.74
N VAL A 88 29.24 56.90 -19.92
CA VAL A 88 29.46 55.83 -18.94
C VAL A 88 29.70 54.50 -19.66
N THR A 89 28.86 54.16 -20.63
CA THR A 89 28.98 52.97 -21.48
C THR A 89 30.35 52.88 -22.16
N ALA A 90 30.90 54.03 -22.61
CA ALA A 90 32.24 54.07 -23.18
C ALA A 90 33.34 53.65 -22.19
N ILE A 91 33.29 54.19 -20.97
CA ILE A 91 34.24 53.86 -19.89
C ILE A 91 34.12 52.38 -19.49
N GLU A 92 32.89 51.84 -19.43
CA GLU A 92 32.64 50.42 -19.12
C GLU A 92 33.27 49.49 -20.16
N VAL A 93 33.10 49.78 -21.45
CA VAL A 93 33.66 48.99 -22.55
C VAL A 93 35.20 49.05 -22.55
N GLU A 94 35.78 50.23 -22.39
CA GLU A 94 37.24 50.40 -22.34
C GLU A 94 37.85 49.62 -21.17
N HIS A 95 37.25 49.70 -19.98
CA HIS A 95 37.71 48.96 -18.80
C HIS A 95 37.57 47.45 -18.99
N ALA A 96 36.42 46.97 -19.49
CA ALA A 96 36.20 45.54 -19.74
C ALA A 96 37.26 44.95 -20.69
N LEU A 97 37.61 45.68 -21.76
CA LEU A 97 38.67 45.30 -22.69
C LEU A 97 40.06 45.33 -22.03
N GLN A 98 40.36 46.33 -21.21
CA GLN A 98 41.64 46.42 -20.47
C GLN A 98 41.84 45.24 -19.52
N GLN A 99 40.77 44.77 -18.88
CA GLN A 99 40.80 43.64 -17.97
C GLN A 99 40.76 42.27 -18.67
N GLY A 100 40.72 42.23 -20.00
CA GLY A 100 40.68 40.98 -20.77
C GLY A 100 39.33 40.26 -20.73
N SER A 101 38.24 40.97 -20.44
CA SER A 101 36.89 40.39 -20.55
C SER A 101 36.57 40.03 -22.01
N ARG A 102 35.82 38.96 -22.21
CA ARG A 102 35.23 38.59 -23.50
C ARG A 102 34.00 39.45 -23.75
N VAL A 103 34.21 40.52 -24.51
CA VAL A 103 33.17 41.49 -24.85
C VAL A 103 32.38 41.03 -26.08
N ILE A 104 31.05 40.96 -25.94
CA ILE A 104 30.12 40.61 -27.02
C ILE A 104 29.32 41.86 -27.40
N PHE A 105 29.54 42.38 -28.61
CA PHE A 105 28.88 43.59 -29.11
C PHE A 105 27.65 43.28 -29.98
N TYR A 106 26.54 43.96 -29.67
CA TYR A 106 25.31 44.00 -30.46
C TYR A 106 24.97 45.45 -30.84
N LEU A 107 24.92 45.72 -32.13
CA LEU A 107 24.67 47.04 -32.72
C LEU A 107 23.27 47.09 -33.34
N ARG A 108 22.42 48.03 -32.92
CA ARG A 108 21.09 48.22 -33.50
C ARG A 108 21.20 48.86 -34.87
N ASP A 109 20.57 48.26 -35.88
CA ASP A 109 20.44 48.84 -37.21
C ASP A 109 19.72 50.20 -37.11
N PRO A 110 20.17 51.30 -37.76
CA PRO A 110 19.48 52.59 -37.74
C PRO A 110 18.07 52.61 -38.36
N ASP A 111 17.62 51.56 -39.05
CA ASP A 111 16.33 51.54 -39.76
C ASP A 111 15.10 51.91 -38.89
N TYR A 112 15.09 51.57 -37.60
CA TYR A 112 13.99 51.94 -36.67
C TYR A 112 13.78 53.46 -36.50
N LEU A 113 14.76 54.29 -36.86
CA LEU A 113 14.61 55.76 -36.84
C LEU A 113 13.53 56.24 -37.83
N ALA A 114 13.25 55.45 -38.88
CA ALA A 114 12.16 55.70 -39.80
C ALA A 114 10.78 55.50 -39.13
N ASP A 115 10.67 54.48 -38.28
CA ASP A 115 9.41 54.06 -37.62
C ASP A 115 9.09 54.89 -36.36
N LEU A 116 10.07 55.63 -35.83
CA LEU A 116 9.94 56.43 -34.61
C LEU A 116 9.14 57.74 -34.82
N PRO A 117 8.22 58.10 -33.89
CA PRO A 117 7.63 59.42 -33.81
C PRO A 117 8.71 60.52 -33.77
N ALA A 118 8.49 61.63 -34.48
CA ALA A 118 9.48 62.72 -34.61
C ALA A 118 9.92 63.28 -33.25
N GLU A 119 9.01 63.30 -32.28
CA GLU A 119 9.21 63.74 -30.90
C GLU A 119 10.13 62.82 -30.10
N LEU A 120 10.28 61.55 -30.48
CA LEU A 120 11.11 60.60 -29.74
C LEU A 120 12.50 60.40 -30.34
N ARG A 121 12.75 60.91 -31.56
CA ARG A 121 14.06 60.76 -32.23
C ARG A 121 15.23 61.30 -31.41
N PHE A 122 15.04 62.38 -30.64
CA PHE A 122 16.08 62.92 -29.77
C PHE A 122 16.41 62.02 -28.56
N VAL A 123 15.49 61.12 -28.18
CA VAL A 123 15.70 60.14 -27.10
C VAL A 123 16.54 58.98 -27.60
N TYR A 124 16.41 58.60 -28.88
CA TYR A 124 17.09 57.44 -29.47
C TYR A 124 18.35 57.80 -30.28
N ALA A 125 18.56 59.09 -30.60
CA ALA A 125 19.75 59.60 -31.26
C ALA A 125 20.15 60.98 -30.72
N ASN A 126 21.43 61.18 -30.38
CA ASN A 126 21.92 62.42 -29.75
C ASN A 126 23.05 63.14 -30.50
N GLY A 127 23.30 62.81 -31.78
CA GLY A 127 24.19 63.57 -32.66
C GLY A 127 25.70 63.44 -32.39
N HIS A 128 26.11 62.53 -31.49
CA HIS A 128 27.51 62.22 -31.18
C HIS A 128 28.07 61.14 -32.12
N GLU A 129 28.04 61.38 -33.43
CA GLU A 129 28.43 60.37 -34.44
C GLU A 129 29.90 59.96 -34.34
N ASN A 130 30.81 60.89 -34.01
CA ASN A 130 32.24 60.60 -33.90
C ASN A 130 32.57 59.70 -32.70
N GLU A 131 31.97 59.99 -31.54
CA GLU A 131 32.16 59.20 -30.33
C GLU A 131 31.43 57.84 -30.43
N MET A 132 30.29 57.80 -31.11
CA MET A 132 29.62 56.54 -31.48
C MET A 132 30.48 55.69 -32.43
N GLN A 133 31.12 56.33 -33.41
CA GLN A 133 32.02 55.64 -34.31
C GLN A 133 33.23 55.08 -33.56
N HIS A 134 33.78 55.81 -32.58
CA HIS A 134 34.84 55.30 -31.73
C HIS A 134 34.47 54.02 -30.97
N LEU A 135 33.24 53.94 -30.42
CA LEU A 135 32.75 52.72 -29.76
C LEU A 135 32.50 51.57 -30.75
N ARG A 136 32.05 51.88 -31.97
CA ARG A 136 31.91 50.88 -33.03
C ARG A 136 33.27 50.38 -33.53
N ASP A 137 34.27 51.25 -33.60
CA ASP A 137 35.64 50.89 -33.97
C ASP A 137 36.30 50.00 -32.90
N LEU A 138 36.04 50.30 -31.61
CA LEU A 138 36.44 49.45 -30.48
C LEU A 138 35.82 48.06 -30.55
N ALA A 139 34.61 47.94 -31.12
CA ALA A 139 33.91 46.67 -31.29
C ALA A 139 34.51 45.75 -32.39
N ARG A 140 35.33 46.30 -33.29
CA ARG A 140 36.01 45.59 -34.42
C ARG A 140 35.01 44.84 -35.35
N GLU A 141 35.53 43.99 -36.26
CA GLU A 141 34.75 43.17 -37.21
C GLU A 141 33.86 42.10 -36.54
N GLU A 142 33.97 41.87 -35.23
CA GLU A 142 33.22 40.84 -34.49
C GLU A 142 31.85 41.34 -33.95
N ALA A 143 31.50 42.60 -34.19
CA ALA A 143 30.21 43.18 -33.79
C ALA A 143 29.04 42.58 -34.59
N ARG A 144 27.95 42.22 -33.91
CA ARG A 144 26.75 41.68 -34.54
C ARG A 144 25.70 42.78 -34.69
N THR A 145 25.05 42.87 -35.84
CA THR A 145 23.91 43.78 -36.04
C THR A 145 22.58 43.07 -35.77
N TYR A 146 21.57 43.83 -35.34
CA TYR A 146 20.22 43.34 -35.10
C TYR A 146 19.17 44.40 -35.45
N SER A 147 17.96 43.96 -35.78
CA SER A 147 16.83 44.80 -36.15
C SER A 147 15.87 45.04 -34.97
N ALA A 148 15.13 46.14 -35.02
CA ALA A 148 14.12 46.51 -34.02
C ALA A 148 13.04 47.38 -34.66
N HIS A 149 11.80 47.30 -34.17
CA HIS A 149 10.66 48.06 -34.69
C HIS A 149 9.93 48.83 -33.59
N TRP A 150 9.44 50.03 -33.90
CA TRP A 150 8.66 50.83 -32.96
C TRP A 150 7.24 50.31 -32.83
N ASN A 151 6.84 49.95 -31.60
CA ASN A 151 5.49 49.52 -31.30
C ASN A 151 4.71 50.66 -30.61
N PRO A 152 3.70 51.26 -31.27
CA PRO A 152 2.94 52.39 -30.74
C PRO A 152 2.05 52.03 -29.54
N ASP A 153 1.63 50.76 -29.39
CA ASP A 153 0.78 50.31 -28.29
C ASP A 153 1.57 50.18 -26.98
N THR A 154 2.84 49.75 -27.08
CA THR A 154 3.73 49.61 -25.92
C THR A 154 4.59 50.85 -25.66
N GLY A 155 4.69 51.76 -26.63
CA GLY A 155 5.56 52.93 -26.57
C GLY A 155 7.04 52.56 -26.46
N ARG A 156 7.45 51.41 -27.02
CA ARG A 156 8.82 50.87 -26.94
C ARG A 156 9.22 50.20 -28.25
N LEU A 157 10.51 49.97 -28.42
CA LEU A 157 11.03 49.10 -29.48
C LEU A 157 10.77 47.63 -29.12
N THR A 158 10.35 46.84 -30.11
CA THR A 158 10.05 45.41 -30.01
C THR A 158 10.59 44.65 -31.23
N GLU A 159 10.31 43.35 -31.34
CA GLU A 159 10.66 42.49 -32.48
C GLU A 159 12.17 42.33 -32.73
N PHE A 160 12.90 42.01 -31.67
CA PHE A 160 14.34 41.82 -31.75
C PHE A 160 14.74 40.43 -32.30
N ASP A 161 15.63 40.41 -33.30
CA ASP A 161 16.15 39.18 -33.93
C ASP A 161 17.47 38.65 -33.33
N PHE A 162 18.00 39.28 -32.28
CA PHE A 162 19.28 38.89 -31.67
C PHE A 162 19.22 37.71 -30.69
N GLY A 163 18.03 37.35 -30.21
CA GLY A 163 17.84 36.51 -29.01
C GLY A 163 18.58 35.17 -29.01
N ASP A 164 18.30 34.32 -30.00
CA ASP A 164 18.88 32.97 -30.06
C ASP A 164 20.37 33.01 -30.41
N ARG A 165 20.79 34.01 -31.19
CA ARG A 165 22.21 34.23 -31.52
C ARG A 165 23.01 34.60 -30.27
N LEU A 166 22.50 35.54 -29.47
CA LEU A 166 23.14 35.96 -28.23
C LEU A 166 23.20 34.80 -27.22
N LEU A 167 22.14 34.00 -27.13
CA LEU A 167 22.15 32.79 -26.31
C LEU A 167 23.29 31.85 -26.72
N ALA A 168 23.43 31.54 -28.00
CA ALA A 168 24.48 30.68 -28.52
C ALA A 168 25.89 31.26 -28.25
N ASP A 169 26.06 32.57 -28.40
CA ASP A 169 27.32 33.25 -28.11
C ASP A 169 27.72 33.13 -26.63
N LEU A 170 26.76 33.35 -25.73
CA LEU A 170 26.96 33.23 -24.29
C LEU A 170 27.25 31.79 -23.87
N GLN A 171 26.52 30.82 -24.42
CA GLN A 171 26.78 29.40 -24.18
C GLN A 171 28.19 28.99 -24.64
N SER A 172 28.60 29.44 -25.83
CA SER A 172 29.95 29.20 -26.36
C SER A 172 31.02 29.86 -25.48
N ALA A 173 30.77 31.09 -25.01
CA ALA A 173 31.68 31.80 -24.13
C ALA A 173 31.86 31.10 -22.78
N ILE A 174 30.78 30.64 -22.16
CA ILE A 174 30.81 29.91 -20.89
C ILE A 174 31.46 28.54 -21.07
N ALA A 175 31.12 27.79 -22.12
CA ALA A 175 31.72 26.49 -22.39
C ALA A 175 33.24 26.58 -22.58
N SER A 176 33.73 27.65 -23.22
CA SER A 176 35.15 27.92 -23.36
C SER A 176 35.85 28.29 -22.04
N ALA A 177 35.15 28.97 -21.12
CA ALA A 177 35.69 29.36 -19.83
C ALA A 177 35.68 28.20 -18.82
N TYR A 178 34.75 27.25 -18.97
CA TYR A 178 34.56 26.10 -18.07
C TYR A 178 34.52 24.78 -18.85
N PRO A 179 35.64 24.35 -19.48
CA PRO A 179 35.66 23.18 -20.36
C PRO A 179 35.36 21.85 -19.65
N ASP A 180 35.65 21.74 -18.35
CA ASP A 180 35.43 20.54 -17.55
C ASP A 180 33.95 20.35 -17.13
N ARG A 181 33.08 21.31 -17.46
CA ARG A 181 31.67 21.34 -17.06
C ARG A 181 30.77 20.95 -18.23
N VAL A 182 30.77 19.65 -18.53
CA VAL A 182 29.92 19.03 -19.56
C VAL A 182 28.52 18.75 -18.97
N ALA A 183 27.49 18.80 -19.82
CA ALA A 183 26.14 18.41 -19.41
C ALA A 183 26.14 16.97 -18.89
N GLY A 184 25.72 16.77 -17.65
CA GLY A 184 25.52 15.44 -17.09
C GLY A 184 24.28 14.76 -17.68
N VAL A 185 24.23 13.42 -17.65
CA VAL A 185 23.02 12.65 -17.97
C VAL A 185 22.02 12.83 -16.82
N GLY A 186 21.25 13.91 -16.88
CA GLY A 186 20.29 14.29 -15.84
C GLY A 186 20.96 14.81 -14.56
N THR A 187 20.29 15.75 -13.89
CA THR A 187 20.64 16.10 -12.51
C THR A 187 20.12 14.99 -11.62
N GLY A 188 20.99 14.22 -10.98
CA GLY A 188 20.56 13.24 -9.99
C GLY A 188 19.76 13.93 -8.87
N TRP A 189 18.91 13.19 -8.17
CA TRP A 189 18.15 13.70 -7.01
C TRP A 189 18.98 14.45 -5.95
N SER A 190 20.26 14.11 -5.78
CA SER A 190 21.21 14.79 -4.88
C SER A 190 21.50 16.21 -5.38
N ASP A 191 21.69 16.37 -6.69
CA ASP A 191 21.94 17.66 -7.33
C ASP A 191 20.70 18.58 -7.16
N GLN A 192 19.48 18.02 -7.21
CA GLN A 192 18.24 18.79 -7.00
C GLN A 192 18.14 19.32 -5.55
N GLN A 193 18.45 18.50 -4.55
CA GLN A 193 18.48 18.91 -3.14
C GLN A 193 19.56 19.99 -2.90
N GLU A 194 20.74 19.85 -3.50
CA GLU A 194 21.82 20.84 -3.40
C GLU A 194 21.46 22.18 -4.06
N GLN A 195 20.85 22.16 -5.24
CA GLN A 195 20.36 23.37 -5.91
C GLN A 195 19.31 24.10 -5.06
N PHE A 196 18.38 23.35 -4.47
CA PHE A 196 17.37 23.90 -3.59
C PHE A 196 18.00 24.59 -2.37
N LEU A 197 18.99 23.95 -1.75
CA LEU A 197 19.76 24.52 -0.64
C LEU A 197 20.48 25.81 -1.05
N ALA A 198 21.18 25.82 -2.18
CA ALA A 198 21.90 27.00 -2.66
C ALA A 198 20.96 28.20 -2.86
N ARG A 199 19.81 28.01 -3.53
CA ARG A 199 18.81 29.07 -3.74
C ARG A 199 18.11 29.52 -2.46
N THR A 200 17.94 28.61 -1.51
CA THR A 200 17.30 28.92 -0.22
C THR A 200 18.21 29.78 0.66
N ARG A 201 19.54 29.63 0.53
CA ARG A 201 20.56 30.43 1.24
C ARG A 201 20.72 31.83 0.68
N GLU A 202 20.34 32.05 -0.57
CA GLU A 202 20.43 33.35 -1.23
C GLU A 202 19.63 34.41 -0.44
N ALA A 203 20.32 35.46 -0.01
CA ALA A 203 19.75 36.57 0.77
C ALA A 203 19.10 36.16 2.11
N SER A 204 19.85 35.45 2.95
CA SER A 204 19.39 35.00 4.27
C SER A 204 20.13 35.70 5.41
N ILE A 205 19.48 35.81 6.58
CA ILE A 205 20.09 36.32 7.82
C ILE A 205 20.20 35.17 8.82
N GLU A 206 21.30 35.15 9.54
CA GLU A 206 21.54 34.22 10.64
C GLU A 206 20.49 34.36 11.76
N ARG A 207 19.95 33.23 12.21
CA ARG A 207 18.99 33.15 13.31
C ARG A 207 19.69 32.56 14.54
N VAL A 208 20.62 33.33 15.12
CA VAL A 208 21.53 32.90 16.21
C VAL A 208 20.82 32.10 17.30
N ALA A 209 19.72 32.62 17.87
CA ALA A 209 18.97 31.93 18.94
C ALA A 209 18.41 30.56 18.51
N THR A 210 18.06 30.39 17.23
CA THR A 210 17.61 29.09 16.68
C THR A 210 18.79 28.15 16.47
N TYR A 211 19.95 28.67 16.06
CA TYR A 211 21.17 27.86 15.88
C TYR A 211 21.68 27.36 17.23
N GLU A 212 21.74 28.22 18.25
CA GLU A 212 22.08 27.84 19.62
C GLU A 212 21.14 26.75 20.17
N ALA A 213 19.84 26.85 19.90
CA ALA A 213 18.87 25.82 20.31
C ALA A 213 19.06 24.49 19.58
N LEU A 214 19.34 24.52 18.27
CA LEU A 214 19.62 23.33 17.47
C LEU A 214 20.93 22.66 17.91
N ASP A 215 21.99 23.44 18.13
CA ASP A 215 23.29 22.93 18.58
C ASP A 215 23.17 22.31 19.98
N ALA A 216 22.51 23.00 20.91
CA ALA A 216 22.25 22.46 22.25
C ALA A 216 21.44 21.14 22.23
N TYR A 217 20.51 20.99 21.29
CA TYR A 217 19.74 19.76 21.14
C TYR A 217 20.58 18.60 20.57
N VAL A 218 21.38 18.88 19.55
CA VAL A 218 22.23 17.87 18.89
C VAL A 218 23.33 17.40 19.84
N GLU A 219 23.93 18.32 20.60
CA GLU A 219 25.01 18.02 21.55
C GLU A 219 24.53 17.49 22.90
N GLY A 220 23.27 17.73 23.28
CA GLY A 220 22.69 17.27 24.53
C GLY A 220 22.23 15.81 24.53
N ASP A 221 21.84 15.29 25.70
CA ASP A 221 21.39 13.89 25.88
C ASP A 221 19.89 13.67 25.59
N ASN A 222 19.21 14.65 24.98
CA ASN A 222 17.78 14.55 24.71
C ASN A 222 17.46 13.40 23.74
N SER A 223 16.54 12.51 24.11
CA SER A 223 16.14 11.36 23.31
C SER A 223 14.91 11.58 22.44
N GLY A 224 14.23 12.73 22.45
CA GLY A 224 13.10 12.96 21.55
C GLY A 224 13.43 13.89 20.39
N LEU A 225 12.41 14.20 19.58
CA LEU A 225 12.54 14.97 18.34
C LEU A 225 12.77 16.46 18.62
N PHE A 226 13.44 17.17 17.71
CA PHE A 226 13.40 18.64 17.66
C PHE A 226 12.47 19.09 16.55
N ALA A 227 11.45 19.86 16.87
CA ALA A 227 10.48 20.37 15.92
C ALA A 227 10.60 21.90 15.77
N LEU A 228 11.07 22.33 14.60
CA LEU A 228 11.13 23.73 14.19
C LEU A 228 9.80 24.15 13.57
N THR A 229 9.02 24.95 14.28
CA THR A 229 7.64 25.30 13.92
C THR A 229 7.48 26.80 13.66
N GLY A 230 6.41 27.17 12.97
CA GLY A 230 6.01 28.56 12.76
C GLY A 230 5.17 28.73 11.50
N PRO A 231 4.57 29.92 11.26
CA PRO A 231 3.74 30.17 10.08
C PRO A 231 4.49 29.98 8.75
N GLY A 232 3.73 29.82 7.67
CA GLY A 232 4.22 29.73 6.31
C GLY A 232 5.06 30.95 5.91
N GLY A 233 6.19 30.71 5.25
CA GLY A 233 7.06 31.78 4.72
C GLY A 233 7.96 32.47 5.75
N ILE A 234 7.99 32.02 7.00
CA ILE A 234 8.81 32.65 8.07
C ILE A 234 10.31 32.33 8.02
N GLY A 235 10.74 31.47 7.08
CA GLY A 235 12.14 31.15 6.84
C GLY A 235 12.67 29.91 7.57
N LYS A 236 11.82 28.93 7.91
CA LYS A 236 12.24 27.67 8.57
C LYS A 236 13.27 26.88 7.76
N THR A 237 12.92 26.59 6.50
CA THR A 237 13.82 25.95 5.51
C THR A 237 15.14 26.72 5.36
N THR A 238 15.08 28.05 5.30
CA THR A 238 16.27 28.91 5.23
C THR A 238 17.13 28.82 6.49
N ALA A 239 16.52 28.82 7.68
CA ALA A 239 17.24 28.66 8.93
C ALA A 239 17.97 27.32 8.99
N LEU A 240 17.31 26.22 8.63
CA LEU A 240 17.93 24.88 8.58
C LEU A 240 19.03 24.80 7.51
N ALA A 241 18.78 25.31 6.30
CA ALA A 241 19.75 25.31 5.21
C ALA A 241 21.05 26.06 5.57
N LYS A 242 20.93 27.18 6.31
CA LYS A 242 22.06 27.96 6.84
C LYS A 242 22.76 27.27 8.00
N TRP A 243 22.00 26.71 8.94
CA TRP A 243 22.57 25.93 10.04
C TRP A 243 23.43 24.77 9.53
N LEU A 244 22.96 24.03 8.51
CA LEU A 244 23.72 22.96 7.86
C LEU A 244 25.01 23.42 7.15
N GLU A 245 25.12 24.71 6.79
CA GLU A 245 26.33 25.26 6.13
C GLU A 245 27.49 25.43 7.12
N HIS A 246 27.19 25.75 8.38
CA HIS A 246 28.18 26.03 9.41
C HIS A 246 28.63 24.79 10.19
N ARG A 247 28.12 23.60 9.81
CA ARG A 247 28.40 22.34 10.48
C ARG A 247 29.50 21.54 9.80
N SER A 248 30.34 20.91 10.61
CA SER A 248 31.45 20.06 10.17
C SER A 248 31.13 18.56 10.25
N ASP A 249 30.07 18.18 10.97
CA ASP A 249 29.60 16.81 11.10
C ASP A 249 28.66 16.40 9.95
N THR A 250 28.64 15.09 9.65
CA THR A 250 27.81 14.55 8.57
C THR A 250 26.34 14.51 9.00
N VAL A 251 25.54 15.42 8.43
CA VAL A 251 24.08 15.48 8.64
C VAL A 251 23.34 14.92 7.43
N LEU A 252 22.39 14.01 7.67
CA LEU A 252 21.50 13.45 6.64
C LEU A 252 20.25 14.31 6.52
N ALA A 253 20.31 15.37 5.73
CA ALA A 253 19.18 16.27 5.51
C ALA A 253 18.38 15.93 4.24
N ARG A 254 17.04 16.00 4.33
CA ARG A 254 16.10 15.90 3.21
C ARG A 254 15.07 17.01 3.30
N PHE A 255 14.98 17.79 2.22
CA PHE A 255 13.98 18.85 2.05
C PHE A 255 12.82 18.29 1.25
N VAL A 256 11.67 18.09 1.91
CA VAL A 256 10.48 17.48 1.32
C VAL A 256 9.94 18.40 0.22
N GLY A 257 9.77 17.84 -0.97
CA GLY A 257 9.33 18.59 -2.15
C GLY A 257 10.43 19.34 -2.90
N ALA A 258 11.69 19.27 -2.44
CA ALA A 258 12.84 19.79 -3.18
C ALA A 258 13.38 18.81 -4.24
N SER A 259 13.05 17.52 -4.14
CA SER A 259 13.38 16.51 -5.16
C SER A 259 12.27 15.48 -5.35
N ASP A 260 12.34 14.79 -6.48
CA ASP A 260 11.30 13.91 -7.02
C ASP A 260 11.00 12.67 -6.18
N VAL A 261 11.93 12.32 -5.29
CA VAL A 261 11.93 11.12 -4.46
C VAL A 261 11.63 11.47 -3.00
N SER A 262 11.42 12.75 -2.68
CA SER A 262 11.27 13.25 -1.30
C SER A 262 9.82 13.52 -0.87
N THR A 263 8.81 13.22 -1.70
CA THR A 263 7.40 13.57 -1.42
C THR A 263 6.61 12.45 -0.75
N THR A 264 7.01 11.19 -0.96
CA THR A 264 6.39 10.03 -0.30
C THR A 264 7.30 9.47 0.79
N VAL A 265 6.70 8.97 1.87
CA VAL A 265 7.43 8.42 3.01
C VAL A 265 8.37 7.27 2.62
N PRO A 266 7.96 6.24 1.84
CA PRO A 266 8.85 5.12 1.51
C PRO A 266 10.09 5.57 0.73
N THR A 267 9.92 6.48 -0.23
CA THR A 267 11.02 6.98 -1.06
C THR A 267 11.94 7.94 -0.29
N LEU A 268 11.37 8.75 0.59
CA LEU A 268 12.11 9.63 1.49
C LEU A 268 12.99 8.81 2.46
N LEU A 269 12.45 7.76 3.06
CA LEU A 269 13.17 6.88 3.97
C LEU A 269 14.23 6.05 3.24
N ALA A 270 13.91 5.50 2.07
CA ALA A 270 14.87 4.81 1.21
C ALA A 270 16.08 5.70 0.87
N SER A 271 15.83 6.98 0.62
CA SER A 271 16.89 7.97 0.36
C SER A 271 17.84 8.16 1.54
N ILE A 272 17.31 8.19 2.77
CA ILE A 272 18.12 8.41 3.97
C ILE A 272 18.88 7.15 4.33
N VAL A 273 18.21 5.99 4.32
CA VAL A 273 18.84 4.71 4.60
C VAL A 273 19.91 4.41 3.56
N GLY A 274 19.64 4.65 2.28
CA GLY A 274 20.63 4.51 1.22
C GLY A 274 21.84 5.42 1.41
N ALA A 275 21.63 6.68 1.83
CA ALA A 275 22.72 7.60 2.11
C ALA A 275 23.51 7.25 3.39
N ALA A 276 22.88 6.61 4.38
CA ALA A 276 23.53 6.18 5.61
C ALA A 276 24.32 4.87 5.42
N THR A 277 23.80 3.95 4.63
CA THR A 277 24.33 2.58 4.48
C THR A 277 25.17 2.38 3.21
N GLY A 278 25.06 3.28 2.23
CA GLY A 278 25.70 3.16 0.92
C GLY A 278 25.05 2.13 -0.01
N ARG A 279 23.90 1.55 0.34
CA ARG A 279 23.15 0.58 -0.49
C ARG A 279 21.68 0.97 -0.58
N GLU A 280 21.08 0.86 -1.76
CA GLU A 280 19.64 1.06 -1.90
C GLU A 280 18.87 -0.12 -1.26
N PRO A 281 17.87 0.15 -0.43
CA PRO A 281 17.07 -0.90 0.21
C PRO A 281 16.13 -1.59 -0.80
N GLU A 282 16.13 -2.93 -0.83
CA GLU A 282 15.31 -3.75 -1.75
C GLU A 282 13.81 -3.71 -1.43
N ASP A 283 13.44 -3.59 -0.14
CA ASP A 283 12.05 -3.54 0.32
C ASP A 283 11.74 -2.18 0.98
N THR A 284 11.19 -1.26 0.19
CA THR A 284 10.86 0.10 0.65
C THR A 284 9.64 0.15 1.58
N ALA A 285 8.79 -0.87 1.59
CA ALA A 285 7.58 -0.90 2.41
C ALA A 285 7.93 -1.09 3.90
N ARG A 286 8.93 -1.92 4.20
CA ARG A 286 9.41 -2.18 5.57
C ARG A 286 10.20 -1.04 6.19
N LEU A 287 10.60 -0.04 5.40
CA LEU A 287 11.44 1.06 5.90
C LEU A 287 10.71 1.96 6.89
N ARG A 288 9.37 2.08 6.78
CA ARG A 288 8.55 2.85 7.73
C ARG A 288 8.84 2.47 9.18
N ASP A 289 9.03 1.18 9.44
CA ASP A 289 9.18 0.67 10.81
C ASP A 289 10.66 0.47 11.20
N THR A 290 11.56 0.33 10.23
CA THR A 290 12.93 -0.16 10.49
C THR A 290 14.03 0.90 10.35
N TRP A 291 13.77 2.02 9.68
CA TRP A 291 14.81 3.01 9.34
C TRP A 291 15.57 3.56 10.56
N GLN A 292 14.89 3.69 11.70
CA GLN A 292 15.44 4.25 12.94
C GLN A 292 16.58 3.39 13.53
N GLY A 293 16.54 2.07 13.30
CA GLY A 293 17.59 1.15 13.70
C GLY A 293 18.77 1.09 12.73
N LEU A 294 18.57 1.58 11.49
CA LEU A 294 19.54 1.51 10.40
C LEU A 294 20.39 2.78 10.26
N VAL A 295 19.98 3.87 10.89
CA VAL A 295 20.60 5.20 10.75
C VAL A 295 21.16 5.68 12.09
N ARG A 296 22.37 6.25 12.07
CA ARG A 296 23.01 6.91 13.22
C ARG A 296 23.40 8.33 12.81
N GLY A 297 23.53 9.22 13.80
CA GLY A 297 23.88 10.64 13.60
C GLY A 297 22.66 11.56 13.58
N VAL A 298 22.79 12.70 12.90
CA VAL A 298 21.74 13.73 12.81
C VAL A 298 20.99 13.60 11.49
N VAL A 299 19.67 13.49 11.56
CA VAL A 299 18.76 13.45 10.42
C VAL A 299 17.87 14.68 10.43
N VAL A 300 17.71 15.34 9.29
CA VAL A 300 16.84 16.52 9.15
C VAL A 300 15.77 16.25 8.11
N PHE A 301 14.50 16.42 8.50
CA PHE A 301 13.35 16.41 7.59
C PHE A 301 12.72 17.81 7.55
N ASP A 302 12.96 18.56 6.48
CA ASP A 302 12.34 19.88 6.31
C ASP A 302 11.02 19.78 5.55
N ALA A 303 10.03 20.56 5.98
CA ALA A 303 8.72 20.74 5.35
C ALA A 303 7.85 19.46 5.30
N LEU A 304 7.66 18.78 6.43
CA LEU A 304 6.80 17.59 6.53
C LEU A 304 5.36 17.84 6.03
N ASP A 305 4.87 19.09 6.11
CA ASP A 305 3.57 19.49 5.57
C ASP A 305 3.44 19.34 4.05
N ARG A 306 4.55 19.11 3.35
CA ARG A 306 4.62 18.89 1.89
C ARG A 306 4.61 17.42 1.48
N LEU A 307 4.51 16.49 2.43
CA LEU A 307 4.32 15.06 2.12
C LEU A 307 2.97 14.85 1.44
N ASP A 308 2.88 13.85 0.56
CA ASP A 308 1.64 13.57 -0.18
C ASP A 308 0.49 13.14 0.76
N GLY A 309 0.81 12.56 1.93
CA GLY A 309 -0.13 12.26 3.02
C GLY A 309 -0.36 13.41 4.02
N GLY A 310 0.27 14.57 3.79
CA GLY A 310 0.25 15.72 4.69
C GLY A 310 0.81 15.42 6.09
N LEU A 311 0.37 16.20 7.08
CA LEU A 311 0.74 16.00 8.49
C LEU A 311 -0.10 14.93 9.21
N SER A 312 -1.03 14.29 8.52
CA SER A 312 -1.86 13.20 9.06
C SER A 312 -1.14 11.85 9.08
N ASP A 313 -0.21 11.61 8.17
CA ASP A 313 0.53 10.35 8.01
C ASP A 313 1.98 10.51 8.52
N LEU A 314 2.12 10.57 9.85
CA LEU A 314 3.41 10.76 10.54
C LEU A 314 3.76 9.63 11.50
N ASP A 315 3.05 8.50 11.44
CA ASP A 315 3.24 7.41 12.41
C ASP A 315 4.61 6.71 12.27
N TRP A 316 5.22 6.81 11.07
CA TRP A 316 6.59 6.38 10.78
C TRP A 316 7.69 7.20 11.49
N LEU A 317 7.34 8.37 12.04
CA LEU A 317 8.27 9.25 12.74
C LEU A 317 8.21 8.98 14.25
N PRO A 318 9.31 8.50 14.87
CA PRO A 318 9.33 8.16 16.28
C PRO A 318 9.35 9.39 17.17
N TRP A 319 8.52 9.41 18.21
CA TRP A 319 8.51 10.48 19.23
C TRP A 319 9.70 10.39 20.19
N THR A 320 10.25 9.17 20.34
CA THR A 320 11.43 8.85 21.15
C THR A 320 12.45 8.11 20.27
N LEU A 321 13.66 8.64 20.20
CA LEU A 321 14.75 8.20 19.34
C LEU A 321 15.68 7.21 20.03
N PRO A 322 16.20 6.20 19.31
CA PRO A 322 17.22 5.30 19.84
C PRO A 322 18.54 6.03 20.10
N PRO A 323 19.41 5.50 20.99
CA PRO A 323 20.70 6.12 21.29
C PRO A 323 21.56 6.34 20.03
N GLY A 324 22.15 7.52 19.92
CA GLY A 324 22.99 7.88 18.77
C GLY A 324 22.24 8.29 17.51
N LEU A 325 20.91 8.47 17.56
CA LEU A 325 20.11 9.10 16.51
C LEU A 325 19.51 10.41 17.03
N LYS A 326 19.67 11.48 16.27
CA LYS A 326 19.03 12.79 16.49
C LYS A 326 18.21 13.14 15.27
N VAL A 327 16.97 13.59 15.47
CA VAL A 327 16.08 13.95 14.35
C VAL A 327 15.57 15.37 14.56
N VAL A 328 15.71 16.18 13.52
CA VAL A 328 15.18 17.54 13.43
C VAL A 328 14.11 17.55 12.36
N VAL A 329 12.91 18.04 12.68
CA VAL A 329 11.80 18.17 11.75
C VAL A 329 11.35 19.61 11.64
N SER A 330 10.85 20.01 10.47
CA SER A 330 10.22 21.31 10.28
C SER A 330 8.85 21.18 9.61
N TYR A 331 7.91 22.02 10.02
CA TYR A 331 6.59 22.11 9.37
C TYR A 331 5.91 23.46 9.64
N ALA A 332 4.96 23.82 8.79
CA ALA A 332 4.16 25.04 8.94
C ALA A 332 2.98 24.85 9.92
N THR A 333 2.84 25.73 10.90
CA THR A 333 1.76 25.64 11.92
C THR A 333 0.39 26.01 11.36
N ASP A 334 0.35 26.81 10.29
CA ASP A 334 -0.84 27.22 9.56
C ASP A 334 -1.23 26.24 8.43
N ALA A 335 -0.45 25.18 8.21
CA ALA A 335 -0.82 24.09 7.31
C ALA A 335 -1.96 23.24 7.91
N PRO A 336 -2.75 22.53 7.08
CA PRO A 336 -3.77 21.58 7.56
C PRO A 336 -3.15 20.55 8.52
N GLY A 337 -3.73 20.40 9.71
CA GLY A 337 -3.22 19.51 10.78
C GLY A 337 -1.99 20.05 11.54
N GLY A 338 -1.41 21.19 11.16
CA GLY A 338 -0.20 21.73 11.78
C GLY A 338 -0.38 22.21 13.21
N ARG A 339 -1.52 22.85 13.53
CA ARG A 339 -1.86 23.24 14.92
C ARG A 339 -2.06 22.00 15.79
N ASP A 340 -2.86 21.05 15.32
CA ASP A 340 -3.14 19.82 16.05
C ASP A 340 -1.87 19.01 16.31
N LEU A 341 -0.94 18.93 15.34
CA LEU A 341 0.35 18.29 15.52
C LEU A 341 1.23 19.01 16.55
N ARG A 342 1.24 20.35 16.54
CA ARG A 342 1.96 21.16 17.53
C ARG A 342 1.39 20.91 18.94
N ASP A 343 0.08 20.89 19.09
CA ASP A 343 -0.56 20.66 20.38
C ASP A 343 -0.29 19.24 20.90
N ARG A 344 -0.28 18.23 20.01
CA ARG A 344 0.17 16.86 20.31
C ARG A 344 1.64 16.82 20.75
N MET A 345 2.53 17.50 20.03
CA MET A 345 3.96 17.61 20.38
C MET A 345 4.18 18.33 21.72
N ALA A 346 3.37 19.33 22.04
CA ALA A 346 3.47 20.09 23.28
C ALA A 346 2.96 19.30 24.49
N ALA A 347 1.99 18.40 24.28
CA ALA A 347 1.47 17.51 25.32
C ALA A 347 2.45 16.37 25.67
N GLY A 348 3.34 15.99 24.75
CA GLY A 348 4.36 14.96 24.97
C GLY A 348 5.62 15.51 25.64
N ASN A 349 6.14 14.83 26.67
CA ASN A 349 7.34 15.28 27.39
C ASN A 349 8.68 15.08 26.63
N SER A 350 8.66 14.46 25.44
CA SER A 350 9.87 14.07 24.72
C SER A 350 10.30 15.06 23.62
N VAL A 351 9.43 15.96 23.13
CA VAL A 351 9.73 16.78 21.95
C VAL A 351 10.23 18.17 22.33
N VAL A 352 11.33 18.62 21.71
CA VAL A 352 11.81 20.00 21.80
C VAL A 352 11.10 20.84 20.74
N LEU A 353 10.13 21.64 21.17
CA LEU A 353 9.43 22.59 20.31
C LEU A 353 10.15 23.94 20.28
N HIS A 354 10.56 24.36 19.08
CA HIS A 354 11.14 25.68 18.85
C HIS A 354 10.34 26.45 17.80
N GLU A 355 9.78 27.60 18.17
CA GLU A 355 8.99 28.43 17.27
C GLU A 355 9.82 29.54 16.64
N LEU A 356 9.84 29.61 15.30
CA LEU A 356 10.58 30.62 14.56
C LEU A 356 9.77 31.91 14.41
N ALA A 357 10.24 32.98 15.05
CA ALA A 357 9.57 34.28 15.06
C ALA A 357 9.80 35.13 13.78
N PRO A 358 8.83 35.99 13.41
CA PRO A 358 9.01 37.02 12.37
C PRO A 358 10.15 38.00 12.66
N PHE A 359 10.59 38.76 11.65
CA PHE A 359 11.53 39.85 11.84
C PHE A 359 10.88 41.00 12.61
N GLY A 360 11.13 41.06 13.92
CA GLY A 360 10.65 42.12 14.81
C GLY A 360 11.51 43.39 14.75
N SER A 361 12.82 43.26 14.47
CA SER A 361 13.75 44.39 14.41
C SER A 361 13.79 45.02 13.01
N LEU A 362 13.77 46.36 12.95
CA LEU A 362 13.99 47.10 11.70
C LEU A 362 15.40 46.86 11.14
N THR A 363 16.40 46.63 12.00
CA THR A 363 17.78 46.33 11.59
C THR A 363 17.83 45.02 10.79
N GLN A 364 17.19 43.97 11.29
CA GLN A 364 17.10 42.68 10.59
C GLN A 364 16.40 42.83 9.22
N ARG A 365 15.32 43.62 9.16
CA ARG A 365 14.62 43.87 7.89
C ARG A 365 15.48 44.64 6.88
N ARG A 366 16.34 45.53 7.35
CA ARG A 366 17.27 46.26 6.48
C ARG A 366 18.40 45.37 5.98
N GLU A 367 19.00 44.59 6.89
CA GLU A 367 20.07 43.64 6.55
C GLU A 367 19.67 42.68 5.44
N ILE A 368 18.44 42.16 5.43
CA ILE A 368 18.01 41.20 4.39
C ILE A 368 17.83 41.89 3.03
N VAL A 369 17.37 43.14 3.02
CA VAL A 369 17.19 43.93 1.80
C VAL A 369 18.56 44.29 1.22
N ASP A 370 19.47 44.78 2.06
CA ASP A 370 20.84 45.12 1.66
C ASP A 370 21.59 43.86 1.18
N HIS A 371 21.49 42.75 1.92
CA HIS A 371 22.13 41.49 1.54
C HIS A 371 21.56 40.94 0.22
N TYR A 372 20.23 41.00 0.01
CA TYR A 372 19.60 40.59 -1.25
C TYR A 372 20.14 41.39 -2.44
N PHE A 373 20.10 42.72 -2.36
CA PHE A 373 20.48 43.54 -3.51
C PHE A 373 22.00 43.62 -3.74
N SER A 374 22.81 43.45 -2.70
CA SER A 374 24.28 43.41 -2.84
C SER A 374 24.76 42.33 -3.82
N GLY A 375 24.06 41.18 -3.87
CA GLY A 375 24.37 40.11 -4.83
C GLY A 375 24.19 40.51 -6.30
N TYR A 376 23.38 41.53 -6.55
CA TYR A 376 23.03 42.08 -7.86
C TYR A 376 23.58 43.49 -8.10
N PHE A 377 24.43 43.99 -7.20
CA PHE A 377 24.98 45.35 -7.24
C PHE A 377 23.90 46.46 -7.31
N LYS A 378 22.77 46.27 -6.62
CA LYS A 378 21.70 47.27 -6.52
C LYS A 378 21.64 47.88 -5.13
N GLU A 379 21.24 49.15 -5.02
CA GLU A 379 20.93 49.82 -3.76
C GLU A 379 19.60 50.57 -3.86
N LEU A 380 18.75 50.44 -2.84
CA LEU A 380 17.53 51.24 -2.73
C LEU A 380 17.87 52.66 -2.20
N ALA A 381 17.14 53.65 -2.71
CA ALA A 381 17.19 54.99 -2.14
C ALA A 381 16.78 54.95 -0.64
N PRO A 382 17.45 55.71 0.26
CA PRO A 382 17.21 55.65 1.70
C PRO A 382 15.73 55.85 2.09
N GLU A 383 15.00 56.69 1.37
CA GLU A 383 13.57 56.94 1.63
C GLU A 383 12.70 55.73 1.29
N LEU A 384 13.01 55.02 0.20
CA LEU A 384 12.29 53.82 -0.23
C LEU A 384 12.60 52.63 0.69
N MET A 385 13.87 52.53 1.13
CA MET A 385 14.30 51.55 2.14
C MET A 385 13.51 51.71 3.44
N GLU A 386 13.48 52.92 4.01
CA GLU A 386 12.74 53.21 5.25
C GLU A 386 11.24 52.91 5.10
N TRP A 387 10.66 53.20 3.94
CA TRP A 387 9.26 52.88 3.66
C TRP A 387 9.00 51.36 3.67
N LEU A 388 9.86 50.58 3.00
CA LEU A 388 9.71 49.13 2.90
C LEU A 388 9.83 48.45 4.28
N ILE A 389 10.89 48.74 5.04
CA ILE A 389 11.18 48.05 6.30
C ILE A 389 10.15 48.35 7.40
N ARG A 390 9.53 49.55 7.39
CA ARG A 390 8.51 49.96 8.35
C ARG A 390 7.15 49.30 8.13
N ARG A 391 6.91 48.73 6.95
CA ARG A 391 5.65 48.07 6.63
C ARG A 391 5.49 46.83 7.53
N PRO A 392 4.33 46.60 8.18
CA PRO A 392 4.15 45.42 9.04
C PRO A 392 4.45 44.10 8.32
N SER A 393 4.07 44.00 7.05
CA SER A 393 4.28 42.87 6.15
C SER A 393 5.75 42.51 5.93
N ALA A 394 6.67 43.48 6.05
CA ALA A 394 8.11 43.25 5.95
C ALA A 394 8.68 42.40 7.12
N GLY A 395 7.87 42.13 8.15
CA GLY A 395 8.22 41.14 9.17
C GLY A 395 8.27 39.71 8.63
N ASN A 396 7.59 39.41 7.52
CA ASN A 396 7.61 38.11 6.88
C ASN A 396 8.72 38.06 5.81
N PRO A 397 9.73 37.17 5.94
CA PRO A 397 10.82 37.04 4.97
C PRO A 397 10.35 36.70 3.55
N LEU A 398 9.34 35.86 3.39
CA LEU A 398 8.79 35.52 2.08
C LEU A 398 8.18 36.74 1.41
N TYR A 399 7.47 37.60 2.15
CA TYR A 399 6.94 38.85 1.60
C TYR A 399 8.07 39.74 1.05
N LEU A 400 9.14 39.93 1.83
CA LEU A 400 10.31 40.69 1.38
C LEU A 400 10.93 40.05 0.15
N LYS A 401 11.15 38.74 0.13
CA LYS A 401 11.75 38.04 -1.02
C LYS A 401 10.94 38.24 -2.31
N VAL A 402 9.61 38.23 -2.24
CA VAL A 402 8.73 38.50 -3.40
C VAL A 402 8.87 39.93 -3.88
N VAL A 403 8.77 40.92 -2.97
CA VAL A 403 8.92 42.33 -3.32
C VAL A 403 10.29 42.59 -3.93
N LEU A 404 11.36 42.09 -3.32
CA LEU A 404 12.73 42.28 -3.77
C LEU A 404 13.00 41.61 -5.12
N ALA A 405 12.46 40.42 -5.36
CA ALA A 405 12.56 39.74 -6.64
C ALA A 405 11.87 40.53 -7.77
N GLU A 406 10.71 41.13 -7.50
CA GLU A 406 10.01 41.98 -8.46
C GLU A 406 10.76 43.31 -8.70
N LEU A 407 11.21 43.98 -7.63
CA LEU A 407 12.00 45.20 -7.76
C LEU A 407 13.29 44.95 -8.56
N ARG A 408 13.95 43.80 -8.35
CA ARG A 408 15.17 43.43 -9.08
C ARG A 408 14.95 43.44 -10.60
N VAL A 409 13.81 42.97 -11.08
CA VAL A 409 13.47 42.90 -12.51
C VAL A 409 12.86 44.20 -13.04
N PHE A 410 12.43 45.10 -12.15
CA PHE A 410 11.80 46.35 -12.54
C PHE A 410 12.75 47.29 -13.30
N GLY A 411 12.27 47.80 -14.45
CA GLY A 411 13.11 48.45 -15.45
C GLY A 411 13.07 49.98 -15.49
N ASP A 412 12.10 50.64 -14.83
CA ASP A 412 11.90 52.09 -14.91
C ASP A 412 12.04 52.76 -13.54
N TYR A 413 13.21 53.33 -13.26
CA TYR A 413 13.47 53.99 -11.98
C TYR A 413 12.44 55.08 -11.60
N ARG A 414 11.87 55.80 -12.58
CA ARG A 414 10.95 56.92 -12.31
C ARG A 414 9.66 56.46 -11.62
N LEU A 415 9.23 55.25 -11.95
CA LEU A 415 8.02 54.62 -11.41
C LEU A 415 8.30 53.74 -10.18
N LEU A 416 9.58 53.59 -9.76
CA LEU A 416 9.97 52.67 -8.68
C LEU A 416 9.26 53.00 -7.35
N LYS A 417 9.12 54.29 -7.04
CA LYS A 417 8.40 54.75 -5.84
C LYS A 417 6.92 54.40 -5.90
N GLU A 418 6.26 54.63 -7.02
CA GLU A 418 4.84 54.31 -7.21
C GLU A 418 4.62 52.80 -7.16
N HIS A 419 5.49 52.04 -7.83
CA HIS A 419 5.44 50.58 -7.88
C HIS A 419 5.56 49.98 -6.47
N LEU A 420 6.55 50.42 -5.68
CA LEU A 420 6.74 49.96 -4.31
C LEU A 420 5.55 50.30 -3.38
N THR A 421 4.98 51.50 -3.53
CA THR A 421 3.97 52.02 -2.60
C THR A 421 2.54 51.56 -2.88
N SER A 422 2.19 51.29 -4.14
CA SER A 422 0.81 51.05 -4.56
C SER A 422 0.51 49.61 -5.01
N ARG A 423 1.51 48.84 -5.45
CA ARG A 423 1.28 47.56 -6.15
C ARG A 423 1.28 46.34 -5.24
N PHE A 424 2.07 46.36 -4.17
CA PHE A 424 2.17 45.23 -3.24
C PHE A 424 1.16 45.34 -2.10
N GLY A 425 0.43 44.27 -1.81
CA GLY A 425 -0.51 44.20 -0.69
C GLY A 425 0.14 44.00 0.69
N ALA A 426 -0.66 43.55 1.67
CA ALA A 426 -0.29 43.49 3.08
C ALA A 426 0.24 42.11 3.57
N ASN A 427 0.26 41.10 2.72
CA ASN A 427 0.71 39.74 3.06
C ASN A 427 1.37 39.05 1.85
N PRO A 428 2.09 37.92 2.04
CA PRO A 428 2.76 37.22 0.93
C PRO A 428 1.82 36.88 -0.24
N GLN A 429 0.60 36.41 0.03
CA GLN A 429 -0.38 36.09 -1.02
C GLN A 429 -0.69 37.30 -1.90
N SER A 430 -0.98 38.45 -1.30
CA SER A 430 -1.25 39.69 -2.02
C SER A 430 -0.01 40.29 -2.72
N ALA A 431 1.21 39.94 -2.28
CA ALA A 431 2.44 40.34 -2.96
C ALA A 431 2.64 39.53 -4.25
N PHE A 432 2.27 38.24 -4.26
CA PHE A 432 2.34 37.37 -5.44
C PHE A 432 1.34 37.74 -6.55
N ASP A 433 0.35 38.60 -6.28
CA ASP A 433 -0.55 39.13 -7.31
C ASP A 433 0.19 40.02 -8.33
N GLU A 434 1.24 40.73 -7.90
CA GLU A 434 1.98 41.63 -8.79
C GLU A 434 2.83 40.90 -9.85
N PRO A 435 3.61 39.84 -9.53
CA PRO A 435 4.26 39.00 -10.54
C PRO A 435 3.28 38.49 -11.61
N LEU A 436 2.10 38.03 -11.20
CA LEU A 436 1.06 37.55 -12.12
C LEU A 436 0.53 38.68 -13.01
N ARG A 437 0.16 39.82 -12.42
CA ARG A 437 -0.33 41.00 -13.13
C ARG A 437 0.71 41.52 -14.14
N ARG A 438 1.98 41.56 -13.75
CA ARG A 438 3.08 41.98 -14.63
C ARG A 438 3.20 41.05 -15.82
N MET A 439 3.22 39.73 -15.60
CA MET A 439 3.31 38.76 -16.70
C MET A 439 2.13 38.86 -17.66
N GLU A 440 0.92 39.15 -17.18
CA GLU A 440 -0.26 39.36 -18.04
C GLU A 440 -0.11 40.58 -18.96
N SER A 441 0.63 41.59 -18.52
CA SER A 441 0.89 42.82 -19.28
C SER A 441 2.10 42.75 -20.22
N ASP A 442 2.85 41.63 -20.23
CA ASP A 442 3.99 41.45 -21.14
C ASP A 442 3.53 41.23 -22.59
N SER A 443 4.38 41.54 -23.56
CA SER A 443 4.10 41.29 -24.98
C SER A 443 3.92 39.80 -25.26
N PRO A 444 2.92 39.40 -26.07
CA PRO A 444 2.62 38.00 -26.35
C PRO A 444 3.81 37.29 -27.01
N TYR A 445 4.01 36.02 -26.62
CA TYR A 445 5.05 35.15 -27.17
C TYR A 445 4.53 34.23 -28.29
N ALA A 446 3.24 33.90 -28.25
CA ALA A 446 2.55 33.08 -29.24
C ALA A 446 1.35 33.85 -29.81
N ALA A 447 0.62 33.27 -30.76
CA ALA A 447 -0.63 33.86 -31.26
C ALA A 447 -1.69 34.06 -30.15
N VAL A 448 -1.56 33.35 -29.03
CA VAL A 448 -2.40 33.49 -27.84
C VAL A 448 -2.04 34.76 -27.07
N SER A 449 -3.05 35.49 -26.60
CA SER A 449 -2.82 36.67 -25.75
C SER A 449 -2.01 36.28 -24.50
N GLN A 450 -1.09 37.15 -24.09
CA GLN A 450 -0.26 36.88 -22.91
C GLN A 450 -1.12 36.76 -21.64
N GLN A 451 -2.19 37.56 -21.55
CA GLN A 451 -3.14 37.50 -20.45
C GLN A 451 -3.82 36.13 -20.36
N ASP A 452 -4.27 35.56 -21.48
CA ASP A 452 -4.87 34.24 -21.50
C ASP A 452 -3.84 33.15 -21.22
N MET A 453 -2.62 33.26 -21.75
CA MET A 453 -1.54 32.32 -21.48
C MET A 453 -1.23 32.21 -19.97
N VAL A 454 -0.97 33.34 -19.31
CA VAL A 454 -0.67 33.39 -17.87
C VAL A 454 -1.86 32.88 -17.05
N ARG A 455 -3.08 33.30 -17.41
CA ARG A 455 -4.32 32.82 -16.77
C ARG A 455 -4.45 31.30 -16.85
N HIS A 456 -4.21 30.67 -18.00
CA HIS A 456 -4.34 29.22 -18.14
C HIS A 456 -3.21 28.49 -17.42
N VAL A 457 -1.95 28.92 -17.56
CA VAL A 457 -0.80 28.26 -16.91
C VAL A 457 -0.96 28.23 -15.40
N PHE A 458 -1.16 29.39 -14.76
CA PHE A 458 -1.25 29.46 -13.31
C PHE A 458 -2.62 29.07 -12.78
N GLY A 459 -3.69 29.22 -13.58
CA GLY A 459 -5.01 28.69 -13.26
C GLY A 459 -5.01 27.16 -13.16
N LEU A 460 -4.47 26.47 -14.16
CA LEU A 460 -4.37 25.00 -14.18
C LEU A 460 -3.43 24.50 -13.07
N LEU A 461 -2.23 25.07 -12.94
CA LEU A 461 -1.29 24.69 -11.88
C LEU A 461 -1.88 24.88 -10.48
N ALA A 462 -2.67 25.93 -10.28
CA ALA A 462 -3.22 26.22 -8.95
C ALA A 462 -4.25 25.19 -8.50
N HIS A 463 -4.94 24.55 -9.44
CA HIS A 463 -5.98 23.55 -9.19
C HIS A 463 -5.52 22.10 -9.40
N ALA A 464 -4.30 21.88 -9.91
CA ALA A 464 -3.68 20.56 -10.00
C ALA A 464 -3.39 19.96 -8.61
N ARG A 465 -3.58 18.64 -8.47
CA ARG A 465 -3.31 17.89 -7.22
C ARG A 465 -1.81 17.59 -7.05
N THR A 466 -1.14 17.10 -8.09
CA THR A 466 0.28 16.66 -8.04
C THR A 466 1.20 17.40 -9.02
N GLY A 467 0.84 18.64 -9.37
CA GLY A 467 1.52 19.47 -10.37
C GLY A 467 1.28 18.99 -11.82
N LEU A 468 1.72 19.80 -12.79
CA LEU A 468 1.53 19.53 -14.22
C LEU A 468 2.84 19.65 -15.00
N SER A 469 3.04 18.79 -15.99
CA SER A 469 4.14 18.93 -16.95
C SER A 469 3.83 20.01 -17.98
N VAL A 470 4.88 20.46 -18.69
CA VAL A 470 4.70 21.41 -19.80
C VAL A 470 3.88 20.81 -20.93
N GLU A 471 4.05 19.52 -21.21
CA GLU A 471 3.24 18.79 -22.20
C GLU A 471 1.75 18.73 -21.81
N GLU A 472 1.46 18.49 -20.54
CA GLU A 472 0.08 18.47 -20.02
C GLU A 472 -0.55 19.86 -20.10
N LEU A 473 0.19 20.91 -19.71
CA LEU A 473 -0.26 22.30 -19.84
C LEU A 473 -0.52 22.67 -21.31
N ALA A 474 0.42 22.36 -22.21
CA ALA A 474 0.32 22.68 -23.63
C ALA A 474 -0.81 21.92 -24.33
N SER A 475 -1.21 20.76 -23.82
CA SER A 475 -2.35 20.00 -24.33
C SER A 475 -3.70 20.62 -23.97
N ILE A 476 -3.76 21.44 -22.93
CA ILE A 476 -4.99 22.08 -22.43
C ILE A 476 -5.09 23.54 -22.90
N VAL A 477 -3.97 24.25 -22.96
CA VAL A 477 -3.91 25.65 -23.40
C VAL A 477 -4.23 25.72 -24.90
N PRO A 478 -5.16 26.61 -25.33
CA PRO A 478 -5.50 26.74 -26.74
C PRO A 478 -4.32 27.31 -27.55
N GLY A 479 -4.01 26.73 -28.72
CA GLY A 479 -2.97 27.23 -29.63
C GLY A 479 -2.22 26.11 -30.36
N GLU A 480 -1.24 26.47 -31.20
CA GLU A 480 -0.32 25.50 -31.80
C GLU A 480 0.66 25.00 -30.75
N ARG A 481 0.79 23.66 -30.63
CA ARG A 481 1.49 23.02 -29.51
C ARG A 481 2.93 23.50 -29.33
N SER A 482 3.70 23.63 -30.41
CA SER A 482 5.11 24.04 -30.33
C SER A 482 5.26 25.48 -29.81
N GLU A 483 4.43 26.41 -30.29
CA GLU A 483 4.47 27.80 -29.84
C GLU A 483 4.01 27.95 -28.39
N VAL A 484 2.98 27.19 -28.01
CA VAL A 484 2.42 27.19 -26.66
C VAL A 484 3.42 26.61 -25.66
N GLU A 485 4.13 25.52 -26.00
CA GLU A 485 5.16 24.93 -25.12
C GLU A 485 6.26 25.96 -24.79
N ASP A 486 6.75 26.70 -25.79
CA ASP A 486 7.76 27.74 -25.56
C ASP A 486 7.20 28.91 -24.73
N ALA A 487 5.97 29.35 -24.99
CA ALA A 487 5.32 30.42 -24.22
C ALA A 487 5.10 30.02 -22.75
N ILE A 488 4.71 28.78 -22.48
CA ILE A 488 4.57 28.22 -21.12
C ILE A 488 5.93 28.23 -20.43
N GLN A 489 6.98 27.77 -21.12
CA GLN A 489 8.34 27.76 -20.58
C GLN A 489 8.79 29.18 -20.20
N VAL A 490 8.49 30.19 -21.02
CA VAL A 490 8.78 31.60 -20.69
C VAL A 490 8.04 32.03 -19.41
N CYS A 491 6.76 31.70 -19.26
CA CYS A 491 5.99 32.04 -18.05
C CYS A 491 6.58 31.38 -16.79
N LEU A 492 6.85 30.08 -16.84
CA LEU A 492 7.38 29.32 -15.71
C LEU A 492 8.78 29.79 -15.32
N ARG A 493 9.61 30.16 -16.30
CA ARG A 493 10.98 30.66 -16.07
C ARG A 493 11.01 31.98 -15.32
N GLN A 494 10.06 32.89 -15.54
CA GLN A 494 10.02 34.20 -14.88
C GLN A 494 9.75 34.10 -13.36
N VAL A 495 8.96 33.13 -12.93
CA VAL A 495 8.63 32.91 -11.50
C VAL A 495 9.26 31.64 -10.93
N ARG A 496 10.25 31.08 -11.64
CA ARG A 496 10.95 29.85 -11.28
C ARG A 496 11.42 29.77 -9.82
N PRO A 497 11.92 30.86 -9.17
CA PRO A 497 12.31 30.81 -7.76
C PRO A 497 11.18 30.44 -6.80
N PHE A 498 9.93 30.56 -7.25
CA PHE A 498 8.72 30.30 -6.47
C PHE A 498 7.97 29.04 -6.90
N LEU A 499 8.56 28.24 -7.81
CA LEU A 499 8.03 26.97 -8.30
C LEU A 499 8.89 25.80 -7.80
N ALA A 500 8.22 24.69 -7.50
CA ALA A 500 8.83 23.38 -7.26
C ALA A 500 8.76 22.54 -8.53
N ARG A 501 9.71 21.60 -8.70
CA ARG A 501 9.72 20.64 -9.81
C ARG A 501 9.69 19.22 -9.24
N ARG A 502 8.79 18.37 -9.77
CA ARG A 502 8.60 16.95 -9.40
C ARG A 502 8.63 16.08 -10.67
N LYS A 503 9.75 15.39 -10.90
CA LYS A 503 10.16 14.69 -12.13
C LYS A 503 10.26 15.70 -13.26
N ASP A 504 9.16 15.90 -13.97
CA ASP A 504 9.01 16.92 -15.03
C ASP A 504 7.79 17.80 -14.85
N ARG A 505 7.21 17.81 -13.66
CA ARG A 505 6.02 18.59 -13.33
C ARG A 505 6.35 19.80 -12.52
N TYR A 506 5.73 20.91 -12.87
CA TYR A 506 5.79 22.14 -12.11
C TYR A 506 4.68 22.17 -11.08
N ASP A 507 5.01 22.70 -9.91
CA ASP A 507 4.04 23.00 -8.86
C ASP A 507 4.46 24.25 -8.08
N PHE A 508 3.58 24.78 -7.24
CA PHE A 508 3.90 25.93 -6.40
C PHE A 508 4.80 25.54 -5.23
N LEU A 509 5.93 26.24 -5.06
CA LEU A 509 6.79 26.05 -3.89
C LEU A 509 6.15 26.65 -2.62
N HIS A 510 5.35 27.71 -2.77
CA HIS A 510 4.70 28.41 -1.67
C HIS A 510 3.18 28.42 -1.82
N ASP A 511 2.46 28.00 -0.79
CA ASP A 511 0.99 27.99 -0.81
C ASP A 511 0.39 29.38 -0.94
N SER A 512 1.07 30.40 -0.42
CA SER A 512 0.69 31.81 -0.65
C SER A 512 0.64 32.18 -2.14
N PHE A 513 1.54 31.62 -2.97
CA PHE A 513 1.54 31.86 -4.41
C PHE A 513 0.41 31.08 -5.09
N ARG A 514 0.20 29.81 -4.71
CA ARG A 514 -0.97 29.02 -5.16
C ARG A 514 -2.28 29.75 -4.84
N ALA A 515 -2.43 30.24 -3.61
CA ALA A 515 -3.62 30.96 -3.15
C ALA A 515 -3.83 32.28 -3.91
N ALA A 516 -2.74 32.99 -4.27
CA ALA A 516 -2.82 34.20 -5.09
C ALA A 516 -3.37 33.86 -6.50
N ALA A 517 -2.81 32.83 -7.15
CA ALA A 517 -3.28 32.35 -8.44
C ALA A 517 -4.75 31.86 -8.39
N ARG A 518 -5.14 31.09 -7.36
CA ARG A 518 -6.54 30.66 -7.16
C ARG A 518 -7.48 31.85 -7.03
N SER A 519 -7.12 32.83 -6.20
CA SER A 519 -7.95 34.02 -5.97
C SER A 519 -8.08 34.88 -7.22
N ARG A 520 -7.00 35.05 -7.99
CA ARG A 520 -6.98 35.87 -9.21
C ARG A 520 -7.77 35.22 -10.35
N TYR A 521 -7.72 33.89 -10.46
CA TYR A 521 -8.31 33.14 -11.57
C TYR A 521 -9.54 32.30 -11.19
N ALA A 522 -10.25 32.64 -10.12
CA ALA A 522 -11.33 31.82 -9.55
C ALA A 522 -12.52 31.56 -10.50
N HIS A 523 -12.72 32.40 -11.53
CA HIS A 523 -13.94 32.40 -12.36
C HIS A 523 -13.96 31.38 -13.51
N THR A 524 -12.96 30.50 -13.63
CA THR A 524 -12.91 29.44 -14.65
C THR A 524 -13.11 28.07 -14.00
N ASP A 525 -13.82 27.15 -14.68
CA ASP A 525 -13.90 25.73 -14.28
C ASP A 525 -12.57 24.99 -14.59
N TRP A 526 -11.54 25.25 -13.80
CA TRP A 526 -10.21 24.64 -13.95
C TRP A 526 -10.24 23.13 -13.72
N HIS A 527 -11.00 22.66 -12.73
CA HIS A 527 -11.16 21.24 -12.46
C HIS A 527 -11.84 20.52 -13.62
N GLY A 528 -12.80 21.16 -14.30
CA GLY A 528 -13.44 20.60 -15.49
C GLY A 528 -12.51 20.51 -16.71
N LEU A 529 -11.59 21.46 -16.91
CA LEU A 529 -10.56 21.38 -17.94
C LEU A 529 -9.57 20.24 -17.66
N LEU A 530 -9.10 20.12 -16.42
CA LEU A 530 -8.22 19.04 -15.99
C LEU A 530 -8.90 17.67 -16.10
N ALA A 531 -10.16 17.57 -15.66
CA ALA A 531 -10.95 16.36 -15.82
C ALA A 531 -11.11 15.98 -17.30
N GLY A 532 -11.37 16.94 -18.19
CA GLY A 532 -11.47 16.69 -19.63
C GLY A 532 -10.18 16.14 -20.23
N TYR A 533 -9.03 16.68 -19.83
CA TYR A 533 -7.73 16.17 -20.25
C TYR A 533 -7.45 14.75 -19.75
N PHE A 534 -7.60 14.51 -18.44
CA PHE A 534 -7.32 13.20 -17.86
C PHE A 534 -8.32 12.13 -18.33
N ASP A 535 -9.57 12.50 -18.64
CA ASP A 535 -10.55 11.58 -19.22
C ASP A 535 -10.13 11.12 -20.63
N GLY A 536 -9.43 11.97 -21.39
CA GLY A 536 -8.89 11.64 -22.72
C GLY A 536 -7.70 10.67 -22.72
N LEU A 537 -7.07 10.42 -21.57
CA LEU A 537 -5.91 9.51 -21.48
C LEU A 537 -6.33 8.02 -21.52
N PRO A 538 -5.43 7.12 -21.94
CA PRO A 538 -5.69 5.68 -21.90
C PRO A 538 -5.75 5.14 -20.47
N LEU A 539 -6.48 4.05 -20.25
CA LEU A 539 -6.61 3.39 -18.94
C LEU A 539 -5.28 2.82 -18.40
N SER A 540 -4.30 2.58 -19.27
CA SER A 540 -2.94 2.21 -18.87
C SER A 540 -2.18 3.35 -18.17
N SER A 541 -2.67 4.59 -18.27
CA SER A 541 -2.05 5.73 -17.63
C SER A 541 -2.41 5.79 -16.14
N ARG A 542 -1.43 5.54 -15.28
CA ARG A 542 -1.57 5.73 -13.83
C ARG A 542 -2.04 7.15 -13.46
N ARG A 543 -1.67 8.17 -14.25
CA ARG A 543 -2.10 9.57 -14.06
C ARG A 543 -3.63 9.71 -14.17
N LYS A 544 -4.25 9.03 -15.14
CA LYS A 544 -5.72 9.04 -15.29
C LYS A 544 -6.38 8.45 -14.06
N LEU A 545 -5.90 7.30 -13.62
CA LEU A 545 -6.49 6.54 -12.52
C LEU A 545 -6.46 7.32 -11.19
N SER A 546 -5.38 8.08 -10.93
CA SER A 546 -5.24 8.86 -9.69
C SER A 546 -5.87 10.26 -9.73
N GLU A 547 -5.84 10.95 -10.88
CA GLU A 547 -6.24 12.38 -10.97
C GLU A 547 -7.70 12.57 -11.40
N LEU A 548 -8.23 11.68 -12.25
CA LEU A 548 -9.55 11.87 -12.83
C LEU A 548 -10.69 11.89 -11.80
N PRO A 549 -10.78 10.95 -10.83
CA PRO A 549 -11.84 10.98 -9.83
C PRO A 549 -11.85 12.28 -9.02
N TYR A 550 -10.66 12.74 -8.60
CA TYR A 550 -10.48 13.99 -7.86
C TYR A 550 -10.99 15.21 -8.63
N HIS A 551 -10.57 15.38 -9.89
CA HIS A 551 -11.00 16.53 -10.68
C HIS A 551 -12.49 16.49 -11.07
N LEU A 552 -13.08 15.31 -11.26
CA LEU A 552 -14.52 15.16 -11.46
C LEU A 552 -15.32 15.52 -10.19
N MET A 553 -14.83 15.12 -9.01
CA MET A 553 -15.42 15.48 -7.71
C MET A 553 -15.38 16.99 -7.45
N GLU A 554 -14.24 17.63 -7.69
CA GLU A 554 -14.07 19.08 -7.46
C GLU A 554 -14.78 19.95 -8.52
N SER A 555 -14.95 19.46 -9.75
CA SER A 555 -15.73 20.16 -10.79
C SER A 555 -17.25 19.96 -10.65
N GLY A 556 -17.70 19.11 -9.73
CA GLY A 556 -19.12 18.80 -9.54
C GLY A 556 -19.75 17.97 -10.66
N ARG A 557 -18.94 17.32 -11.52
CA ARG A 557 -19.41 16.48 -12.64
C ARG A 557 -19.72 15.05 -12.16
N PHE A 558 -20.67 14.93 -11.23
CA PHE A 558 -20.96 13.69 -10.51
C PHE A 558 -21.48 12.54 -11.39
N ASP A 559 -22.19 12.84 -12.49
CA ASP A 559 -22.64 11.79 -13.43
C ASP A 559 -21.46 11.09 -14.10
N ARG A 560 -20.47 11.87 -14.59
CA ARG A 560 -19.27 11.31 -15.19
C ARG A 560 -18.39 10.61 -14.16
N LEU A 561 -18.33 11.13 -12.92
CA LEU A 561 -17.66 10.46 -11.80
C LEU A 561 -18.26 9.09 -11.53
N ARG A 562 -19.60 8.99 -11.46
CA ARG A 562 -20.31 7.72 -11.31
C ARG A 562 -19.94 6.77 -12.45
N ASP A 563 -19.99 7.24 -13.69
CA ASP A 563 -19.69 6.40 -14.86
C ASP A 563 -18.24 5.88 -14.86
N VAL A 564 -17.29 6.65 -14.33
CA VAL A 564 -15.88 6.25 -14.19
C VAL A 564 -15.69 5.26 -13.04
N LEU A 565 -16.22 5.57 -11.85
CA LEU A 565 -16.07 4.72 -10.67
C LEU A 565 -16.84 3.39 -10.79
N CYS A 566 -17.97 3.37 -11.49
CA CYS A 566 -18.76 2.16 -11.73
C CYS A 566 -18.30 1.40 -12.99
N ASN A 567 -17.18 1.78 -13.60
CA ASN A 567 -16.61 1.07 -14.74
C ASN A 567 -15.63 -0.01 -14.27
N LEU A 568 -15.97 -1.28 -14.49
CA LEU A 568 -15.15 -2.43 -14.08
C LEU A 568 -13.73 -2.41 -14.68
N ALA A 569 -13.55 -1.90 -15.91
CA ALA A 569 -12.23 -1.78 -16.52
C ALA A 569 -11.37 -0.68 -15.86
N PHE A 570 -12.00 0.40 -15.37
CA PHE A 570 -11.32 1.42 -14.60
C PHE A 570 -10.89 0.88 -13.23
N ILE A 571 -11.78 0.17 -12.55
CA ILE A 571 -11.50 -0.49 -11.26
C ILE A 571 -10.35 -1.49 -11.39
N GLU A 572 -10.37 -2.34 -12.42
CA GLU A 572 -9.32 -3.32 -12.68
C GLU A 572 -7.97 -2.63 -12.93
N ALA A 573 -7.93 -1.60 -13.79
CA ALA A 573 -6.73 -0.85 -14.08
C ALA A 573 -6.17 -0.12 -12.84
N ALA A 574 -7.04 0.44 -11.99
CA ALA A 574 -6.68 1.07 -10.73
C ALA A 574 -6.06 0.06 -9.76
N CYS A 575 -6.69 -1.10 -9.57
CA CYS A 575 -6.17 -2.14 -8.69
C CYS A 575 -4.84 -2.73 -9.21
N ALA A 576 -4.72 -2.98 -10.52
CA ALA A 576 -3.49 -3.45 -11.15
C ALA A 576 -2.33 -2.45 -11.02
N SER A 577 -2.65 -1.15 -10.93
CA SER A 577 -1.67 -0.07 -10.72
C SER A 577 -1.31 0.14 -9.24
N GLY A 578 -1.85 -0.65 -8.32
CA GLY A 578 -1.65 -0.55 -6.88
C GLY A 578 -2.42 0.60 -6.21
N LEU A 579 -3.49 1.10 -6.85
CA LEU A 579 -4.31 2.23 -6.37
C LEU A 579 -5.60 1.78 -5.66
N THR A 580 -5.71 0.52 -5.24
CA THR A 580 -6.93 -0.01 -4.59
C THR A 580 -7.32 0.79 -3.34
N SER A 581 -6.34 1.28 -2.59
CA SER A 581 -6.59 2.07 -1.38
C SER A 581 -7.10 3.48 -1.68
N GLU A 582 -6.56 4.12 -2.72
CA GLU A 582 -6.99 5.41 -3.25
C GLU A 582 -8.40 5.30 -3.84
N LEU A 583 -8.68 4.22 -4.59
CA LEU A 583 -10.00 3.95 -5.16
C LEU A 583 -11.09 3.89 -4.07
N VAL A 584 -10.84 3.18 -2.97
CA VAL A 584 -11.77 3.14 -1.82
C VAL A 584 -11.94 4.54 -1.21
N ALA A 585 -10.86 5.33 -1.10
CA ALA A 585 -10.95 6.70 -0.60
C ALA A 585 -11.76 7.60 -1.54
N ASP A 586 -11.65 7.40 -2.85
CA ASP A 586 -12.44 8.10 -3.86
C ASP A 586 -13.93 7.73 -3.76
N PHE A 587 -14.27 6.47 -3.50
CA PHE A 587 -15.66 6.05 -3.21
C PHE A 587 -16.19 6.69 -1.92
N ASP A 588 -15.41 6.69 -0.82
CA ASP A 588 -15.78 7.33 0.45
C ASP A 588 -16.06 8.84 0.23
N ALA A 589 -15.17 9.52 -0.48
CA ALA A 589 -15.30 10.94 -0.79
C ALA A 589 -16.50 11.21 -1.71
N ALA A 590 -16.73 10.36 -2.72
CA ALA A 590 -17.89 10.48 -3.60
C ALA A 590 -19.20 10.31 -2.83
N ARG A 591 -19.29 9.33 -1.92
CA ARG A 591 -20.49 9.05 -1.11
C ARG A 591 -20.85 10.15 -0.12
N GLN A 592 -19.85 10.91 0.35
CA GLN A 592 -20.10 12.10 1.16
C GLN A 592 -20.67 13.27 0.35
N ARG A 593 -20.38 13.33 -0.96
CA ARG A 593 -20.76 14.45 -1.83
C ARG A 593 -21.96 14.18 -2.72
N THR A 594 -22.27 12.90 -3.00
CA THR A 594 -23.36 12.50 -3.88
C THR A 594 -24.01 11.18 -3.44
N SER A 595 -25.30 11.03 -3.77
CA SER A 595 -26.12 9.84 -3.51
C SER A 595 -26.58 9.15 -4.81
N LEU A 596 -25.82 9.30 -5.90
CA LEU A 596 -26.16 8.70 -7.19
C LEU A 596 -25.98 7.17 -7.14
N GLU A 597 -27.00 6.43 -7.53
CA GLU A 597 -26.88 4.99 -7.80
C GLU A 597 -26.17 4.75 -9.15
N PRO A 598 -25.35 3.70 -9.29
CA PRO A 598 -25.17 2.57 -8.35
C PRO A 598 -23.93 2.67 -7.44
N LEU A 599 -23.50 3.87 -7.03
CA LEU A 599 -22.24 4.05 -6.28
C LEU A 599 -22.20 3.25 -4.97
N ALA A 600 -23.32 3.09 -4.28
CA ALA A 600 -23.38 2.38 -3.00
C ALA A 600 -23.09 0.88 -3.16
N ASP A 601 -23.62 0.26 -4.20
CA ASP A 601 -23.39 -1.16 -4.47
C ASP A 601 -21.94 -1.42 -4.90
N PHE A 602 -21.38 -0.56 -5.75
CA PHE A 602 -19.97 -0.64 -6.14
C PHE A 602 -19.02 -0.38 -4.98
N GLU A 603 -19.33 0.56 -4.07
CA GLU A 603 -18.54 0.77 -2.85
C GLU A 603 -18.50 -0.50 -1.99
N ARG A 604 -19.65 -1.15 -1.78
CA ARG A 604 -19.73 -2.41 -1.02
C ARG A 604 -18.92 -3.51 -1.68
N PHE A 605 -19.03 -3.66 -3.00
CA PHE A 605 -18.24 -4.63 -3.78
C PHE A 605 -16.74 -4.40 -3.62
N ILE A 606 -16.25 -3.17 -3.80
CA ILE A 606 -14.83 -2.87 -3.66
C ILE A 606 -14.36 -3.06 -2.22
N ARG A 607 -15.17 -2.74 -1.22
CA ARG A 607 -14.82 -2.98 0.19
C ARG A 607 -14.69 -4.47 0.49
N SER A 608 -15.66 -5.29 0.09
CA SER A 608 -15.65 -6.73 0.36
C SER A 608 -14.52 -7.44 -0.38
N GLU A 609 -14.30 -7.11 -1.65
CA GLU A 609 -13.32 -7.78 -2.52
C GLU A 609 -11.96 -7.07 -2.60
N SER A 610 -11.73 -5.99 -1.84
CA SER A 610 -10.50 -5.16 -1.92
C SER A 610 -9.21 -5.98 -1.90
N HIS A 611 -9.14 -6.98 -1.03
CA HIS A 611 -8.02 -7.91 -0.89
C HIS A 611 -7.81 -8.77 -2.15
N HIS A 612 -8.86 -9.41 -2.66
CA HIS A 612 -8.81 -10.21 -3.89
C HIS A 612 -8.45 -9.35 -5.10
N LEU A 613 -9.05 -8.17 -5.23
CA LEU A 613 -8.77 -7.23 -6.30
C LEU A 613 -7.32 -6.74 -6.23
N SER A 614 -6.80 -6.40 -5.05
CA SER A 614 -5.40 -5.96 -4.92
C SER A 614 -4.39 -7.04 -5.32
N ARG A 615 -4.68 -8.32 -4.99
CA ARG A 615 -3.78 -9.45 -5.23
C ARG A 615 -3.84 -9.95 -6.68
N TYR A 616 -5.04 -10.07 -7.23
CA TYR A 616 -5.27 -10.71 -8.52
C TYR A 616 -5.66 -9.74 -9.64
N ALA A 617 -5.66 -8.42 -9.44
CA ALA A 617 -5.95 -7.47 -10.52
C ALA A 617 -4.95 -7.48 -11.69
N SER A 618 -3.77 -8.08 -11.51
CA SER A 618 -2.85 -8.34 -12.63
C SER A 618 -3.41 -9.36 -13.64
N ILE A 619 -4.40 -10.15 -13.24
CA ILE A 619 -5.08 -11.15 -14.07
C ILE A 619 -6.24 -10.46 -14.79
N SER A 620 -6.14 -10.40 -16.12
CA SER A 620 -7.14 -9.73 -16.94
C SER A 620 -8.53 -10.36 -16.79
N GLY A 621 -9.55 -9.53 -16.60
CA GLY A 621 -10.95 -9.94 -16.46
C GLY A 621 -11.34 -10.44 -15.07
N PHE A 622 -10.40 -10.47 -14.11
CA PHE A 622 -10.67 -10.91 -12.74
C PHE A 622 -11.74 -10.04 -12.04
N THR A 623 -11.67 -8.72 -12.21
CA THR A 623 -12.63 -7.80 -11.59
C THR A 623 -14.05 -8.05 -12.10
N ARG A 624 -14.19 -8.29 -13.42
CA ARG A 624 -15.48 -8.66 -14.02
C ARG A 624 -15.98 -9.99 -13.51
N GLN A 625 -15.10 -10.99 -13.42
CA GLN A 625 -15.41 -12.31 -12.91
C GLN A 625 -15.95 -12.27 -11.47
N GLN A 626 -15.32 -11.47 -10.62
CA GLN A 626 -15.78 -11.27 -9.24
C GLN A 626 -17.10 -10.49 -9.21
N ALA A 627 -17.22 -9.41 -9.98
CA ALA A 627 -18.44 -8.61 -10.04
C ALA A 627 -19.67 -9.43 -10.51
N ALA A 628 -19.50 -10.33 -11.48
CA ALA A 628 -20.57 -11.19 -11.98
C ALA A 628 -21.06 -12.21 -10.93
N ASN A 629 -20.16 -12.75 -10.11
CA ASN A 629 -20.50 -13.73 -9.09
C ASN A 629 -20.78 -13.10 -7.71
N TRP A 630 -20.57 -11.80 -7.56
CA TRP A 630 -20.75 -11.10 -6.28
C TRP A 630 -22.18 -11.22 -5.77
N ALA A 631 -23.16 -11.00 -6.65
CA ALA A 631 -24.59 -11.06 -6.35
C ALA A 631 -25.37 -11.87 -7.38
N PRO A 632 -26.49 -12.52 -6.99
CA PRO A 632 -27.40 -13.14 -7.96
C PRO A 632 -28.07 -12.11 -8.88
N THR A 633 -28.30 -10.89 -8.38
CA THR A 633 -28.89 -9.75 -9.09
C THR A 633 -28.36 -8.45 -8.49
N GLY A 634 -28.22 -7.40 -9.29
CA GLY A 634 -27.84 -6.07 -8.79
C GLY A 634 -27.01 -5.30 -9.80
N SER A 635 -26.81 -4.01 -9.54
CA SER A 635 -26.13 -3.10 -10.47
C SER A 635 -24.70 -3.54 -10.84
N VAL A 636 -23.95 -4.08 -9.88
CA VAL A 636 -22.59 -4.62 -10.09
C VAL A 636 -22.63 -5.86 -10.98
N HIS A 637 -23.57 -6.79 -10.72
CA HIS A 637 -23.79 -8.00 -11.50
C HIS A 637 -24.20 -7.67 -12.95
N ASP A 638 -25.19 -6.79 -13.11
CA ASP A 638 -25.72 -6.39 -14.42
C ASP A 638 -24.62 -5.75 -15.28
N THR A 639 -23.76 -4.93 -14.66
CA THR A 639 -22.62 -4.31 -15.36
C THR A 639 -21.60 -5.34 -15.85
N ALA A 640 -21.36 -6.40 -15.07
CA ALA A 640 -20.42 -7.46 -15.42
C ALA A 640 -20.95 -8.38 -16.53
N GLU A 641 -22.24 -8.70 -16.52
CA GLU A 641 -22.91 -9.56 -17.51
C GLU A 641 -22.97 -8.92 -18.91
N ILE A 642 -23.09 -7.59 -19.00
CA ILE A 642 -23.13 -6.87 -20.28
C ILE A 642 -21.79 -6.95 -21.03
N LEU A 643 -20.68 -7.03 -20.30
CA LEU A 643 -19.35 -7.08 -20.91
C LEU A 643 -19.13 -8.47 -21.56
N PRO A 644 -18.48 -8.55 -22.74
CA PRO A 644 -18.11 -9.83 -23.37
C PRO A 644 -16.82 -10.41 -22.75
N GLY A 645 -16.63 -11.73 -22.90
CA GLY A 645 -15.39 -12.44 -22.53
C GLY A 645 -15.60 -13.64 -21.60
N PRO A 646 -14.53 -14.39 -21.29
CA PRO A 646 -14.59 -15.63 -20.51
C PRO A 646 -15.11 -15.38 -19.09
N LEU A 647 -15.99 -16.29 -18.61
CA LEU A 647 -16.58 -16.22 -17.28
C LEU A 647 -16.85 -17.63 -16.73
N LEU A 648 -16.48 -17.87 -15.48
CA LEU A 648 -16.94 -18.99 -14.66
C LEU A 648 -18.14 -18.53 -13.84
N ARG A 649 -19.36 -18.74 -14.36
CA ARG A 649 -20.58 -18.29 -13.70
C ARG A 649 -20.94 -19.21 -12.54
N GLN A 650 -21.11 -18.65 -11.35
CA GLN A 650 -21.66 -19.40 -10.22
C GLN A 650 -23.17 -19.60 -10.40
N LEU A 651 -23.62 -20.85 -10.45
CA LEU A 651 -25.04 -21.21 -10.63
C LEU A 651 -25.82 -21.25 -9.31
N ASN A 652 -25.12 -21.36 -8.18
CA ASN A 652 -25.69 -21.35 -6.83
C ASN A 652 -25.15 -20.16 -5.99
N PRO A 653 -25.37 -18.90 -6.42
CA PRO A 653 -25.04 -17.75 -5.61
C PRO A 653 -25.91 -17.73 -4.33
N PRO A 654 -25.42 -17.18 -3.21
CA PRO A 654 -26.20 -17.06 -1.98
C PRO A 654 -27.49 -16.25 -2.18
N SER A 655 -28.58 -16.69 -1.53
CA SER A 655 -29.94 -16.15 -1.69
C SER A 655 -30.22 -14.86 -0.92
N SER A 656 -29.44 -14.52 0.11
CA SER A 656 -29.50 -13.20 0.79
C SER A 656 -28.11 -12.56 0.84
N MET A 657 -28.08 -11.27 0.49
CA MET A 657 -26.89 -10.43 0.45
C MET A 657 -26.61 -9.69 1.76
N ASP A 658 -27.53 -9.76 2.73
CA ASP A 658 -27.32 -9.13 4.03
C ASP A 658 -26.38 -10.00 4.91
N ASP A 659 -25.08 -9.68 4.79
CA ASP A 659 -24.32 -9.09 5.90
C ASP A 659 -23.86 -10.03 7.04
N ARG A 660 -23.02 -11.04 6.74
CA ARG A 660 -22.50 -11.98 7.78
C ARG A 660 -21.00 -11.83 8.11
N LEU A 661 -20.15 -11.69 7.09
CA LEU A 661 -18.69 -11.52 7.24
C LEU A 661 -18.31 -10.13 6.73
N LEU A 662 -17.82 -9.28 7.62
CA LEU A 662 -17.41 -7.91 7.33
C LEU A 662 -16.05 -7.84 6.64
N ALA A 663 -15.10 -8.68 7.07
CA ALA A 663 -13.76 -8.75 6.50
C ALA A 663 -13.00 -10.01 6.91
N THR A 664 -12.05 -10.43 6.07
CA THR A 664 -10.97 -11.37 6.43
C THR A 664 -9.67 -10.59 6.55
N LEU A 665 -9.03 -10.65 7.71
CA LEU A 665 -7.80 -9.93 8.02
C LEU A 665 -6.61 -10.88 7.80
N GLU A 666 -5.83 -10.61 6.76
CA GLU A 666 -4.61 -11.35 6.41
C GLU A 666 -3.40 -10.41 6.48
N GLY A 667 -2.36 -10.81 7.23
CA GLY A 667 -1.18 -9.98 7.47
C GLY A 667 -0.16 -10.62 8.40
N HIS A 668 -0.60 -11.55 9.24
CA HIS A 668 0.28 -12.43 10.00
C HIS A 668 0.87 -13.51 9.10
N THR A 669 2.16 -13.81 9.30
CA THR A 669 2.86 -14.90 8.59
C THR A 669 2.85 -16.21 9.38
N GLY A 670 2.30 -16.18 10.60
CA GLY A 670 2.18 -17.32 11.51
C GLY A 670 0.78 -17.43 12.08
N GLU A 671 0.60 -18.36 13.02
CA GLU A 671 -0.70 -18.64 13.64
C GLU A 671 -1.15 -17.46 14.53
N VAL A 672 -2.44 -17.08 14.47
CA VAL A 672 -2.98 -15.99 15.29
C VAL A 672 -3.51 -16.57 16.60
N THR A 673 -3.01 -16.05 17.72
CA THR A 673 -3.21 -16.62 19.05
C THR A 673 -4.25 -15.86 19.87
N ASP A 674 -4.36 -14.55 19.69
CA ASP A 674 -5.33 -13.71 20.43
C ASP A 674 -5.68 -12.42 19.66
N ALA A 675 -6.77 -11.77 20.06
CA ALA A 675 -7.23 -10.50 19.48
C ALA A 675 -8.06 -9.69 20.48
N ALA A 676 -7.80 -8.38 20.57
CA ALA A 676 -8.45 -7.48 21.51
C ALA A 676 -8.86 -6.16 20.87
N PHE A 677 -10.09 -5.71 21.12
CA PHE A 677 -10.55 -4.38 20.71
C PHE A 677 -10.00 -3.30 21.63
N VAL A 678 -9.72 -2.13 21.07
CA VAL A 678 -9.30 -0.96 21.86
C VAL A 678 -10.53 -0.20 22.31
N PRO A 679 -10.79 -0.07 23.63
CA PRO A 679 -12.00 0.60 24.12
C PRO A 679 -12.09 2.06 23.65
N GLY A 680 -13.24 2.44 23.06
CA GLY A 680 -13.51 3.81 22.62
C GLY A 680 -12.77 4.26 21.35
N GLU A 681 -12.00 3.37 20.71
CA GLU A 681 -11.34 3.62 19.44
C GLU A 681 -11.79 2.60 18.39
N ASN A 682 -11.80 3.01 17.12
CA ASN A 682 -12.10 2.11 16.00
C ASN A 682 -10.90 1.21 15.66
N LYS A 683 -10.31 0.52 16.65
CA LYS A 683 -9.11 -0.31 16.46
C LYS A 683 -9.22 -1.70 17.08
N LEU A 684 -8.62 -2.67 16.40
CA LEU A 684 -8.44 -4.05 16.85
C LEU A 684 -6.94 -4.37 16.85
N LEU A 685 -6.45 -5.04 17.90
CA LEU A 685 -5.10 -5.59 17.97
C LEU A 685 -5.16 -7.11 17.79
N SER A 686 -4.25 -7.68 17.00
CA SER A 686 -4.09 -9.12 16.84
C SER A 686 -2.68 -9.57 17.14
N ALA A 687 -2.56 -10.64 17.93
CA ALA A 687 -1.29 -11.24 18.33
C ALA A 687 -1.05 -12.56 17.58
N SER A 688 0.22 -12.81 17.22
CA SER A 688 0.61 -14.02 16.50
C SER A 688 1.93 -14.62 16.98
N LEU A 689 2.08 -15.92 16.73
CA LEU A 689 3.35 -16.64 16.88
C LEU A 689 4.45 -16.17 15.91
N ASP A 690 4.15 -15.32 14.92
CA ASP A 690 5.17 -14.65 14.11
C ASP A 690 5.95 -13.56 14.86
N GLY A 691 5.63 -13.34 16.13
CA GLY A 691 6.26 -12.36 17.01
C GLY A 691 5.74 -10.94 16.78
N THR A 692 4.65 -10.77 16.01
CA THR A 692 4.10 -9.44 15.69
C THR A 692 2.72 -9.23 16.31
N LEU A 693 2.48 -7.99 16.72
CA LEU A 693 1.18 -7.46 17.05
C LEU A 693 0.75 -6.52 15.92
N ILE A 694 -0.37 -6.81 15.26
CA ILE A 694 -0.91 -5.97 14.18
C ILE A 694 -2.10 -5.17 14.68
N SER A 695 -2.14 -3.88 14.35
CA SER A 695 -3.28 -3.00 14.57
C SER A 695 -4.11 -2.87 13.30
N TRP A 696 -5.43 -3.04 13.45
CA TRP A 696 -6.41 -2.99 12.37
C TRP A 696 -7.41 -1.86 12.62
N ASP A 697 -7.78 -1.13 11.57
CA ASP A 697 -8.91 -0.19 11.60
C ASP A 697 -10.22 -0.98 11.53
N THR A 698 -11.12 -0.83 12.49
CA THR A 698 -12.41 -1.55 12.51
C THR A 698 -13.46 -0.97 11.55
N ARG A 699 -13.26 0.26 11.02
CA ARG A 699 -14.14 0.88 10.01
C ARG A 699 -13.80 0.43 8.59
N THR A 700 -12.51 0.25 8.30
CA THR A 700 -12.03 -0.13 6.96
C THR A 700 -11.41 -1.51 6.89
N TRP A 701 -11.25 -2.20 8.02
CA TRP A 701 -10.56 -3.49 8.17
C TRP A 701 -9.16 -3.52 7.55
N ARG A 702 -8.52 -2.35 7.48
CA ARG A 702 -7.17 -2.20 6.95
C ARG A 702 -6.18 -2.49 8.05
N GLN A 703 -5.11 -3.18 7.69
CA GLN A 703 -3.90 -3.17 8.49
C GLN A 703 -3.40 -1.72 8.57
N LEU A 704 -3.36 -1.16 9.77
CA LEU A 704 -2.78 0.15 10.01
C LEU A 704 -1.27 0.03 10.12
N GLU A 705 -0.80 -0.80 11.07
CA GLU A 705 0.62 -0.95 11.41
C GLU A 705 0.93 -2.32 12.04
N LYS A 706 2.19 -2.77 11.97
CA LYS A 706 2.75 -3.75 12.91
C LYS A 706 3.23 -2.99 14.15
N THR A 707 2.35 -2.86 15.14
CA THR A 707 2.57 -1.98 16.30
C THR A 707 3.75 -2.42 17.15
N ILE A 708 3.93 -3.73 17.36
CA ILE A 708 4.98 -4.26 18.25
C ILE A 708 5.55 -5.54 17.64
N ARG A 709 6.89 -5.68 17.65
CA ARG A 709 7.58 -6.91 17.29
C ARG A 709 8.41 -7.40 18.48
N LEU A 710 8.10 -8.59 18.96
CA LEU A 710 8.90 -9.32 19.95
C LEU A 710 9.85 -10.30 19.24
N GLU A 711 10.93 -10.67 19.91
CA GLU A 711 11.87 -11.68 19.37
C GLU A 711 11.26 -13.08 19.33
N ASP A 712 10.31 -13.35 20.22
CA ASP A 712 9.59 -14.61 20.35
C ASP A 712 8.10 -14.43 20.03
N GLY A 713 7.41 -15.53 19.74
CA GLY A 713 5.98 -15.53 19.40
C GLY A 713 5.10 -14.96 20.52
N ILE A 714 4.05 -14.23 20.14
CA ILE A 714 3.09 -13.63 21.09
C ILE A 714 1.93 -14.62 21.28
N GLU A 715 1.66 -15.01 22.53
CA GLU A 715 0.62 -15.98 22.89
C GLU A 715 -0.70 -15.32 23.30
N SER A 716 -0.65 -14.09 23.82
CA SER A 716 -1.85 -13.34 24.21
C SER A 716 -1.62 -11.84 24.20
N CYS A 717 -2.69 -11.10 23.93
CA CYS A 717 -2.75 -9.64 24.04
C CYS A 717 -4.05 -9.19 24.71
N ASP A 718 -3.98 -8.07 25.43
CA ASP A 718 -5.16 -7.40 25.98
C ASP A 718 -4.94 -5.90 26.13
N VAL A 719 -6.01 -5.13 26.23
CA VAL A 719 -6.01 -3.66 26.33
C VAL A 719 -6.70 -3.22 27.62
N SER A 720 -6.12 -2.24 28.31
CA SER A 720 -6.72 -1.69 29.52
C SER A 720 -8.05 -0.98 29.22
N VAL A 721 -8.93 -0.88 30.22
CA VAL A 721 -10.27 -0.26 30.09
C VAL A 721 -10.20 1.20 29.63
N ASP A 722 -9.14 1.93 30.02
CA ASP A 722 -8.88 3.31 29.58
C ASP A 722 -8.24 3.41 28.19
N GLY A 723 -7.96 2.27 27.54
CA GLY A 723 -7.30 2.19 26.25
C GLY A 723 -5.83 2.58 26.26
N ALA A 724 -5.22 2.87 27.42
CA ALA A 724 -3.88 3.47 27.50
C ALA A 724 -2.73 2.46 27.52
N LEU A 725 -2.97 1.22 27.94
CA LEU A 725 -1.98 0.18 28.14
C LEU A 725 -2.31 -1.06 27.29
N ILE A 726 -1.29 -1.67 26.69
CA ILE A 726 -1.38 -2.94 25.97
C ILE A 726 -0.53 -3.97 26.71
N ALA A 727 -1.11 -5.08 27.13
CA ALA A 727 -0.37 -6.20 27.72
C ALA A 727 -0.07 -7.26 26.66
N LEU A 728 1.15 -7.78 26.66
CA LEU A 728 1.61 -8.85 25.77
C LEU A 728 2.26 -9.96 26.58
N ALA A 729 1.90 -11.21 26.26
CA ALA A 729 2.52 -12.40 26.83
C ALA A 729 3.28 -13.14 25.71
N ASP A 730 4.55 -13.46 25.95
CA ASP A 730 5.40 -14.17 24.99
C ASP A 730 5.49 -15.68 25.26
N ALA A 731 5.97 -16.41 24.25
CA ALA A 731 6.17 -17.85 24.30
C ALA A 731 7.25 -18.30 25.31
N LYS A 732 8.09 -17.39 25.82
CA LYS A 732 9.09 -17.68 26.87
C LYS A 732 8.58 -17.38 28.28
N GLY A 733 7.32 -16.95 28.41
CA GLY A 733 6.69 -16.69 29.70
C GLY A 733 6.97 -15.30 30.28
N GLN A 734 7.51 -14.36 29.49
CA GLN A 734 7.59 -12.96 29.90
C GLN A 734 6.28 -12.23 29.60
N VAL A 735 5.99 -11.23 30.43
CA VAL A 735 4.85 -10.35 30.26
C VAL A 735 5.34 -8.92 30.14
N GLN A 736 4.90 -8.23 29.09
CA GLN A 736 5.29 -6.85 28.78
C GLN A 736 4.07 -5.97 28.73
N VAL A 737 4.17 -4.76 29.28
CA VAL A 737 3.14 -3.74 29.19
C VAL A 737 3.68 -2.58 28.38
N HIS A 738 2.94 -2.21 27.33
CA HIS A 738 3.25 -1.11 26.45
C HIS A 738 2.31 0.04 26.73
N ARG A 739 2.85 1.21 27.05
CA ARG A 739 2.07 2.42 27.22
C ARG A 739 1.92 3.11 25.87
N ARG A 740 0.68 3.32 25.42
CA ARG A 740 0.38 3.83 24.07
C ARG A 740 0.72 5.32 23.89
N ALA A 741 0.65 6.11 24.96
CA ALA A 741 0.87 7.56 24.88
C ALA A 741 2.32 7.97 24.60
N ASP A 742 3.30 7.19 25.10
CA ASP A 742 4.74 7.48 24.99
C ASP A 742 5.53 6.35 24.30
N ASN A 743 4.83 5.31 23.84
CA ASN A 743 5.35 4.08 23.25
C ASN A 743 6.45 3.40 24.09
N THR A 744 6.31 3.45 25.42
CA THR A 744 7.28 2.84 26.35
C THR A 744 6.89 1.40 26.69
N THR A 745 7.85 0.49 26.60
CA THR A 745 7.69 -0.92 27.02
C THR A 745 8.23 -1.11 28.44
N LEU A 746 7.39 -1.61 29.33
CA LEU A 746 7.75 -2.04 30.67
C LEU A 746 7.70 -3.57 30.73
N LEU A 747 8.84 -4.18 31.06
CA LEU A 747 8.89 -5.60 31.42
C LEU A 747 8.31 -5.78 32.83
N CYS A 748 7.36 -6.69 32.98
CA CYS A 748 6.84 -7.05 34.29
C CYS A 748 7.85 -7.92 35.04
N VAL A 749 7.99 -7.68 36.35
CA VAL A 749 8.91 -8.41 37.21
C VAL A 749 8.36 -9.81 37.47
N GLY A 750 9.08 -10.82 36.97
CA GLY A 750 8.71 -12.22 37.14
C GLY A 750 8.31 -12.86 35.81
N SER A 751 8.83 -14.05 35.56
CA SER A 751 8.51 -14.84 34.37
C SER A 751 7.97 -16.19 34.76
N PHE A 752 7.11 -16.74 33.90
CA PHE A 752 6.75 -18.14 33.96
C PHE A 752 7.96 -18.98 33.51
N SER A 753 8.07 -20.22 34.01
CA SER A 753 9.14 -21.14 33.61
C SER A 753 8.90 -21.79 32.23
N ASP A 754 7.72 -21.54 31.66
CA ASP A 754 7.17 -22.05 30.41
C ASP A 754 6.31 -20.92 29.79
N PHE A 755 5.62 -21.15 28.67
CA PHE A 755 4.80 -20.12 28.01
C PHE A 755 3.74 -19.50 28.95
N ALA A 756 3.57 -18.18 28.85
CA ALA A 756 2.45 -17.45 29.44
C ALA A 756 1.26 -17.55 28.48
N ARG A 757 0.16 -18.18 28.92
CA ARG A 757 -0.96 -18.54 28.02
C ARG A 757 -1.91 -17.39 27.75
N ARG A 758 -2.25 -16.62 28.79
CA ARG A 758 -3.16 -15.47 28.69
C ARG A 758 -2.72 -14.33 29.58
N CYS A 759 -3.00 -13.11 29.14
CA CYS A 759 -2.96 -11.91 29.95
C CYS A 759 -4.30 -11.17 29.84
N ARG A 760 -4.84 -10.69 30.97
CA ARG A 760 -6.11 -9.94 31.04
C ARG A 760 -6.03 -8.80 32.05
N PHE A 761 -6.55 -7.63 31.71
CA PHE A 761 -6.71 -6.54 32.67
C PHE A 761 -7.93 -6.78 33.57
N LEU A 762 -7.75 -6.61 34.88
CA LEU A 762 -8.84 -6.60 35.85
C LEU A 762 -9.60 -5.25 35.80
N PRO A 763 -10.87 -5.19 36.22
CA PRO A 763 -11.66 -3.95 36.24
C PRO A 763 -11.04 -2.80 37.03
N ASP A 764 -10.19 -3.11 38.01
CA ASP A 764 -9.44 -2.13 38.82
C ASP A 764 -8.14 -1.65 38.18
N GLY A 765 -7.79 -2.19 37.00
CA GLY A 765 -6.59 -1.85 36.25
C GLY A 765 -5.34 -2.65 36.63
N ARG A 766 -5.42 -3.67 37.50
CA ARG A 766 -4.32 -4.64 37.70
C ARG A 766 -4.20 -5.58 36.49
N LEU A 767 -3.01 -6.10 36.21
CA LEU A 767 -2.78 -7.04 35.11
C LEU A 767 -2.66 -8.47 35.64
N LEU A 768 -3.56 -9.35 35.23
CA LEU A 768 -3.50 -10.79 35.48
C LEU A 768 -2.77 -11.48 34.31
N SER A 769 -1.83 -12.35 34.63
CA SER A 769 -1.23 -13.29 33.68
C SER A 769 -1.30 -14.71 34.21
N VAL A 770 -1.55 -15.66 33.31
CA VAL A 770 -1.71 -17.08 33.66
C VAL A 770 -0.87 -17.97 32.77
N GLY A 771 -0.39 -19.07 33.33
CA GLY A 771 0.42 -20.04 32.60
C GLY A 771 0.47 -21.39 33.31
N ARG A 772 1.40 -22.25 32.86
CA ARG A 772 1.52 -23.61 33.38
C ARG A 772 1.98 -23.67 34.84
N SER A 773 2.73 -22.67 35.30
CA SER A 773 3.25 -22.60 36.67
C SER A 773 2.37 -21.79 37.64
N GLY A 774 1.13 -21.46 37.25
CA GLY A 774 0.16 -20.76 38.09
C GLY A 774 -0.31 -19.43 37.49
N LEU A 775 -0.56 -18.44 38.34
CA LEU A 775 -0.96 -17.08 37.95
C LEU A 775 -0.13 -16.02 38.67
N MET A 776 0.02 -14.87 38.03
CA MET A 776 0.69 -13.69 38.55
C MET A 776 -0.19 -12.45 38.34
N ILE A 777 -0.21 -11.56 39.32
CA ILE A 777 -0.88 -10.26 39.23
C ILE A 777 0.17 -9.17 39.36
N HIS A 778 0.18 -8.24 38.41
CA HIS A 778 1.13 -7.16 38.32
C HIS A 778 0.43 -5.80 38.40
N ASN A 779 1.17 -4.79 38.86
CA ASN A 779 0.83 -3.40 38.64
C ASN A 779 1.33 -3.00 37.24
N PRO A 780 0.43 -2.78 36.26
CA PRO A 780 0.86 -2.55 34.88
C PRO A 780 1.53 -1.18 34.67
N ARG A 781 1.41 -0.24 35.62
CA ARG A 781 2.07 1.07 35.52
C ARG A 781 3.53 1.03 35.95
N THR A 782 3.88 0.14 36.87
CA THR A 782 5.24 0.02 37.42
C THR A 782 5.96 -1.25 36.97
N GLY A 783 5.22 -2.26 36.47
CA GLY A 783 5.72 -3.60 36.20
C GLY A 783 5.95 -4.43 37.46
N GLU A 784 5.58 -3.95 38.64
CA GLU A 784 5.81 -4.64 39.91
C GLU A 784 4.88 -5.84 40.09
N LEU A 785 5.42 -6.96 40.58
CA LEU A 785 4.65 -8.15 40.95
C LEU A 785 3.91 -7.92 42.27
N LEU A 786 2.58 -7.92 42.24
CA LEU A 786 1.73 -7.75 43.41
C LEU A 786 1.43 -9.09 44.09
N THR A 787 1.14 -10.13 43.31
CA THR A 787 0.75 -11.44 43.83
C THR A 787 1.21 -12.55 42.91
N ARG A 788 1.70 -13.64 43.48
CA ARG A 788 2.07 -14.87 42.78
C ARG A 788 1.42 -16.04 43.49
N PHE A 789 0.67 -16.85 42.75
CA PHE A 789 0.00 -18.02 43.29
C PHE A 789 0.62 -19.29 42.68
N GLU A 790 1.28 -20.09 43.52
CA GLU A 790 2.02 -21.30 43.12
C GLU A 790 1.26 -22.60 43.48
N GLY A 791 -0.07 -22.56 43.52
CA GLY A 791 -0.92 -23.68 43.97
C GLY A 791 -0.96 -24.91 43.07
N GLY A 792 0.03 -25.12 42.18
CA GLY A 792 0.11 -26.30 41.30
C GLY A 792 -0.99 -26.37 40.23
N LEU A 793 -1.60 -25.24 39.88
CA LEU A 793 -2.61 -25.16 38.82
C LEU A 793 -1.95 -24.90 37.47
N THR A 794 -2.25 -25.76 36.48
CA THR A 794 -1.88 -25.57 35.08
C THR A 794 -3.02 -24.89 34.34
N VAL A 795 -2.90 -23.56 34.16
CA VAL A 795 -3.98 -22.73 33.59
C VAL A 795 -3.81 -22.57 32.07
N ARG A 796 -4.89 -22.77 31.30
CA ARG A 796 -4.98 -22.58 29.84
C ARG A 796 -5.52 -21.20 29.47
N ASP A 797 -6.59 -20.79 30.13
CA ASP A 797 -7.36 -19.59 29.79
C ASP A 797 -7.93 -18.94 31.06
N CYS A 798 -8.26 -17.66 30.97
CA CYS A 798 -8.84 -16.92 32.09
C CYS A 798 -9.91 -15.92 31.63
N ALA A 799 -10.99 -15.83 32.40
CA ALA A 799 -12.04 -14.83 32.22
C ALA A 799 -12.24 -14.03 33.50
N VAL A 800 -12.54 -12.75 33.34
CA VAL A 800 -12.72 -11.81 34.45
C VAL A 800 -14.17 -11.34 34.46
N ALA A 801 -14.85 -11.51 35.60
CA ALA A 801 -16.21 -11.02 35.79
C ALA A 801 -16.21 -9.50 36.03
N PRO A 802 -17.32 -8.80 35.73
CA PRO A 802 -17.48 -7.38 36.07
C PRO A 802 -17.29 -7.08 37.58
N THR A 803 -17.55 -8.07 38.43
CA THR A 803 -17.37 -7.99 39.89
C THR A 803 -15.91 -8.08 40.35
N GLY A 804 -14.97 -8.42 39.45
CA GLY A 804 -13.57 -8.68 39.76
C GLY A 804 -13.24 -10.15 40.04
N LEU A 805 -14.23 -11.04 40.10
CA LEU A 805 -14.01 -12.48 40.23
C LEU A 805 -13.34 -13.06 38.98
N VAL A 806 -12.35 -13.94 39.14
CA VAL A 806 -11.62 -14.55 38.02
C VAL A 806 -11.98 -16.03 37.89
N ALA A 807 -12.32 -16.48 36.68
CA ALA A 807 -12.44 -17.89 36.34
C ALA A 807 -11.18 -18.36 35.58
N LEU A 808 -10.67 -19.52 35.94
CA LEU A 808 -9.44 -20.11 35.41
C LEU A 808 -9.74 -21.49 34.82
N ALA A 809 -9.58 -21.63 33.51
CA ALA A 809 -9.68 -22.93 32.84
C ALA A 809 -8.37 -23.71 33.05
N CYS A 810 -8.46 -24.86 33.72
CA CYS A 810 -7.31 -25.65 34.17
C CYS A 810 -7.30 -27.06 33.55
N GLU A 811 -6.12 -27.69 33.57
CA GLU A 811 -5.97 -29.12 33.23
C GLU A 811 -6.74 -30.02 34.21
N GLY A 812 -7.17 -31.19 33.75
CA GLY A 812 -8.04 -32.08 34.53
C GLY A 812 -9.51 -31.68 34.54
N ALA A 813 -9.96 -30.98 33.50
CA ALA A 813 -11.35 -30.56 33.28
C ALA A 813 -11.91 -29.67 34.40
N LYS A 814 -11.06 -28.84 35.02
CA LYS A 814 -11.41 -27.99 36.16
C LYS A 814 -11.55 -26.54 35.73
N VAL A 815 -12.58 -25.86 36.22
CA VAL A 815 -12.71 -24.41 36.18
C VAL A 815 -12.60 -23.88 37.60
N CYS A 816 -11.49 -23.21 37.92
CA CYS A 816 -11.24 -22.68 39.27
C CYS A 816 -11.65 -21.22 39.37
N LEU A 817 -12.32 -20.85 40.45
CA LEU A 817 -12.75 -19.49 40.75
C LEU A 817 -11.79 -18.88 41.76
N TYR A 818 -11.15 -17.80 41.35
CA TYR A 818 -10.08 -17.13 42.07
C TYR A 818 -10.49 -15.71 42.45
N ASP A 819 -10.29 -15.37 43.71
CA ASP A 819 -10.48 -14.00 44.22
C ASP A 819 -9.12 -13.28 44.20
N PRO A 820 -8.94 -12.24 43.37
CA PRO A 820 -7.69 -11.50 43.31
C PRO A 820 -7.42 -10.62 44.53
N ASP A 821 -8.42 -10.34 45.37
CA ASP A 821 -8.26 -9.55 46.59
C ASP A 821 -7.93 -10.44 47.79
N ALA A 822 -8.58 -11.60 47.90
CA ALA A 822 -8.27 -12.59 48.93
C ALA A 822 -7.01 -13.42 48.60
N GLY A 823 -6.64 -13.51 47.32
CA GLY A 823 -5.47 -14.23 46.86
C GLY A 823 -5.64 -15.76 46.88
N GLU A 824 -6.86 -16.26 46.93
CA GLU A 824 -7.18 -17.69 47.08
C GLU A 824 -8.20 -18.20 46.06
N VAL A 825 -8.20 -19.52 45.85
CA VAL A 825 -9.23 -20.20 45.04
C VAL A 825 -10.45 -20.46 45.91
N ILE A 826 -11.53 -19.76 45.64
CA ILE A 826 -12.79 -19.85 46.39
C ILE A 826 -13.48 -21.20 46.14
N ARG A 827 -13.42 -21.68 44.88
CA ARG A 827 -14.17 -22.87 44.45
C ARG A 827 -13.60 -23.48 43.18
N THR A 828 -13.79 -24.78 43.01
CA THR A 828 -13.45 -25.51 41.78
C THR A 828 -14.70 -26.19 41.24
N LEU A 829 -15.00 -25.94 39.97
CA LEU A 829 -16.06 -26.56 39.20
C LEU A 829 -15.44 -27.59 38.26
N TYR A 830 -16.20 -28.63 37.93
CA TYR A 830 -15.73 -29.73 37.11
C TYR A 830 -16.65 -29.86 35.90
N LEU A 831 -16.04 -30.06 34.73
CA LEU A 831 -16.74 -30.62 33.59
C LEU A 831 -16.77 -32.14 33.80
N ASP A 832 -17.91 -32.81 33.57
CA ASP A 832 -18.26 -34.17 34.02
C ASP A 832 -17.40 -35.35 33.50
N ARG A 833 -16.16 -35.13 33.01
CA ARG A 833 -15.27 -36.19 32.53
C ARG A 833 -13.87 -36.15 33.16
N ASP A 834 -13.46 -37.30 33.71
CA ASP A 834 -12.28 -37.48 34.56
C ASP A 834 -10.90 -37.34 33.87
N GLU A 835 -10.81 -37.04 32.56
CA GLU A 835 -9.53 -37.07 31.82
C GLU A 835 -9.34 -35.98 30.73
N GLY A 836 -10.02 -34.83 30.82
CA GLY A 836 -9.89 -33.72 29.85
C GLY A 836 -9.09 -32.51 30.34
N ALA A 837 -8.96 -31.47 29.51
CA ALA A 837 -8.57 -30.13 29.95
C ALA A 837 -9.73 -29.14 29.74
N ALA A 838 -9.92 -28.19 30.65
CA ALA A 838 -10.73 -27.01 30.36
C ALA A 838 -9.88 -26.07 29.50
N TRP A 839 -10.40 -25.72 28.32
CA TRP A 839 -9.70 -24.93 27.30
C TRP A 839 -10.03 -23.45 27.37
N ALA A 840 -11.29 -23.13 27.65
CA ALA A 840 -11.79 -21.77 27.65
C ALA A 840 -12.84 -21.57 28.75
N CYS A 841 -12.97 -20.34 29.20
CA CYS A 841 -14.05 -19.92 30.09
C CYS A 841 -14.48 -18.49 29.76
N ALA A 842 -15.74 -18.14 30.02
CA ALA A 842 -16.28 -16.79 29.82
C ALA A 842 -17.42 -16.49 30.80
N PHE A 843 -17.49 -15.24 31.30
CA PHE A 843 -18.63 -14.75 32.06
C PHE A 843 -19.66 -14.08 31.15
N SER A 844 -20.93 -14.08 31.56
CA SER A 844 -21.95 -13.23 30.94
C SER A 844 -21.67 -11.74 31.19
N PRO A 845 -22.18 -10.82 30.34
CA PRO A 845 -21.96 -9.38 30.51
C PRO A 845 -22.37 -8.83 31.88
N ASP A 846 -23.44 -9.36 32.48
CA ASP A 846 -23.87 -9.01 33.85
C ASP A 846 -23.14 -9.80 34.97
N GLY A 847 -22.34 -10.80 34.60
CA GLY A 847 -21.61 -11.69 35.51
C GLY A 847 -22.47 -12.74 36.22
N SER A 848 -23.74 -12.91 35.86
CA SER A 848 -24.69 -13.86 36.46
C SER A 848 -24.47 -15.31 36.05
N LEU A 849 -23.81 -15.55 34.91
CA LEU A 849 -23.50 -16.87 34.38
C LEU A 849 -21.99 -17.03 34.08
N LEU A 850 -21.50 -18.26 34.20
CA LEU A 850 -20.17 -18.69 33.80
C LEU A 850 -20.29 -19.85 32.81
N LEU A 851 -19.64 -19.74 31.66
CA LEU A 851 -19.48 -20.80 30.68
C LEU A 851 -18.07 -21.35 30.78
N GLY A 852 -17.94 -22.67 30.85
CA GLY A 852 -16.66 -23.38 30.74
C GLY A 852 -16.72 -24.40 29.64
N SER A 853 -15.64 -24.49 28.86
CA SER A 853 -15.53 -25.37 27.69
C SER A 853 -14.25 -26.18 27.76
N GLY A 854 -14.33 -27.48 27.43
CA GLY A 854 -13.25 -28.43 27.63
C GLY A 854 -13.27 -29.64 26.68
N GLY A 855 -12.18 -30.42 26.69
CA GLY A 855 -12.02 -31.63 25.86
C GLY A 855 -10.60 -32.19 25.87
N LYS A 856 -10.39 -33.34 25.22
CA LYS A 856 -9.07 -33.99 25.04
C LYS A 856 -8.41 -33.54 23.72
N LEU A 857 -7.09 -33.31 23.72
CA LEU A 857 -6.25 -33.15 22.52
C LEU A 857 -5.27 -34.34 22.38
N TRP A 858 -4.93 -34.69 21.13
CA TRP A 858 -4.44 -35.98 20.58
C TRP A 858 -3.21 -36.71 21.19
N TYR A 859 -3.05 -37.97 20.72
CA TYR A 859 -2.00 -39.02 20.92
C TYR A 859 -2.16 -40.01 22.10
N SER A 860 -3.29 -40.71 22.15
CA SER A 860 -3.31 -42.09 22.62
C SER A 860 -4.26 -42.91 21.76
N ASN A 861 -3.84 -44.11 21.35
CA ASN A 861 -4.48 -44.97 20.35
C ASN A 861 -5.85 -45.57 20.74
N ASP A 862 -6.56 -45.03 21.73
CA ASP A 862 -7.82 -45.59 22.22
C ASP A 862 -8.86 -44.49 22.50
N VAL A 863 -10.00 -44.59 21.79
CA VAL A 863 -11.32 -43.96 22.03
C VAL A 863 -11.52 -42.48 21.61
N ALA A 864 -12.59 -42.25 20.82
CA ALA A 864 -13.08 -41.01 20.23
C ALA A 864 -13.21 -39.81 21.21
N ALA A 865 -12.82 -38.61 20.78
CA ALA A 865 -12.82 -37.41 21.61
C ALA A 865 -14.15 -36.64 21.48
N LEU A 866 -14.90 -36.49 22.59
CA LEU A 866 -16.11 -35.64 22.71
C LEU A 866 -15.79 -34.45 23.63
N GLY A 867 -15.94 -33.23 23.12
CA GLY A 867 -15.81 -31.99 23.91
C GLY A 867 -17.05 -31.76 24.78
N GLN A 868 -16.91 -31.01 25.88
CA GLN A 868 -18.02 -30.64 26.77
C GLN A 868 -18.00 -29.14 27.04
N SER A 869 -19.17 -28.54 27.20
CA SER A 869 -19.29 -27.19 27.75
C SER A 869 -20.43 -27.14 28.77
N SER A 870 -20.24 -26.39 29.84
CA SER A 870 -21.19 -26.32 30.95
C SER A 870 -21.41 -24.87 31.34
N ILE A 871 -22.65 -24.54 31.70
CA ILE A 871 -23.03 -23.22 32.20
C ILE A 871 -23.35 -23.33 33.68
N TRP A 872 -22.77 -22.46 34.51
CA TRP A 872 -23.06 -22.37 35.93
C TRP A 872 -23.63 -21.00 36.28
N ARG A 873 -24.56 -20.97 37.25
CA ARG A 873 -25.08 -19.72 37.80
C ARG A 873 -24.12 -19.14 38.83
N THR A 874 -23.72 -17.88 38.66
CA THR A 874 -22.86 -17.17 39.60
C THR A 874 -23.56 -17.00 40.95
N GLY A 875 -22.85 -17.32 42.04
CA GLY A 875 -23.35 -17.25 43.42
C GLY A 875 -23.83 -18.59 43.98
N THR A 876 -24.64 -19.36 43.24
CA THR A 876 -25.03 -20.73 43.64
C THR A 876 -24.07 -21.80 43.12
N TRP A 877 -23.44 -21.55 41.97
CA TRP A 877 -22.52 -22.46 41.27
C TRP A 877 -23.14 -23.81 40.90
N GLU A 878 -24.46 -23.83 40.72
CA GLU A 878 -25.19 -24.98 40.20
C GLU A 878 -25.11 -25.00 38.67
N SER A 879 -24.94 -26.19 38.09
CA SER A 879 -25.01 -26.37 36.62
C SER A 879 -26.42 -26.05 36.14
N VAL A 880 -26.50 -25.18 35.16
CA VAL A 880 -27.74 -24.77 34.49
C VAL A 880 -28.00 -25.67 33.29
N GLU A 881 -26.97 -25.87 32.46
CA GLU A 881 -27.04 -26.65 31.23
C GLU A 881 -25.66 -27.15 30.81
N ASP A 882 -25.64 -28.36 30.22
CA ASP A 882 -24.44 -29.04 29.75
C ASP A 882 -24.60 -29.40 28.26
N PHE A 883 -23.55 -29.17 27.49
CA PHE A 883 -23.47 -29.35 26.04
C PHE A 883 -22.35 -30.33 25.70
N GLU A 884 -22.63 -31.23 24.77
CA GLU A 884 -21.63 -32.14 24.21
C GLU A 884 -21.32 -31.79 22.76
N HIS A 885 -20.03 -31.78 22.42
CA HIS A 885 -19.53 -31.42 21.09
C HIS A 885 -18.74 -32.58 20.49
N PRO A 886 -18.74 -32.72 19.14
CA PRO A 886 -18.02 -33.80 18.46
C PRO A 886 -16.50 -33.68 18.57
N VAL A 887 -15.99 -32.48 18.90
CA VAL A 887 -14.55 -32.20 19.05
C VAL A 887 -14.35 -31.28 20.24
N ALA A 888 -13.11 -31.16 20.75
CA ALA A 888 -12.77 -30.27 21.85
C ALA A 888 -13.18 -28.81 21.55
N ALA A 889 -13.86 -28.19 22.51
CA ALA A 889 -14.20 -26.78 22.48
C ALA A 889 -13.02 -25.95 22.97
N THR A 890 -12.45 -25.11 22.10
CA THR A 890 -11.18 -24.41 22.32
C THR A 890 -11.36 -22.94 22.69
N ALA A 891 -12.49 -22.34 22.35
CA ALA A 891 -12.83 -20.96 22.70
C ALA A 891 -14.33 -20.85 23.04
N CYS A 892 -14.69 -19.92 23.93
CA CYS A 892 -16.10 -19.67 24.27
C CYS A 892 -16.32 -18.20 24.66
N ARG A 893 -17.50 -17.65 24.37
CA ARG A 893 -17.86 -16.25 24.71
C ARG A 893 -19.37 -16.03 24.71
N PHE A 894 -19.88 -15.19 25.61
CA PHE A 894 -21.26 -14.70 25.56
C PHE A 894 -21.40 -13.54 24.57
N LEU A 895 -22.48 -13.57 23.77
CA LEU A 895 -22.88 -12.50 22.86
C LEU A 895 -23.83 -11.54 23.59
N ASP A 896 -24.79 -12.11 24.31
CA ASP A 896 -25.66 -11.44 25.27
C ASP A 896 -25.95 -12.39 26.45
N GLU A 897 -26.95 -12.07 27.29
CA GLU A 897 -27.29 -12.87 28.48
C GLU A 897 -27.87 -14.26 28.15
N ASP A 898 -28.41 -14.42 26.95
CA ASP A 898 -29.12 -15.62 26.53
C ASP A 898 -28.40 -16.35 25.39
N THR A 899 -27.49 -15.67 24.69
CA THR A 899 -26.83 -16.15 23.49
C THR A 899 -25.33 -16.29 23.71
N PHE A 900 -24.77 -17.45 23.40
CA PHE A 900 -23.34 -17.71 23.56
C PHE A 900 -22.74 -18.50 22.39
N LEU A 901 -21.43 -18.36 22.24
CA LEU A 901 -20.62 -18.87 21.15
C LEU A 901 -19.57 -19.84 21.69
N ILE A 902 -19.35 -20.92 20.94
CA ILE A 902 -18.33 -21.93 21.22
C ILE A 902 -17.56 -22.19 19.93
N GLY A 903 -16.25 -21.95 19.96
CA GLY A 903 -15.33 -22.32 18.89
C GLY A 903 -14.75 -23.71 19.13
N LEU A 904 -14.74 -24.55 18.10
CA LEU A 904 -14.22 -25.91 18.17
C LEU A 904 -12.83 -26.03 17.49
N LEU A 905 -12.15 -27.14 17.81
CA LEU A 905 -10.84 -27.48 17.27
C LEU A 905 -10.81 -27.57 15.73
N ASP A 906 -11.92 -27.96 15.11
CA ASP A 906 -12.06 -28.10 13.65
C ASP A 906 -12.27 -26.77 12.91
N GLY A 907 -12.32 -25.64 13.63
CA GLY A 907 -12.55 -24.32 13.03
C GLY A 907 -14.03 -23.94 12.89
N SER A 908 -14.95 -24.76 13.40
CA SER A 908 -16.37 -24.45 13.46
C SER A 908 -16.72 -23.55 14.66
N LEU A 909 -17.67 -22.66 14.43
CA LEU A 909 -18.26 -21.77 15.41
C LEU A 909 -19.71 -22.20 15.65
N HIS A 910 -20.01 -22.60 16.88
CA HIS A 910 -21.32 -23.00 17.34
C HIS A 910 -21.97 -21.85 18.10
N LEU A 911 -23.21 -21.53 17.75
CA LEU A 911 -24.03 -20.50 18.37
C LEU A 911 -25.22 -21.16 19.05
N TYR A 912 -25.40 -20.87 20.33
CA TYR A 912 -26.47 -21.40 21.15
C TYR A 912 -27.30 -20.25 21.72
N ASP A 913 -28.61 -20.35 21.58
CA ASP A 913 -29.58 -19.44 22.20
C ASP A 913 -30.32 -20.20 23.31
N ALA A 914 -30.10 -19.78 24.55
CA ALA A 914 -30.69 -20.38 25.75
C ALA A 914 -32.21 -20.14 25.86
N ARG A 915 -32.75 -19.07 25.25
CA ARG A 915 -34.21 -18.79 25.24
C ARG A 915 -34.93 -19.70 24.27
N THR A 916 -34.41 -19.83 23.05
CA THR A 916 -35.07 -20.61 21.99
C THR A 916 -34.63 -22.08 21.99
N ARG A 917 -33.52 -22.40 22.67
CA ARG A 917 -32.81 -23.68 22.60
C ARG A 917 -32.40 -24.06 21.16
N GLN A 918 -32.23 -23.05 20.31
CA GLN A 918 -31.73 -23.25 18.97
C GLN A 918 -30.21 -23.36 18.98
N HIS A 919 -29.71 -24.22 18.10
CA HIS A 919 -28.29 -24.48 17.93
C HIS A 919 -27.92 -24.32 16.46
N HIS A 920 -27.07 -23.34 16.17
CA HIS A 920 -26.57 -23.05 14.84
C HIS A 920 -25.08 -23.37 14.76
N VAL A 921 -24.63 -23.94 13.63
CA VAL A 921 -23.23 -24.30 13.39
C VAL A 921 -22.75 -23.62 12.13
N ARG A 922 -21.58 -22.99 12.20
CA ARG A 922 -20.96 -22.27 11.08
C ARG A 922 -19.49 -22.64 10.93
N GLY A 923 -19.04 -22.91 9.70
CA GLY A 923 -17.62 -23.06 9.41
C GLY A 923 -16.95 -21.68 9.40
N ALA A 924 -16.16 -21.36 10.44
CA ALA A 924 -15.55 -20.04 10.56
C ALA A 924 -14.10 -20.02 10.06
N HIS A 925 -13.33 -21.09 10.23
CA HIS A 925 -11.91 -21.15 9.87
C HIS A 925 -11.51 -22.54 9.37
N ALA A 926 -10.37 -22.64 8.66
CA ALA A 926 -9.83 -23.91 8.17
C ALA A 926 -9.06 -24.71 9.25
N LYS A 927 -8.72 -24.04 10.35
CA LYS A 927 -8.05 -24.58 11.54
C LYS A 927 -8.73 -24.05 12.80
N THR A 928 -8.30 -24.57 13.94
CA THR A 928 -8.75 -24.25 15.30
C THR A 928 -8.92 -22.75 15.58
N ILE A 929 -10.09 -22.40 16.13
CA ILE A 929 -10.35 -21.07 16.67
C ILE A 929 -9.69 -20.95 18.04
N GLN A 930 -8.80 -19.97 18.21
CA GLN A 930 -8.08 -19.72 19.46
C GLN A 930 -8.77 -18.71 20.35
N THR A 931 -9.42 -17.70 19.77
CA THR A 931 -10.07 -16.63 20.53
C THR A 931 -11.32 -16.12 19.82
N LEU A 932 -12.24 -15.62 20.63
CA LEU A 932 -13.46 -14.94 20.21
C LEU A 932 -13.44 -13.56 20.87
N SER A 933 -13.27 -12.51 20.07
CA SER A 933 -13.24 -11.11 20.53
C SER A 933 -14.50 -10.38 20.10
N MET A 934 -15.06 -9.50 20.91
CA MET A 934 -16.30 -8.80 20.57
C MET A 934 -16.36 -7.39 21.14
N ALA A 935 -16.78 -6.45 20.30
CA ALA A 935 -17.09 -5.06 20.66
C ALA A 935 -18.08 -4.47 19.65
N ASP A 936 -18.96 -3.56 20.10
CA ASP A 936 -19.86 -2.77 19.25
C ASP A 936 -20.67 -3.57 18.20
N GLY A 937 -21.15 -4.76 18.59
CA GLY A 937 -21.93 -5.64 17.71
C GLY A 937 -21.10 -6.34 16.61
N ILE A 938 -19.78 -6.31 16.73
CA ILE A 938 -18.83 -6.99 15.84
C ILE A 938 -18.15 -8.12 16.60
N LEU A 939 -18.19 -9.33 16.05
CA LEU A 939 -17.43 -10.49 16.51
C LEU A 939 -16.18 -10.65 15.66
N VAL A 940 -15.03 -10.86 16.26
CA VAL A 940 -13.78 -11.23 15.59
C VAL A 940 -13.35 -12.61 16.06
N THR A 941 -13.13 -13.51 15.11
CA THR A 941 -12.58 -14.84 15.34
C THR A 941 -11.13 -14.90 14.88
N ALA A 942 -10.23 -15.41 15.73
CA ALA A 942 -8.82 -15.61 15.36
C ALA A 942 -8.47 -17.09 15.38
N SER A 943 -7.66 -17.53 14.43
CA SER A 943 -7.40 -18.95 14.19
C SER A 943 -5.93 -19.25 13.91
N LEU A 944 -5.57 -20.52 14.13
CA LEU A 944 -4.28 -21.09 13.77
C LEU A 944 -4.06 -21.17 12.24
N ASP A 945 -5.05 -20.81 11.42
CA ASP A 945 -4.89 -20.64 9.98
C ASP A 945 -4.12 -19.37 9.60
N GLY A 946 -3.75 -18.54 10.59
CA GLY A 946 -3.02 -17.30 10.39
C GLY A 946 -3.92 -16.12 10.00
N ARG A 947 -5.24 -16.28 10.11
CA ARG A 947 -6.23 -15.27 9.70
C ARG A 947 -7.13 -14.88 10.87
N LEU A 948 -7.63 -13.65 10.80
CA LEU A 948 -8.78 -13.22 11.59
C LEU A 948 -9.98 -12.98 10.68
N ARG A 949 -11.18 -13.15 11.22
CA ARG A 949 -12.43 -12.85 10.50
C ARG A 949 -13.33 -12.00 11.37
N ALA A 950 -13.88 -10.95 10.78
CA ALA A 950 -14.81 -10.03 11.44
C ALA A 950 -16.24 -10.29 10.96
N TRP A 951 -17.17 -10.40 11.89
CA TRP A 951 -18.57 -10.81 11.66
C TRP A 951 -19.49 -9.80 12.32
N LYS A 952 -20.65 -9.57 11.71
CA LYS A 952 -21.72 -8.78 12.34
C LYS A 952 -22.59 -9.70 13.20
N THR A 953 -22.82 -9.31 14.46
CA THR A 953 -23.50 -10.16 15.44
C THR A 953 -24.97 -10.40 15.13
N ASP A 954 -25.68 -9.37 14.63
CA ASP A 954 -27.13 -9.42 14.31
C ASP A 954 -27.50 -10.54 13.33
N ASN A 955 -26.57 -10.94 12.46
CA ASN A 955 -26.82 -11.84 11.33
C ASN A 955 -26.15 -13.21 11.51
N LEU A 956 -25.62 -13.52 12.70
CA LEU A 956 -25.07 -14.84 13.01
C LEU A 956 -26.16 -15.92 13.06
N VAL A 957 -27.42 -15.54 13.34
CA VAL A 957 -28.56 -16.44 13.63
C VAL A 957 -29.41 -16.79 12.39
N GLU A 958 -29.34 -16.01 11.31
CA GLU A 958 -30.26 -16.25 10.17
C GLU A 958 -30.04 -17.63 9.52
N ASP A 959 -31.14 -18.36 9.35
CA ASP A 959 -31.21 -19.69 8.73
C ASP A 959 -30.68 -19.63 7.30
N ASP A 960 -29.49 -20.20 7.06
CA ASP A 960 -29.23 -20.84 5.78
C ASP A 960 -29.56 -22.32 5.99
N ASP A 961 -30.60 -22.80 5.29
CA ASP A 961 -30.98 -24.22 5.12
C ASP A 961 -29.87 -25.09 4.48
N THR A 962 -28.63 -24.57 4.42
CA THR A 962 -27.45 -25.26 3.90
C THR A 962 -26.82 -26.09 5.02
N GLY A 963 -27.29 -27.33 5.14
CA GLY A 963 -26.97 -28.26 6.23
C GLY A 963 -25.49 -28.34 6.65
N ARG A 964 -25.27 -28.11 7.95
CA ARG A 964 -24.20 -28.59 8.86
C ARG A 964 -22.79 -28.76 8.25
N ALA A 965 -21.94 -27.79 8.57
CA ALA A 965 -20.55 -27.60 8.18
C ALA A 965 -19.59 -28.71 8.64
N GLY A 966 -18.76 -29.16 7.70
CA GLY A 966 -17.52 -29.93 7.88
C GLY A 966 -16.59 -29.58 6.72
N ARG A 967 -15.28 -29.82 6.86
CA ARG A 967 -14.30 -29.46 5.82
C ARG A 967 -14.55 -30.30 4.57
N GLY A 968 -14.90 -29.69 3.45
CA GLY A 968 -15.05 -30.39 2.17
C GLY A 968 -13.69 -30.90 1.70
N LEU A 969 -13.47 -32.21 1.79
CA LEU A 969 -12.21 -32.84 1.37
C LEU A 969 -12.31 -33.45 -0.03
N TYR A 970 -13.49 -33.91 -0.44
CA TYR A 970 -13.67 -34.63 -1.71
C TYR A 970 -15.00 -34.25 -2.36
N CYS A 971 -14.97 -34.01 -3.68
CA CYS A 971 -16.16 -33.78 -4.49
C CYS A 971 -16.10 -34.66 -5.76
N ALA A 972 -17.23 -35.27 -6.15
CA ALA A 972 -17.30 -36.09 -7.35
C ALA A 972 -18.71 -36.07 -7.99
N PHE A 973 -18.77 -36.22 -9.31
CA PHE A 973 -20.02 -36.42 -10.05
C PHE A 973 -20.35 -37.90 -10.20
N ALA A 974 -21.62 -38.28 -10.02
CA ALA A 974 -22.12 -39.64 -10.22
C ALA A 974 -22.89 -39.78 -11.54
N GLY A 975 -22.17 -39.94 -12.64
CA GLY A 975 -22.74 -40.23 -13.97
C GLY A 975 -23.54 -39.08 -14.60
N PRO A 976 -24.16 -39.30 -15.78
CA PRO A 976 -24.88 -38.28 -16.56
C PRO A 976 -26.22 -37.84 -15.95
N SER A 977 -26.43 -38.10 -14.67
CA SER A 977 -27.65 -37.79 -13.94
C SER A 977 -27.27 -37.02 -12.68
N ALA A 978 -27.21 -35.69 -12.77
CA ALA A 978 -27.43 -34.65 -11.75
C ALA A 978 -27.17 -34.98 -10.25
N ARG A 979 -26.26 -35.91 -9.93
CA ARG A 979 -26.00 -36.39 -8.58
C ARG A 979 -24.56 -36.09 -8.22
N THR A 980 -24.38 -35.26 -7.20
CA THR A 980 -23.06 -34.90 -6.68
C THR A 980 -22.83 -35.55 -5.34
N TRP A 981 -21.60 -36.00 -5.10
CA TRP A 981 -21.16 -36.54 -3.82
C TRP A 981 -20.14 -35.59 -3.22
N ILE A 982 -20.35 -35.25 -1.95
CA ILE A 982 -19.46 -34.40 -1.19
C ILE A 982 -19.07 -35.16 0.07
N GLY A 983 -17.78 -35.42 0.22
CA GLY A 983 -17.19 -35.96 1.43
C GLY A 983 -16.67 -34.82 2.30
N ALA A 984 -17.24 -34.68 3.49
CA ALA A 984 -16.80 -33.73 4.49
C ALA A 984 -16.11 -34.45 5.67
N GLU A 985 -14.96 -33.93 6.11
CA GLU A 985 -14.31 -34.38 7.33
C GLU A 985 -15.04 -33.82 8.54
N ARG A 986 -15.39 -34.69 9.49
CA ARG A 986 -16.06 -34.33 10.73
C ARG A 986 -15.34 -34.99 11.91
N GLY A 987 -14.12 -34.53 12.17
CA GLY A 987 -13.23 -35.20 13.13
C GLY A 987 -12.68 -36.51 12.55
N PHE A 988 -12.91 -37.65 13.22
CA PHE A 988 -12.47 -38.99 12.76
C PHE A 988 -13.49 -39.68 11.84
N GLU A 989 -14.61 -39.03 11.57
CA GLU A 989 -15.73 -39.55 10.78
C GLU A 989 -15.80 -38.82 9.43
N TYR A 990 -16.12 -39.57 8.38
CA TYR A 990 -16.35 -39.02 7.04
C TYR A 990 -17.86 -38.98 6.77
N ASP A 991 -18.42 -37.78 6.58
CA ASP A 991 -19.82 -37.58 6.21
C ASP A 991 -19.90 -37.45 4.68
N PHE A 992 -20.45 -38.47 4.01
CA PHE A 992 -20.68 -38.45 2.57
C PHE A 992 -22.14 -38.14 2.27
N ARG A 993 -22.37 -37.04 1.55
CA ARG A 993 -23.72 -36.59 1.18
C ARG A 993 -23.93 -36.64 -0.33
N GLN A 994 -25.06 -37.22 -0.73
CA GLN A 994 -25.57 -37.17 -2.10
C GLN A 994 -26.47 -35.94 -2.25
N ARG A 995 -26.25 -35.13 -3.29
CA ARG A 995 -27.12 -34.01 -3.68
C ARG A 995 -27.65 -34.23 -5.09
N ASP A 996 -28.98 -34.24 -5.23
CA ASP A 996 -29.67 -34.16 -6.53
C ASP A 996 -29.71 -32.68 -6.98
N LEU A 997 -29.25 -32.40 -8.20
CA LEU A 997 -29.14 -31.05 -8.79
C LEU A 997 -30.40 -30.64 -9.58
N ASP A 998 -31.35 -31.56 -9.79
CA ASP A 998 -32.53 -31.34 -10.61
C ASP A 998 -33.79 -31.15 -9.75
N ALA A 999 -34.30 -29.91 -9.75
CA ALA A 999 -35.53 -29.37 -9.13
C ALA A 999 -35.37 -28.71 -7.74
N ASP A 1000 -35.52 -27.37 -7.74
CA ASP A 1000 -35.83 -26.50 -6.60
C ASP A 1000 -35.00 -26.68 -5.32
N GLY A 1001 -33.68 -26.95 -5.45
CA GLY A 1001 -32.76 -26.95 -4.32
C GLY A 1001 -33.11 -27.92 -3.19
N ALA A 1002 -34.00 -28.89 -3.45
CA ALA A 1002 -34.47 -29.81 -2.44
C ALA A 1002 -33.40 -30.88 -2.19
N VAL A 1003 -32.70 -30.73 -1.07
CA VAL A 1003 -31.68 -31.67 -0.59
C VAL A 1003 -32.36 -32.96 -0.11
N SER A 1004 -32.10 -34.09 -0.77
CA SER A 1004 -32.40 -35.41 -0.18
C SER A 1004 -31.16 -35.94 0.54
N ASP A 1005 -31.05 -35.68 1.83
CA ASP A 1005 -29.93 -36.15 2.64
C ASP A 1005 -30.01 -37.67 2.86
N THR A 1006 -28.97 -38.39 2.42
CA THR A 1006 -28.74 -39.76 2.85
C THR A 1006 -27.32 -39.84 3.43
N PRO A 1007 -27.14 -39.71 4.76
CA PRO A 1007 -25.83 -39.74 5.38
C PRO A 1007 -25.27 -41.17 5.39
N LEU A 1008 -24.03 -41.33 4.94
CA LEU A 1008 -23.26 -42.56 5.08
C LEU A 1008 -22.20 -42.37 6.16
N TRP A 1009 -22.28 -43.16 7.23
CA TRP A 1009 -21.37 -43.10 8.37
C TRP A 1009 -20.26 -44.13 8.21
N LEU A 1010 -19.00 -43.69 8.26
CA LEU A 1010 -17.82 -44.55 8.14
C LEU A 1010 -16.75 -44.12 9.17
N ASP A 1011 -16.28 -45.07 9.98
CA ASP A 1011 -15.15 -44.88 10.91
C ASP A 1011 -13.80 -45.13 10.20
N GLY A 1012 -12.91 -44.14 10.19
CA GLY A 1012 -11.51 -44.25 9.71
C GLY A 1012 -11.22 -43.58 8.35
N GLU A 1013 -9.93 -43.41 7.98
CA GLU A 1013 -9.51 -42.85 6.68
C GLU A 1013 -10.00 -43.73 5.50
N VAL A 1014 -10.83 -43.17 4.61
CA VAL A 1014 -11.38 -43.89 3.45
C VAL A 1014 -11.05 -43.16 2.14
N SER A 1015 -10.53 -43.89 1.15
CA SER A 1015 -10.39 -43.44 -0.24
C SER A 1015 -11.46 -44.13 -1.11
N PHE A 1016 -12.09 -43.38 -2.02
CA PHE A 1016 -13.22 -43.86 -2.83
C PHE A 1016 -12.91 -43.86 -4.34
N GLY A 1017 -13.55 -44.78 -5.08
CA GLY A 1017 -13.61 -44.79 -6.54
C GLY A 1017 -14.98 -45.28 -7.05
N LEU A 1018 -15.64 -44.51 -7.91
CA LEU A 1018 -17.01 -44.76 -8.40
C LEU A 1018 -16.98 -45.61 -9.69
N ARG A 1019 -17.86 -46.63 -9.78
CA ARG A 1019 -17.97 -47.50 -10.96
C ARG A 1019 -19.31 -47.29 -11.68
N MET A 1020 -19.27 -47.09 -12.99
CA MET A 1020 -20.44 -47.14 -13.87
C MET A 1020 -20.85 -48.61 -14.15
N PHE A 1021 -22.13 -48.97 -13.93
CA PHE A 1021 -22.67 -50.28 -14.29
C PHE A 1021 -23.57 -50.20 -15.54
N ARG A 1022 -23.38 -51.14 -16.47
CA ARG A 1022 -24.47 -51.66 -17.33
C ARG A 1022 -25.14 -52.86 -16.63
N ARG A 1023 -26.44 -53.01 -16.87
CA ARG A 1023 -27.44 -53.59 -15.96
C ARG A 1023 -27.43 -55.11 -15.69
N ASP A 1024 -26.49 -55.91 -16.21
CA ASP A 1024 -26.68 -57.38 -16.22
C ASP A 1024 -25.46 -58.16 -15.69
N ALA A 1025 -25.51 -58.66 -14.45
CA ALA A 1025 -24.99 -59.98 -14.02
C ALA A 1025 -24.98 -60.15 -12.49
N ALA A 1026 -25.52 -61.28 -12.00
CA ALA A 1026 -25.51 -61.71 -10.60
C ALA A 1026 -24.62 -62.96 -10.42
N THR A 1027 -23.73 -62.99 -9.42
CA THR A 1027 -23.24 -64.18 -8.67
C THR A 1027 -22.18 -63.81 -7.60
N PRO A 1028 -22.04 -64.56 -6.48
CA PRO A 1028 -21.30 -64.13 -5.30
C PRO A 1028 -19.87 -64.69 -5.21
N LEU A 1029 -18.92 -63.92 -4.67
CA LEU A 1029 -17.55 -64.33 -4.32
C LEU A 1029 -17.02 -63.47 -3.14
N THR A 1030 -16.28 -64.10 -2.22
CA THR A 1030 -15.84 -63.60 -0.91
C THR A 1030 -14.56 -62.77 -0.97
N GLY A 1031 -14.62 -61.57 -0.38
CA GLY A 1031 -13.55 -60.55 -0.25
C GLY A 1031 -14.16 -59.16 -0.47
N VAL A 1032 -14.35 -58.37 0.59
CA VAL A 1032 -15.40 -57.32 0.61
C VAL A 1032 -14.94 -55.97 0.03
N VAL A 1033 -15.63 -55.57 -1.04
CA VAL A 1033 -15.80 -54.20 -1.58
C VAL A 1033 -17.32 -53.99 -1.65
N VAL A 1034 -17.85 -52.88 -1.12
CA VAL A 1034 -19.30 -52.67 -0.98
C VAL A 1034 -19.92 -52.18 -2.29
N ARG A 1035 -21.07 -52.75 -2.67
CA ARG A 1035 -21.98 -52.28 -3.73
C ARG A 1035 -23.30 -51.87 -3.08
N TRP A 1036 -23.83 -50.69 -3.41
CA TRP A 1036 -25.14 -50.23 -2.94
C TRP A 1036 -26.18 -50.33 -4.06
N GLU A 1037 -27.38 -50.84 -3.74
CA GLU A 1037 -28.58 -50.83 -4.59
C GLU A 1037 -29.73 -50.16 -3.83
N ASP A 1038 -30.50 -49.35 -4.57
CA ASP A 1038 -31.36 -48.26 -4.11
C ASP A 1038 -32.57 -48.65 -3.23
N ALA A 1039 -32.85 -47.76 -2.26
CA ALA A 1039 -34.09 -47.46 -1.51
C ALA A 1039 -35.06 -48.58 -1.05
N ARG A 1040 -35.20 -48.71 0.29
CA ARG A 1040 -36.46 -48.61 1.09
C ARG A 1040 -36.26 -49.23 2.49
N ARG A 1041 -36.05 -48.41 3.51
CA ARG A 1041 -36.65 -48.49 4.87
C ARG A 1041 -36.04 -47.46 5.82
N THR A 1042 -36.92 -46.88 6.62
CA THR A 1042 -36.74 -45.91 7.71
C THR A 1042 -35.51 -46.14 8.60
N PRO A 1043 -34.85 -45.08 9.12
CA PRO A 1043 -33.72 -45.22 10.03
C PRO A 1043 -34.18 -45.67 11.44
N PRO A 1044 -33.45 -46.55 12.15
CA PRO A 1044 -33.74 -46.86 13.55
C PRO A 1044 -33.02 -45.91 14.53
N HIS A 1045 -33.63 -45.73 15.69
CA HIS A 1045 -33.26 -44.86 16.81
C HIS A 1045 -31.97 -45.32 17.55
N PRO A 1046 -31.18 -44.43 18.20
CA PRO A 1046 -29.80 -44.71 18.61
C PRO A 1046 -29.66 -45.31 20.02
N SER A 1047 -30.39 -46.39 20.34
CA SER A 1047 -30.26 -47.03 21.67
C SER A 1047 -30.68 -48.50 21.67
N SER A 1048 -29.91 -49.39 21.04
CA SER A 1048 -29.91 -50.84 21.33
C SER A 1048 -28.72 -51.55 20.68
N PRO A 1049 -27.87 -52.28 21.43
CA PRO A 1049 -26.89 -53.18 20.84
C PRO A 1049 -27.59 -54.50 20.47
N ILE A 1050 -27.71 -54.80 19.18
CA ILE A 1050 -28.26 -56.08 18.71
C ILE A 1050 -27.11 -57.07 18.46
N HIS A 1051 -27.02 -58.12 19.29
CA HIS A 1051 -26.41 -59.39 18.90
C HIS A 1051 -27.39 -60.16 18.01
N GLY A 1052 -27.10 -60.28 16.70
CA GLY A 1052 -27.90 -61.07 15.77
C GLY A 1052 -27.15 -61.32 14.46
N ARG A 1053 -27.19 -62.57 13.95
CA ARG A 1053 -26.46 -63.02 12.76
C ARG A 1053 -26.91 -62.27 11.49
N GLY A 1054 -26.14 -61.26 11.12
CA GLY A 1054 -26.03 -60.66 9.79
C GLY A 1054 -24.55 -60.36 9.55
N THR A 1055 -24.02 -60.72 8.38
CA THR A 1055 -22.59 -60.60 8.08
C THR A 1055 -22.27 -59.20 7.57
N TYR A 1056 -21.67 -58.38 8.44
CA TYR A 1056 -21.15 -57.04 8.15
C TYR A 1056 -19.62 -57.12 8.02
N TRP A 1057 -19.00 -56.37 7.11
CA TRP A 1057 -17.53 -56.28 7.02
C TRP A 1057 -17.09 -54.86 6.63
N LEU A 1058 -16.30 -54.25 7.52
CA LEU A 1058 -15.52 -53.00 7.43
C LEU A 1058 -14.03 -53.38 7.46
N LEU A 1059 -13.16 -52.59 6.83
CA LEU A 1059 -11.69 -52.77 6.88
C LEU A 1059 -11.07 -51.54 7.58
N ALA A 1060 -10.86 -51.67 8.89
CA ALA A 1060 -10.16 -50.69 9.72
C ALA A 1060 -8.75 -51.22 10.08
N SER A 1061 -7.73 -50.36 10.07
CA SER A 1061 -6.36 -50.71 10.49
C SER A 1061 -6.03 -50.14 11.87
N SER A 1062 -6.02 -50.98 12.91
CA SER A 1062 -5.38 -50.70 14.20
C SER A 1062 -4.30 -51.74 14.50
N GLY A 1063 -3.07 -51.33 14.87
CA GLY A 1063 -2.05 -52.22 15.47
C GLY A 1063 -2.36 -52.45 16.96
N ARG A 1064 -2.02 -53.54 17.67
CA ARG A 1064 -1.07 -54.67 17.54
C ARG A 1064 -1.63 -55.88 18.33
N MET A 1065 -1.37 -57.12 17.91
CA MET A 1065 -1.14 -58.27 18.80
C MET A 1065 -0.29 -59.34 18.08
N TYR A 1066 0.78 -59.84 18.71
CA TYR A 1066 1.53 -61.06 18.32
C TYR A 1066 0.99 -62.24 19.15
N PRO A 1067 1.02 -63.54 18.71
CA PRO A 1067 2.15 -64.22 18.03
C PRO A 1067 1.83 -65.04 16.74
N PHE A 1068 2.80 -65.06 15.80
CA PHE A 1068 3.23 -66.08 14.79
C PHE A 1068 2.23 -67.12 14.22
N GLN A 1069 2.16 -67.52 12.92
CA GLN A 1069 2.96 -67.28 11.70
C GLN A 1069 2.24 -67.88 10.46
N LEU A 1070 2.10 -67.10 9.36
CA LEU A 1070 2.25 -67.53 7.95
C LEU A 1070 2.17 -66.29 7.03
N SER A 1071 3.35 -65.69 6.84
CA SER A 1071 3.90 -65.02 5.63
C SER A 1071 3.04 -65.07 4.36
N LEU A 1072 2.83 -64.04 3.54
CA LEU A 1072 3.41 -62.70 3.34
C LEU A 1072 2.39 -61.88 2.50
N LEU A 1073 2.15 -60.61 2.91
CA LEU A 1073 1.55 -59.43 2.23
C LEU A 1073 0.58 -58.67 3.18
N PRO A 1074 0.99 -57.53 3.78
CA PRO A 1074 0.12 -56.66 4.58
C PRO A 1074 -0.39 -55.43 3.79
N ALA A 1075 -1.68 -55.10 4.03
CA ALA A 1075 -2.42 -53.83 3.86
C ALA A 1075 -2.25 -53.00 2.56
N LEU A 1076 -3.37 -52.83 1.81
CA LEU A 1076 -3.46 -52.06 0.55
C LEU A 1076 -4.01 -50.63 0.78
N PRO A 1077 -3.34 -49.52 0.37
CA PRO A 1077 -3.80 -48.16 0.69
C PRO A 1077 -4.54 -47.36 -0.42
N ALA A 1078 -4.77 -47.87 -1.63
CA ALA A 1078 -5.60 -47.18 -2.65
C ALA A 1078 -6.01 -48.14 -3.77
N SER A 1079 -7.20 -47.95 -4.39
CA SER A 1079 -7.64 -48.73 -5.55
C SER A 1079 -8.26 -47.84 -6.64
N LEU A 1080 -7.69 -47.84 -7.85
CA LEU A 1080 -8.28 -47.26 -9.05
C LEU A 1080 -8.89 -48.34 -9.96
N TRP A 1081 -9.93 -47.96 -10.70
CA TRP A 1081 -10.72 -48.85 -11.57
C TRP A 1081 -10.51 -48.51 -13.05
N SER A 1082 -10.27 -49.54 -13.89
CA SER A 1082 -10.29 -49.37 -15.35
C SER A 1082 -11.68 -49.70 -15.95
N PRO A 1083 -12.01 -49.15 -17.14
CA PRO A 1083 -13.20 -49.52 -17.91
C PRO A 1083 -13.31 -51.03 -18.24
N GLU A 1084 -12.18 -51.76 -18.29
CA GLU A 1084 -12.11 -53.18 -18.68
C GLU A 1084 -11.99 -54.19 -17.52
N ASN A 1085 -12.27 -53.82 -16.26
CA ASN A 1085 -12.10 -54.69 -15.07
C ASN A 1085 -10.65 -55.09 -14.74
N VAL A 1086 -9.67 -54.21 -14.95
CA VAL A 1086 -8.28 -54.41 -14.48
C VAL A 1086 -8.14 -53.78 -13.09
N ARG A 1087 -7.47 -54.46 -12.15
CA ARG A 1087 -7.31 -54.04 -10.74
C ARG A 1087 -5.87 -53.73 -10.38
N TRP A 1088 -5.68 -52.73 -9.51
CA TRP A 1088 -4.40 -52.34 -8.91
C TRP A 1088 -4.40 -52.55 -7.39
N ALA A 1089 -3.24 -52.93 -6.84
CA ALA A 1089 -3.01 -53.11 -5.41
C ALA A 1089 -1.53 -52.80 -5.08
N ARG A 1090 -1.28 -52.03 -4.01
CA ARG A 1090 0.06 -51.70 -3.49
C ARG A 1090 0.33 -52.44 -2.19
N SER A 1091 1.48 -53.10 -2.07
CA SER A 1091 1.96 -53.65 -0.79
C SER A 1091 2.71 -52.59 0.05
N ARG A 1092 2.79 -52.79 1.37
CA ARG A 1092 3.53 -51.90 2.30
C ARG A 1092 5.04 -51.83 2.01
N GLU A 1093 5.59 -52.73 1.19
CA GLU A 1093 7.02 -52.84 0.84
C GLU A 1093 7.38 -52.18 -0.51
N GLY A 1094 6.46 -51.45 -1.15
CA GLY A 1094 6.75 -50.71 -2.39
C GLY A 1094 6.55 -51.50 -3.68
N GLU A 1095 5.96 -52.70 -3.60
CA GLU A 1095 5.66 -53.54 -4.77
C GLU A 1095 4.27 -53.21 -5.36
N PHE A 1096 4.20 -53.05 -6.70
CA PHE A 1096 2.97 -52.84 -7.48
C PHE A 1096 2.62 -54.08 -8.32
N ALA A 1097 1.34 -54.49 -8.34
CA ALA A 1097 0.86 -55.64 -9.12
C ALA A 1097 -0.42 -55.33 -9.92
N LEU A 1098 -0.38 -55.61 -11.24
CA LEU A 1098 -1.52 -55.56 -12.15
C LEU A 1098 -2.27 -56.90 -12.16
N LEU A 1099 -3.60 -56.89 -11.99
CA LEU A 1099 -4.45 -58.09 -12.02
C LEU A 1099 -5.53 -57.99 -13.13
N ARG A 1100 -5.43 -58.82 -14.17
CA ARG A 1100 -6.49 -59.02 -15.20
C ARG A 1100 -7.19 -60.37 -15.01
N ARG A 1101 -8.52 -60.44 -15.22
CA ARG A 1101 -9.29 -61.65 -14.90
C ARG A 1101 -9.30 -62.69 -16.04
N GLY A 1102 -8.77 -63.88 -15.74
CA GLY A 1102 -9.16 -65.18 -16.32
C GLY A 1102 -9.03 -66.26 -15.23
N ARG A 1103 -10.09 -67.05 -15.00
CA ARG A 1103 -10.21 -68.18 -14.01
C ARG A 1103 -9.09 -68.32 -12.96
N LEU A 1104 -9.34 -67.81 -11.74
CA LEU A 1104 -8.45 -67.94 -10.58
C LEU A 1104 -8.27 -69.40 -10.13
N VAL A 1105 -7.15 -70.01 -10.49
CA VAL A 1105 -6.33 -70.86 -9.60
C VAL A 1105 -4.91 -70.35 -9.79
N CYS A 1106 -4.33 -69.77 -8.73
CA CYS A 1106 -3.04 -69.07 -8.70
C CYS A 1106 -3.05 -67.68 -9.37
N GLY A 1107 -2.89 -66.62 -8.57
CA GLY A 1107 -2.63 -65.27 -9.06
C GLY A 1107 -1.25 -65.20 -9.69
N GLN A 1108 -1.19 -65.09 -11.02
CA GLN A 1108 0.02 -64.66 -11.72
C GLN A 1108 0.00 -63.13 -11.76
N VAL A 1109 1.00 -62.52 -11.12
CA VAL A 1109 1.34 -61.11 -11.28
C VAL A 1109 1.93 -60.97 -12.69
N GLU A 1110 1.25 -60.21 -13.56
CA GLU A 1110 1.67 -60.08 -14.97
C GLU A 1110 2.81 -59.07 -15.14
N TYR A 1111 2.83 -58.02 -14.29
CA TYR A 1111 3.87 -57.00 -14.25
C TYR A 1111 4.21 -56.67 -12.78
N ARG A 1112 5.51 -56.63 -12.47
CA ARG A 1112 6.07 -56.19 -11.18
C ARG A 1112 6.91 -54.95 -11.41
N PHE A 1113 6.76 -53.97 -10.53
CA PHE A 1113 7.55 -52.74 -10.54
C PHE A 1113 8.19 -52.57 -9.17
N ASP A 1114 9.52 -52.51 -9.15
CA ASP A 1114 10.31 -52.20 -7.95
C ASP A 1114 10.49 -50.68 -7.87
N CYS A 1115 9.87 -50.04 -6.88
CA CYS A 1115 10.06 -48.62 -6.58
C CYS A 1115 10.83 -48.49 -5.27
N ASP A 1116 11.74 -47.52 -5.16
CA ASP A 1116 12.61 -47.35 -3.99
C ASP A 1116 11.78 -47.00 -2.74
N PRO A 1117 11.73 -47.87 -1.69
CA PRO A 1117 10.85 -47.69 -0.53
C PRO A 1117 11.23 -46.48 0.35
N HIS A 1118 12.35 -45.82 0.09
CA HIS A 1118 12.84 -44.68 0.85
C HIS A 1118 12.29 -43.31 0.40
N GLN A 1119 11.52 -43.24 -0.69
CA GLN A 1119 10.86 -42.01 -1.14
C GLN A 1119 9.41 -41.96 -0.62
N PHE A 1120 9.18 -41.15 0.41
CA PHE A 1120 7.95 -41.09 1.21
C PHE A 1120 6.80 -40.30 0.56
N HIS A 1121 6.30 -40.66 -0.63
CA HIS A 1121 5.01 -40.12 -1.12
C HIS A 1121 4.17 -41.18 -1.85
N LEU A 1122 2.84 -41.09 -1.74
CA LEU A 1122 1.89 -41.99 -2.43
C LEU A 1122 2.02 -41.79 -3.95
N PRO A 1123 2.39 -42.81 -4.75
CA PRO A 1123 2.38 -42.65 -6.20
C PRO A 1123 0.93 -42.62 -6.67
N GLN A 1124 0.50 -41.47 -7.17
CA GLN A 1124 -0.74 -41.38 -7.94
C GLN A 1124 -0.58 -42.18 -9.24
N VAL A 1125 -1.65 -42.88 -9.63
CA VAL A 1125 -1.71 -43.71 -10.85
C VAL A 1125 -2.99 -43.34 -11.59
N SER A 1126 -2.90 -43.08 -12.89
CA SER A 1126 -4.08 -42.83 -13.74
C SER A 1126 -4.02 -43.71 -15.00
N PHE A 1127 -5.19 -43.95 -15.58
CA PHE A 1127 -5.32 -44.71 -16.82
C PHE A 1127 -5.68 -43.80 -17.97
N SER A 1128 -5.21 -44.13 -19.17
CA SER A 1128 -5.76 -43.55 -20.39
C SER A 1128 -7.23 -43.93 -20.56
N GLN A 1129 -8.01 -43.07 -21.23
CA GLN A 1129 -9.44 -43.33 -21.45
C GLN A 1129 -9.70 -44.68 -22.14
N ASP A 1130 -8.80 -45.09 -23.05
CA ASP A 1130 -8.89 -46.37 -23.76
C ASP A 1130 -8.28 -47.56 -22.97
N ALA A 1131 -7.82 -47.31 -21.73
CA ALA A 1131 -7.16 -48.25 -20.83
C ALA A 1131 -5.95 -48.97 -21.45
N SER A 1132 -5.34 -48.40 -22.49
CA SER A 1132 -4.15 -48.97 -23.13
C SER A 1132 -2.85 -48.49 -22.51
N ARG A 1133 -2.86 -47.37 -21.80
CA ARG A 1133 -1.69 -46.77 -21.14
C ARG A 1133 -1.97 -46.52 -19.67
N VAL A 1134 -0.89 -46.56 -18.88
CA VAL A 1134 -0.89 -46.23 -17.45
C VAL A 1134 0.13 -45.14 -17.20
N LEU A 1135 -0.31 -44.10 -16.52
CA LEU A 1135 0.51 -42.99 -16.06
C LEU A 1135 0.77 -43.18 -14.57
N PHE A 1136 2.03 -43.09 -14.16
CA PHE A 1136 2.39 -43.19 -12.74
C PHE A 1136 3.62 -42.32 -12.42
N VAL A 1137 3.70 -41.88 -11.17
CA VAL A 1137 4.82 -41.07 -10.66
C VAL A 1137 5.79 -41.96 -9.87
N SER A 1138 7.08 -41.83 -10.12
CA SER A 1138 8.15 -42.45 -9.32
C SER A 1138 9.15 -41.38 -8.90
N GLY A 1139 9.11 -41.00 -7.62
CA GLY A 1139 9.91 -39.88 -7.11
C GLY A 1139 9.45 -38.55 -7.69
N GLU A 1140 10.29 -37.93 -8.51
CA GLU A 1140 10.02 -36.66 -9.21
C GLU A 1140 9.59 -36.87 -10.67
N ASP A 1141 9.62 -38.10 -11.19
CA ASP A 1141 9.42 -38.37 -12.63
C ASP A 1141 8.03 -38.93 -12.93
N LEU A 1142 7.42 -38.48 -14.04
CA LEU A 1142 6.19 -39.03 -14.60
C LEU A 1142 6.52 -40.05 -15.68
N HIS A 1143 6.02 -41.27 -15.51
CA HIS A 1143 6.22 -42.39 -16.42
C HIS A 1143 4.93 -42.77 -17.15
N VAL A 1144 5.07 -43.22 -18.40
CA VAL A 1144 3.99 -43.85 -19.16
C VAL A 1144 4.36 -45.28 -19.44
N LEU A 1145 3.42 -46.18 -19.19
CA LEU A 1145 3.53 -47.59 -19.54
C LEU A 1145 2.43 -47.95 -20.55
N ASP A 1146 2.82 -48.45 -21.71
CA ASP A 1146 1.87 -49.04 -22.66
C ASP A 1146 1.58 -50.49 -22.23
N LEU A 1147 0.33 -50.75 -21.83
CA LEU A 1147 -0.14 -52.06 -21.36
C LEU A 1147 -0.23 -53.11 -22.48
N ARG A 1148 -0.19 -52.70 -23.76
CA ARG A 1148 -0.18 -53.63 -24.90
C ARG A 1148 1.20 -54.17 -25.20
N THR A 1149 2.24 -53.37 -24.96
CA THR A 1149 3.64 -53.71 -25.30
C THR A 1149 4.50 -54.04 -24.07
N GLY A 1150 4.11 -53.56 -22.88
CA GLY A 1150 4.87 -53.69 -21.64
C GLY A 1150 6.12 -52.81 -21.58
N LEU A 1151 6.29 -51.90 -22.54
CA LEU A 1151 7.40 -50.93 -22.57
C LEU A 1151 6.98 -49.67 -21.81
N GLY A 1152 7.83 -49.24 -20.87
CA GLY A 1152 7.65 -48.03 -20.09
C GLY A 1152 8.72 -47.01 -20.45
N ASP A 1153 8.30 -45.78 -20.72
CA ASP A 1153 9.17 -44.64 -21.02
C ASP A 1153 8.95 -43.52 -19.97
N VAL A 1154 10.01 -42.76 -19.70
CA VAL A 1154 9.92 -41.53 -18.89
C VAL A 1154 9.30 -40.44 -19.78
N LEU A 1155 8.12 -39.95 -19.42
CA LEU A 1155 7.44 -38.91 -20.18
C LEU A 1155 7.92 -37.52 -19.77
N LEU A 1156 8.18 -37.31 -18.48
CA LEU A 1156 8.65 -36.04 -17.95
C LEU A 1156 9.55 -36.26 -16.74
N SER A 1157 10.82 -35.85 -16.82
CA SER A 1157 11.68 -35.74 -15.63
C SER A 1157 11.45 -34.38 -14.99
N SER A 1158 10.76 -34.30 -13.85
CA SER A 1158 10.55 -33.01 -13.22
C SER A 1158 11.88 -32.58 -12.58
N GLY A 1159 12.49 -31.52 -13.11
CA GLY A 1159 13.80 -31.06 -12.65
C GLY A 1159 13.79 -30.45 -11.25
N GLY A 1160 13.54 -31.25 -10.20
CA GLY A 1160 13.76 -30.90 -8.80
C GLY A 1160 12.54 -30.60 -7.92
N GLY A 1161 11.33 -31.08 -8.21
CA GLY A 1161 10.15 -30.78 -7.38
C GLY A 1161 9.06 -31.86 -7.40
N LEU A 1162 8.32 -32.04 -6.30
CA LEU A 1162 7.34 -33.11 -6.19
C LEU A 1162 6.13 -32.89 -7.11
N VAL A 1163 5.62 -33.98 -7.70
CA VAL A 1163 4.36 -33.98 -8.48
C VAL A 1163 3.19 -34.24 -7.53
N HIS A 1164 2.23 -33.33 -7.49
CA HIS A 1164 1.05 -33.43 -6.62
C HIS A 1164 -0.15 -34.11 -7.29
N ALA A 1165 -0.38 -33.80 -8.57
CA ALA A 1165 -1.46 -34.37 -9.37
C ALA A 1165 -1.13 -34.43 -10.85
N PHE A 1166 -1.81 -35.31 -11.61
CA PHE A 1166 -1.74 -35.32 -13.07
C PHE A 1166 -3.05 -35.82 -13.71
N CYS A 1167 -3.37 -35.32 -14.90
CA CYS A 1167 -4.56 -35.72 -15.65
C CYS A 1167 -4.28 -35.79 -17.16
N GLU A 1168 -4.86 -36.77 -17.85
CA GLU A 1168 -4.83 -36.88 -19.31
C GLU A 1168 -6.06 -36.20 -19.92
N SER A 1169 -5.91 -35.61 -21.11
CA SER A 1169 -7.00 -34.95 -21.83
C SER A 1169 -8.05 -35.95 -22.33
N PRO A 1170 -9.30 -35.53 -22.59
CA PRO A 1170 -10.35 -36.43 -23.08
C PRO A 1170 -9.98 -37.19 -24.37
N SER A 1171 -9.23 -36.59 -25.29
CA SER A 1171 -8.74 -37.24 -26.51
C SER A 1171 -7.48 -38.10 -26.31
N GLY A 1172 -6.82 -38.03 -25.16
CA GLY A 1172 -5.55 -38.71 -24.89
C GLY A 1172 -4.33 -38.12 -25.62
N THR A 1173 -4.45 -36.88 -26.10
CA THR A 1173 -3.38 -36.21 -26.86
C THR A 1173 -2.46 -35.35 -26.00
N ARG A 1174 -2.93 -34.93 -24.81
CA ARG A 1174 -2.18 -34.08 -23.88
C ARG A 1174 -2.30 -34.58 -22.45
N ILE A 1175 -1.30 -34.28 -21.63
CA ILE A 1175 -1.26 -34.60 -20.21
C ILE A 1175 -0.88 -33.32 -19.45
N VAL A 1176 -1.59 -33.00 -18.36
CA VAL A 1176 -1.17 -31.93 -17.44
C VAL A 1176 -0.65 -32.50 -16.13
N VAL A 1177 0.37 -31.84 -15.59
CA VAL A 1177 1.08 -32.23 -14.37
C VAL A 1177 1.16 -31.04 -13.41
N ALA A 1178 0.60 -31.19 -12.22
CA ALA A 1178 0.65 -30.22 -11.14
C ALA A 1178 1.94 -30.39 -10.32
N CYS A 1179 2.72 -29.31 -10.21
CA CYS A 1179 4.05 -29.33 -9.61
C CYS A 1179 4.11 -28.53 -8.30
N GLU A 1180 5.04 -28.91 -7.42
CA GLU A 1180 5.31 -28.21 -6.14
C GLU A 1180 5.87 -26.79 -6.33
N ASP A 1181 6.54 -26.52 -7.45
CA ASP A 1181 7.06 -25.20 -7.83
C ASP A 1181 5.96 -24.17 -8.20
N GLY A 1182 4.68 -24.56 -8.17
CA GLY A 1182 3.54 -23.72 -8.53
C GLY A 1182 3.27 -23.64 -10.04
N SER A 1183 3.96 -24.44 -10.85
CA SER A 1183 3.68 -24.57 -12.28
C SER A 1183 2.74 -25.73 -12.60
N LEU A 1184 1.95 -25.56 -13.66
CA LEU A 1184 1.23 -26.63 -14.34
C LEU A 1184 1.96 -26.94 -15.65
N ARG A 1185 2.41 -28.18 -15.85
CA ARG A 1185 3.16 -28.57 -17.05
C ARG A 1185 2.25 -29.33 -18.00
N GLU A 1186 2.05 -28.81 -19.20
CA GLU A 1186 1.27 -29.43 -20.27
C GLU A 1186 2.23 -30.18 -21.21
N VAL A 1187 2.08 -31.50 -21.28
CA VAL A 1187 2.88 -32.40 -22.10
C VAL A 1187 2.06 -32.85 -23.30
N SER A 1188 2.62 -32.62 -24.49
CA SER A 1188 2.11 -33.11 -25.77
C SER A 1188 3.15 -34.02 -26.43
N ALA A 1189 2.81 -34.68 -27.54
CA ALA A 1189 3.69 -35.64 -28.20
C ALA A 1189 5.08 -35.08 -28.58
N ASP A 1190 5.20 -33.78 -28.84
CA ASP A 1190 6.41 -33.14 -29.37
C ASP A 1190 6.96 -31.98 -28.50
N ASP A 1191 6.23 -31.55 -27.46
CA ASP A 1191 6.55 -30.33 -26.69
C ASP A 1191 6.02 -30.37 -25.25
N VAL A 1192 6.73 -29.71 -24.33
CA VAL A 1192 6.34 -29.50 -22.92
C VAL A 1192 6.20 -28.01 -22.67
N ARG A 1193 4.98 -27.57 -22.38
CA ARG A 1193 4.69 -26.17 -22.04
C ARG A 1193 4.60 -25.99 -20.53
N HIS A 1194 5.28 -24.96 -20.04
CA HIS A 1194 5.24 -24.57 -18.64
C HIS A 1194 4.21 -23.45 -18.45
N LEU A 1195 3.14 -23.75 -17.72
CA LEU A 1195 2.09 -22.80 -17.36
C LEU A 1195 2.39 -22.29 -15.95
N THR A 1196 2.93 -21.09 -15.85
CA THR A 1196 3.26 -20.45 -14.58
C THR A 1196 2.21 -19.41 -14.21
N GLY A 1197 1.85 -19.35 -12.92
CA GLY A 1197 0.90 -18.33 -12.46
C GLY A 1197 0.43 -18.48 -11.01
N HIS A 1198 0.43 -19.68 -10.42
CA HIS A 1198 0.10 -19.84 -9.01
C HIS A 1198 1.23 -19.32 -8.12
N GLU A 1199 0.86 -18.73 -6.97
CA GLU A 1199 1.82 -18.21 -5.98
C GLU A 1199 2.31 -19.29 -4.99
N GLY A 1200 1.83 -20.52 -5.15
CA GLY A 1200 2.20 -21.67 -4.34
C GLY A 1200 1.94 -22.99 -5.10
N PRO A 1201 2.23 -24.14 -4.45
CA PRO A 1201 2.13 -25.46 -5.08
C PRO A 1201 0.77 -25.71 -5.73
N VAL A 1202 0.76 -26.31 -6.92
CA VAL A 1202 -0.49 -26.76 -7.55
C VAL A 1202 -0.89 -28.08 -6.90
N VAL A 1203 -2.07 -28.12 -6.30
CA VAL A 1203 -2.54 -29.27 -5.48
C VAL A 1203 -3.27 -30.29 -6.35
N ASP A 1204 -4.03 -29.84 -7.33
CA ASP A 1204 -4.85 -30.71 -8.18
C ASP A 1204 -5.00 -30.14 -9.60
N CYS A 1205 -5.25 -31.00 -10.60
CA CYS A 1205 -5.41 -30.61 -12.00
C CYS A 1205 -6.35 -31.54 -12.79
N SER A 1206 -7.09 -30.99 -13.76
CA SER A 1206 -8.02 -31.73 -14.63
C SER A 1206 -8.15 -31.04 -15.98
N PHE A 1207 -8.87 -31.64 -16.93
CA PHE A 1207 -9.29 -30.98 -18.17
C PHE A 1207 -10.78 -30.66 -18.15
N LEU A 1208 -11.13 -29.50 -18.69
CA LEU A 1208 -12.51 -29.13 -19.02
C LEU A 1208 -12.89 -29.65 -20.41
N ASP A 1209 -12.01 -29.40 -21.38
CA ASP A 1209 -11.98 -29.97 -22.73
C ASP A 1209 -10.51 -30.24 -23.13
N ASP A 1210 -10.23 -30.67 -24.36
CA ASP A 1210 -8.86 -30.99 -24.81
C ASP A 1210 -7.90 -29.79 -24.83
N ASP A 1211 -8.40 -28.57 -24.87
CA ASP A 1211 -7.61 -27.33 -24.98
C ASP A 1211 -7.61 -26.50 -23.69
N MET A 1212 -8.44 -26.87 -22.71
CA MET A 1212 -8.69 -26.12 -21.48
C MET A 1212 -8.31 -26.89 -20.22
N PRO A 1213 -7.02 -26.89 -19.82
CA PRO A 1213 -6.64 -27.42 -18.53
C PRO A 1213 -7.14 -26.56 -17.37
N LEU A 1214 -7.40 -27.21 -16.24
CA LEU A 1214 -7.80 -26.65 -14.97
C LEU A 1214 -6.74 -26.96 -13.91
N SER A 1215 -6.47 -26.00 -13.05
CA SER A 1215 -5.60 -26.21 -11.88
C SER A 1215 -6.17 -25.59 -10.62
N LEU A 1216 -5.93 -26.27 -9.51
CA LEU A 1216 -6.21 -25.78 -8.16
C LEU A 1216 -4.89 -25.56 -7.42
N GLY A 1217 -4.63 -24.32 -7.01
CA GLY A 1217 -3.44 -23.95 -6.27
C GLY A 1217 -3.66 -23.94 -4.76
N ARG A 1218 -2.57 -24.13 -4.00
CA ARG A 1218 -2.55 -23.87 -2.54
C ARG A 1218 -2.73 -22.40 -2.21
N ASP A 1219 -2.63 -21.53 -3.21
CA ASP A 1219 -3.07 -20.13 -3.15
C ASP A 1219 -4.61 -19.97 -3.02
N GLY A 1220 -5.36 -21.07 -3.09
CA GLY A 1220 -6.81 -21.11 -2.92
C GLY A 1220 -7.60 -20.78 -4.17
N THR A 1221 -6.93 -20.67 -5.34
CA THR A 1221 -7.54 -20.27 -6.61
C THR A 1221 -7.74 -21.46 -7.54
N LEU A 1222 -8.88 -21.47 -8.24
CA LEU A 1222 -9.13 -22.36 -9.37
C LEU A 1222 -8.90 -21.59 -10.66
N ARG A 1223 -8.02 -22.09 -11.53
CA ARG A 1223 -7.64 -21.42 -12.78
C ARG A 1223 -7.96 -22.28 -13.98
N VAL A 1224 -8.49 -21.63 -15.01
CA VAL A 1224 -8.70 -22.20 -16.35
C VAL A 1224 -7.61 -21.66 -17.26
N TRP A 1225 -6.95 -22.53 -17.99
CA TRP A 1225 -5.86 -22.20 -18.89
C TRP A 1225 -6.27 -22.41 -20.34
N ALA A 1226 -5.79 -21.56 -21.25
CA ALA A 1226 -5.77 -21.84 -22.69
C ALA A 1226 -4.64 -21.06 -23.34
N ASP A 1227 -4.06 -21.61 -24.42
CA ASP A 1227 -2.99 -20.97 -25.19
C ASP A 1227 -1.79 -20.50 -24.35
N GLY A 1228 -1.50 -21.21 -23.26
CA GLY A 1228 -0.40 -20.85 -22.36
C GLY A 1228 -0.70 -19.74 -21.35
N ARG A 1229 -1.96 -19.28 -21.25
CA ARG A 1229 -2.37 -18.18 -20.35
C ARG A 1229 -3.58 -18.55 -19.52
N VAL A 1230 -3.72 -17.90 -18.37
CA VAL A 1230 -4.92 -17.99 -17.54
C VAL A 1230 -6.07 -17.26 -18.24
N ARG A 1231 -7.17 -17.97 -18.51
CA ARG A 1231 -8.39 -17.46 -19.16
C ARG A 1231 -9.45 -17.03 -18.17
N ALA A 1232 -9.58 -17.75 -17.05
CA ALA A 1232 -10.50 -17.41 -15.98
C ALA A 1232 -9.93 -17.87 -14.63
N VAL A 1233 -10.26 -17.13 -13.57
CA VAL A 1233 -9.87 -17.47 -12.20
C VAL A 1233 -11.10 -17.37 -11.31
N PHE A 1234 -11.37 -18.43 -10.57
CA PHE A 1234 -12.38 -18.43 -9.54
C PHE A 1234 -11.71 -18.47 -8.17
N VAL A 1235 -12.21 -17.63 -7.27
CA VAL A 1235 -11.81 -17.56 -5.87
C VAL A 1235 -13.07 -17.72 -5.04
N GLY A 1236 -13.07 -18.70 -4.15
CA GLY A 1236 -14.17 -18.91 -3.21
C GLY A 1236 -14.12 -17.91 -2.05
N ARG A 1237 -15.14 -17.94 -1.18
CA ARG A 1237 -15.15 -17.17 0.07
C ARG A 1237 -13.97 -17.51 0.97
N THR A 1238 -13.53 -18.76 0.89
CA THR A 1238 -12.32 -19.25 1.55
C THR A 1238 -11.49 -20.04 0.53
N PRO A 1239 -10.21 -20.34 0.83
CA PRO A 1239 -9.36 -21.09 -0.10
C PRO A 1239 -10.03 -22.40 -0.53
N LEU A 1240 -10.07 -22.61 -1.84
CA LEU A 1240 -10.61 -23.83 -2.43
C LEU A 1240 -9.74 -25.03 -2.05
N THR A 1241 -10.38 -26.14 -1.68
CA THR A 1241 -9.71 -27.36 -1.19
C THR A 1241 -9.74 -28.50 -2.18
N ALA A 1242 -10.82 -28.62 -2.95
CA ALA A 1242 -11.01 -29.67 -3.95
C ALA A 1242 -11.94 -29.19 -5.06
N PHE A 1243 -11.77 -29.77 -6.27
CA PHE A 1243 -12.69 -29.55 -7.38
C PHE A 1243 -12.90 -30.83 -8.20
N ALA A 1244 -14.00 -30.87 -8.96
CA ALA A 1244 -14.33 -31.94 -9.89
C ALA A 1244 -15.00 -31.37 -11.14
N VAL A 1245 -14.82 -32.04 -12.26
CA VAL A 1245 -15.36 -31.64 -13.56
C VAL A 1245 -16.38 -32.66 -14.04
N ASP A 1246 -17.52 -32.18 -14.54
CA ASP A 1246 -18.46 -32.98 -15.32
C ASP A 1246 -18.19 -32.77 -16.82
N PRO A 1247 -17.57 -33.74 -17.51
CA PRO A 1247 -17.27 -33.64 -18.93
C PRO A 1247 -18.51 -33.72 -19.83
N SER A 1248 -19.69 -34.09 -19.31
CA SER A 1248 -20.92 -34.23 -20.11
C SER A 1248 -21.74 -32.94 -20.19
N GLU A 1249 -21.79 -32.18 -19.11
CA GLU A 1249 -22.54 -30.90 -19.03
C GLU A 1249 -21.63 -29.67 -19.01
N ASN A 1250 -20.30 -29.87 -19.07
CA ASN A 1250 -19.29 -28.83 -18.97
C ASN A 1250 -19.46 -27.99 -17.70
N ARG A 1251 -19.58 -28.64 -16.54
CA ARG A 1251 -19.77 -27.99 -15.23
C ARG A 1251 -18.59 -28.30 -14.31
N ILE A 1252 -18.28 -27.38 -13.41
CA ILE A 1252 -17.24 -27.55 -12.40
C ILE A 1252 -17.88 -27.47 -11.02
N LEU A 1253 -17.58 -28.44 -10.17
CA LEU A 1253 -17.94 -28.43 -8.77
C LEU A 1253 -16.68 -28.12 -7.98
N ALA A 1254 -16.69 -27.07 -7.16
CA ALA A 1254 -15.59 -26.75 -6.28
C ALA A 1254 -16.07 -26.70 -4.82
N SER A 1255 -15.18 -27.02 -3.89
CA SER A 1255 -15.43 -26.89 -2.46
C SER A 1255 -14.34 -26.07 -1.81
N ASP A 1256 -14.70 -25.32 -0.76
CA ASP A 1256 -13.75 -24.55 0.02
C ASP A 1256 -13.51 -25.12 1.42
N SER A 1257 -12.52 -24.53 2.09
CA SER A 1257 -12.12 -24.91 3.44
C SER A 1257 -13.22 -24.76 4.50
N ALA A 1258 -14.22 -23.92 4.26
CA ALA A 1258 -15.38 -23.74 5.14
C ALA A 1258 -16.53 -24.72 4.81
N GLY A 1259 -16.36 -25.58 3.81
CA GLY A 1259 -17.36 -26.53 3.35
C GLY A 1259 -18.42 -25.93 2.42
N ALA A 1260 -18.22 -24.70 1.94
CA ALA A 1260 -19.07 -24.12 0.91
C ALA A 1260 -18.80 -24.81 -0.42
N VAL A 1261 -19.86 -24.94 -1.21
CA VAL A 1261 -19.85 -25.70 -2.46
C VAL A 1261 -20.27 -24.76 -3.56
N TYR A 1262 -19.46 -24.70 -4.61
CA TYR A 1262 -19.64 -23.81 -5.74
C TYR A 1262 -19.90 -24.65 -6.98
N LEU A 1263 -21.07 -24.44 -7.60
CA LEU A 1263 -21.38 -25.01 -8.90
C LEU A 1263 -21.10 -23.94 -9.96
N LEU A 1264 -20.11 -24.19 -10.80
CA LEU A 1264 -19.63 -23.24 -11.79
C LEU A 1264 -19.96 -23.74 -13.21
N ALA A 1265 -20.49 -22.83 -14.01
CA ALA A 1265 -20.72 -23.02 -15.44
C ALA A 1265 -19.74 -22.12 -16.23
N PRO A 1266 -18.84 -22.71 -17.02
CA PRO A 1266 -18.00 -21.96 -17.94
C PRO A 1266 -18.83 -21.35 -19.08
N GLN A 1267 -18.62 -20.07 -19.34
CA GLN A 1267 -19.28 -19.29 -20.39
C GLN A 1267 -18.23 -18.53 -21.20
N ASN A 1268 -18.37 -18.55 -22.53
CA ASN A 1268 -17.53 -17.79 -23.46
C ASN A 1268 -16.01 -18.02 -23.28
N LEU A 1269 -15.58 -19.21 -22.84
CA LEU A 1269 -14.16 -19.48 -22.60
C LEU A 1269 -13.31 -19.53 -23.88
N HIS A 1270 -13.90 -19.89 -25.03
CA HIS A 1270 -13.20 -19.99 -26.31
C HIS A 1270 -13.12 -18.68 -27.10
N THR A 1271 -13.82 -17.62 -26.65
CA THR A 1271 -13.79 -16.27 -27.25
C THR A 1271 -12.87 -15.38 -26.45
#